data_AF-F2AQN8-F1
#
_entry.id   AF-F2AQN8-F1
#
_cell.length_a   1.000
_cell.length_b   1.000
_cell.length_c   1.000
_cell.angle_alpha   90.00
_cell.angle_beta   90.00
_cell.angle_gamma   90.00
#
_symmetry.space_group_name_H-M   'P 1'
#
loop_
_entity.id
_entity.type
_entity.pdbx_description
1 polymer ?
#
loop_
_entity_poly.entity_id
_entity_poly.type
_entity_poly.pdbx_seq_one_letter_code
_entity_poly.pdbx_strand_id
1 'polypeptide(L)'
;MLADDLDYSDLGCYGGEISTPNIDALAEDGVKLTQVYNSARCCPSRASLMTGLYPTQAGIGDFTTREPNRTRGQGYLGRLRDDCVTMAEVLKPEGYGCYYVGKWHMHPKTGPSKRGFDEFYGYTNDHSHDQYDADYYIRLPENRVKEIDPPADQFYATDVFNDYAIEFIRQGQSTNKPWFLFLGHSSPHFPVQAPSERADKYEPIYSRGWDVLREERFERMRELGLVDGDHWKMPLREIVPVDRDDIANGFAGEQNPAWDSLEPDRQKDLARRMSVFAAMVEGVDRGIGQIVEHLKDTGDFENTLILFLSDNGACYEWGPFGFDGVSRRGETILRTGEQLREIGGRGTHQSYGSAWANLGNTPFRMYKHFTHEGGISTPFIAHWPKGIAKRNDWVREPAHMMDVLPTVLEAAGGEYPTSFAGHSIQPLEGKSLLPVMRGETSADRKIGFDHQAAHALRDGDWKIVYSKRMPEKLTWELYNLAEDRCELNNLADQHPQRLASMVSRWEAWAKRVGVTWEPYAGTEKATSATEETDSPLIANRTLTLTVEIEADNPSGVAMAQGGIQHGYALHFVDGKPAFDVRVDGKVKRLMGTATVRGRVQLAATLSAKRMTLTIDGDEPISTSSPGLIPAQPVDGLSIGFDERTAAGDYSSPNRFSGKVLHHNVEATRPAVGGPATKKSRASGDDKSKPNFVFVLTDDISPDDLSVYGNAFVPTPNLERLASKGLVFDNAYLTISSCSPSRCSMITGRYPHNTGAPELHTTLPETQRTFVQSLREAGYHTVISGKNHMADPHALGFDVSTDSKPAGSERWVSHLRDRPTDQPFFCWFASHDAHSPFTPNEDAPKFDAKSIGVPPMLFDGEGTREQLAGYYHEVARTDHAVGQVVEELKRQKILDNTYIIYCSDNGRPFPRCKTYLYDSGIETPLIISEPNVVNGRTNSIVSSIDFAPTILELAGVACPKTVQGVSAVDVLGDPNAITREVAFAERNWHVFQNHERAVRAGDWLYIWNAWPERHNLSGESASYSFAAARELWEAAKAGKRTDAQALLTQKPQPAEMLFHVGKDPNQFVNLAAMPEHQTTLQQMRALLDQWKKETGDSVPKHPTADRQPLHSSGASGNMKRGKFPGSDNNCTTIIASGPIMLPRESSTLSANVSKPQNSDTKVAMAGDTESRKAIIDESKADQFPDSAFVEVPTDRVPGPVIDAETIRAGVQSHDRALFIKAGWIRDPYITSGPDGYFYLTGTQPNEGDPREQSNPYNIGLGDQSIVGSQVRAYRSKGLVE
;
A
#
# COMPACT_ATOMS: atom_id res chain seq x y z
N MET A 1 25.41 11.41 -20.60
CA MET A 1 24.86 12.16 -19.45
C MET A 1 23.38 11.86 -19.37
N LEU A 2 22.87 11.46 -18.22
CA LEU A 2 21.49 11.04 -18.02
C LEU A 2 20.89 11.80 -16.84
N ALA A 3 19.79 12.51 -17.07
CA ALA A 3 18.93 13.08 -16.02
C ALA A 3 17.88 12.03 -15.57
N ASP A 4 17.43 12.12 -14.33
CA ASP A 4 16.50 11.17 -13.70
C ASP A 4 15.15 11.85 -13.52
N ASP A 5 14.13 11.41 -14.27
CA ASP A 5 12.81 12.04 -14.35
C ASP A 5 12.77 13.49 -14.88
N LEU A 6 13.70 13.89 -15.76
CA LEU A 6 13.55 15.16 -16.49
C LEU A 6 12.41 15.05 -17.51
N ASP A 7 11.52 16.04 -17.55
CA ASP A 7 10.32 15.99 -18.40
C ASP A 7 10.65 16.36 -19.86
N TYR A 8 9.79 15.94 -20.81
CA TYR A 8 10.10 16.07 -22.25
C TYR A 8 10.34 17.51 -22.71
N SER A 9 9.56 18.45 -22.20
CA SER A 9 9.55 19.86 -22.63
C SER A 9 10.21 20.82 -21.64
N ASP A 10 11.03 20.31 -20.71
CA ASP A 10 11.66 21.13 -19.66
C ASP A 10 12.84 21.96 -20.15
N LEU A 11 13.60 21.45 -21.12
CA LEU A 11 14.79 22.11 -21.65
C LEU A 11 14.41 23.27 -22.57
N GLY A 12 15.17 24.36 -22.54
CA GLY A 12 14.98 25.50 -23.45
C GLY A 12 14.92 25.07 -24.92
N CYS A 13 15.84 24.20 -25.34
CA CYS A 13 15.88 23.67 -26.70
C CYS A 13 14.75 22.67 -27.05
N TYR A 14 13.90 22.31 -26.09
CA TYR A 14 12.65 21.55 -26.25
C TYR A 14 11.39 22.37 -25.91
N GLY A 15 11.52 23.68 -25.72
CA GLY A 15 10.41 24.61 -25.51
C GLY A 15 10.15 25.00 -24.05
N GLY A 16 10.98 24.56 -23.10
CA GLY A 16 10.87 24.87 -21.68
C GLY A 16 11.41 26.24 -21.28
N GLU A 17 10.97 26.73 -20.12
CA GLU A 17 11.35 28.02 -19.51
C GLU A 17 12.47 27.90 -18.47
N ILE A 18 12.89 26.68 -18.14
CA ILE A 18 14.01 26.44 -17.24
C ILE A 18 15.29 26.93 -17.92
N SER A 19 16.14 27.62 -17.16
CA SER A 19 17.41 28.14 -17.69
C SER A 19 18.40 27.01 -17.89
N THR A 20 18.48 26.48 -19.12
CA THR A 20 19.42 25.40 -19.52
C THR A 20 20.40 25.83 -20.63
N PRO A 21 21.11 26.97 -20.50
CA PRO A 21 21.90 27.54 -21.58
C PRO A 21 23.04 26.63 -22.08
N ASN A 22 23.57 25.73 -21.25
CA ASN A 22 24.69 24.87 -21.65
C ASN A 22 24.21 23.67 -22.47
N ILE A 23 23.12 23.04 -22.05
CA ILE A 23 22.43 22.00 -22.80
C ILE A 23 21.90 22.59 -24.11
N ASP A 24 21.30 23.78 -24.07
CA ASP A 24 20.80 24.48 -25.25
C ASP A 24 21.93 24.76 -26.26
N ALA A 25 23.11 25.18 -25.80
CA ALA A 25 24.27 25.40 -26.65
C ALA A 25 24.78 24.10 -27.30
N LEU A 26 24.83 22.99 -26.56
CA LEU A 26 25.15 21.67 -27.12
C LEU A 26 24.14 21.25 -28.19
N ALA A 27 22.87 21.59 -27.98
CA ALA A 27 21.78 21.29 -28.90
C ALA A 27 21.79 22.19 -30.15
N GLU A 28 22.19 23.45 -30.01
CA GLU A 28 22.34 24.42 -31.09
C GLU A 28 23.48 24.04 -32.03
N ASP A 29 24.62 23.58 -31.50
CA ASP A 29 25.78 23.18 -32.29
C ASP A 29 25.87 21.67 -32.55
N GLY A 30 24.83 20.92 -32.16
CA GLY A 30 24.77 19.47 -32.27
C GLY A 30 23.58 18.99 -33.08
N VAL A 31 22.95 17.92 -32.58
CA VAL A 31 21.80 17.23 -33.16
C VAL A 31 20.74 17.00 -32.09
N LYS A 32 19.48 17.25 -32.43
CA LYS A 32 18.31 17.06 -31.56
C LYS A 32 17.35 16.04 -32.17
N LEU A 33 16.88 15.09 -31.36
CA LEU A 33 15.95 14.04 -31.80
C LEU A 33 14.57 14.25 -31.17
N THR A 34 13.50 14.10 -31.95
CA THR A 34 12.13 14.29 -31.44
C THR A 34 11.53 13.04 -30.80
N GLN A 35 12.07 11.86 -31.11
CA GLN A 35 11.44 10.56 -30.85
C GLN A 35 12.46 9.51 -30.39
N VAL A 36 13.14 9.77 -29.27
CA VAL A 36 13.94 8.76 -28.57
C VAL A 36 13.11 8.15 -27.45
N TYR A 37 12.95 6.84 -27.51
CA TYR A 37 12.10 6.10 -26.60
C TYR A 37 12.85 5.45 -25.44
N ASN A 38 12.19 5.42 -24.29
CA ASN A 38 12.63 4.77 -23.06
C ASN A 38 11.70 3.60 -22.67
N SER A 39 11.98 2.97 -21.51
CA SER A 39 11.26 1.78 -21.03
C SER A 39 10.18 2.09 -19.98
N ALA A 40 9.63 3.31 -19.98
CA ALA A 40 8.62 3.87 -19.08
C ALA A 40 9.01 4.00 -17.59
N ARG A 41 10.19 3.52 -17.18
CA ARG A 41 10.67 3.58 -15.79
C ARG A 41 12.21 3.50 -15.74
N CYS A 42 12.80 4.19 -14.76
CA CYS A 42 14.23 4.37 -14.59
C CYS A 42 15.10 3.09 -14.66
N CYS A 43 14.83 2.04 -13.86
CA CYS A 43 15.70 0.85 -13.87
C CYS A 43 15.62 0.00 -15.15
N PRO A 44 14.44 -0.26 -15.74
CA PRO A 44 14.34 -0.79 -17.11
C PRO A 44 15.08 0.05 -18.15
N SER A 45 14.94 1.37 -18.12
CA SER A 45 15.58 2.28 -19.09
C SER A 45 17.11 2.24 -18.96
N ARG A 46 17.65 2.29 -17.73
CA ARG A 46 19.09 2.19 -17.47
C ARG A 46 19.65 0.84 -17.92
N ALA A 47 18.91 -0.25 -17.70
CA ALA A 47 19.30 -1.56 -18.20
C ALA A 47 19.40 -1.58 -19.73
N SER A 48 18.40 -1.05 -20.43
CA SER A 48 18.41 -0.94 -21.89
C SER A 48 19.54 -0.06 -22.42
N LEU A 49 19.71 1.13 -21.83
CA LEU A 49 20.76 2.07 -22.18
C LEU A 49 22.16 1.47 -22.02
N MET A 50 22.39 0.76 -20.91
CA MET A 50 23.69 0.23 -20.55
C MET A 50 24.07 -1.02 -21.35
N THR A 51 23.10 -1.78 -21.88
CA THR A 51 23.34 -3.10 -22.49
C THR A 51 22.95 -3.20 -23.97
N GLY A 52 22.19 -2.24 -24.49
CA GLY A 52 21.68 -2.31 -25.87
C GLY A 52 20.61 -3.38 -26.11
N LEU A 53 19.96 -3.85 -25.03
CA LEU A 53 18.92 -4.88 -25.05
C LEU A 53 17.57 -4.33 -24.53
N TYR A 54 16.47 -5.05 -24.78
CA TYR A 54 15.22 -4.77 -24.06
C TYR A 54 15.35 -5.13 -22.57
N PRO A 55 14.57 -4.51 -21.67
CA PRO A 55 14.75 -4.68 -20.22
C PRO A 55 14.63 -6.14 -19.76
N THR A 56 13.70 -6.91 -20.33
CA THR A 56 13.54 -8.35 -20.06
C THR A 56 14.72 -9.18 -20.58
N GLN A 57 15.35 -8.81 -21.70
CA GLN A 57 16.57 -9.47 -22.15
C GLN A 57 17.78 -9.14 -21.26
N ALA A 58 17.78 -7.97 -20.61
CA ALA A 58 18.80 -7.57 -19.64
C ALA A 58 18.54 -8.10 -18.22
N GLY A 59 17.34 -8.62 -17.91
CA GLY A 59 16.96 -9.18 -16.60
C GLY A 59 16.17 -8.24 -15.68
N ILE A 60 15.84 -7.04 -16.14
CA ILE A 60 15.14 -5.98 -15.40
C ILE A 60 13.85 -5.61 -16.16
N GLY A 61 13.00 -6.60 -16.44
CA GLY A 61 11.67 -6.41 -17.04
C GLY A 61 10.63 -5.75 -16.11
N ASP A 62 10.98 -5.58 -14.84
CA ASP A 62 10.18 -4.91 -13.80
C ASP A 62 11.13 -4.08 -12.92
N PHE A 63 10.80 -3.82 -11.67
CA PHE A 63 11.68 -3.12 -10.74
C PHE A 63 12.87 -3.98 -10.28
N THR A 64 13.98 -3.35 -9.89
CA THR A 64 15.08 -4.07 -9.24
C THR A 64 14.61 -4.69 -7.93
N THR A 65 15.02 -5.92 -7.62
CA THR A 65 14.63 -6.62 -6.39
C THR A 65 15.76 -7.51 -5.89
N ARG A 66 15.86 -7.68 -4.57
CA ARG A 66 16.77 -8.66 -3.93
C ARG A 66 16.19 -10.07 -3.95
N GLU A 67 14.88 -10.19 -4.21
CA GLU A 67 14.09 -11.41 -4.18
C GLU A 67 13.39 -11.61 -5.55
N PRO A 68 14.12 -12.11 -6.56
CA PRO A 68 13.55 -12.33 -7.88
C PRO A 68 12.42 -13.35 -7.84
N ASN A 69 11.30 -13.03 -8.49
CA ASN A 69 10.21 -13.97 -8.69
C ASN A 69 10.67 -15.07 -9.65
N ARG A 70 10.99 -16.25 -9.09
CA ARG A 70 11.55 -17.38 -9.84
C ARG A 70 10.61 -17.93 -10.93
N THR A 71 9.31 -17.64 -10.85
CA THR A 71 8.31 -18.13 -11.82
C THR A 71 8.23 -17.28 -13.09
N ARG A 72 8.67 -16.01 -13.05
CA ARG A 72 8.63 -15.10 -14.21
C ARG A 72 9.82 -15.25 -15.16
N GLY A 73 10.76 -16.13 -14.82
CA GLY A 73 11.90 -16.46 -15.68
C GLY A 73 13.02 -15.41 -15.67
N GLN A 74 13.97 -15.59 -16.58
CA GLN A 74 15.24 -14.84 -16.60
C GLN A 74 15.09 -13.35 -16.91
N GLY A 75 13.92 -12.90 -17.39
CA GLY A 75 13.70 -11.48 -17.67
C GLY A 75 13.33 -10.63 -16.46
N TYR A 76 13.06 -11.24 -15.31
CA TYR A 76 12.55 -10.58 -14.11
C TYR A 76 13.41 -10.90 -12.88
N LEU A 77 14.73 -10.92 -13.06
CA LEU A 77 15.70 -11.17 -11.99
C LEU A 77 15.88 -9.99 -11.04
N GLY A 78 15.41 -8.79 -11.42
CA GLY A 78 15.61 -7.57 -10.63
C GLY A 78 17.07 -7.11 -10.57
N ARG A 79 17.93 -7.63 -11.46
CA ARG A 79 19.34 -7.30 -11.64
C ARG A 79 19.74 -7.60 -13.08
N LEU A 80 20.88 -7.05 -13.52
CA LEU A 80 21.43 -7.42 -14.82
C LEU A 80 21.76 -8.92 -14.88
N ARG A 81 21.48 -9.53 -16.01
CA ARG A 81 21.85 -10.93 -16.28
C ARG A 81 23.35 -11.07 -16.49
N ASP A 82 23.80 -12.31 -16.31
CA ASP A 82 25.20 -12.69 -16.46
C ASP A 82 25.57 -12.94 -17.95
N ASP A 83 24.57 -13.08 -18.84
CA ASP A 83 24.71 -13.26 -20.30
C ASP A 83 24.44 -11.97 -21.10
N CYS A 84 24.50 -10.81 -20.45
CA CYS A 84 24.51 -9.50 -21.11
C CYS A 84 25.76 -8.73 -20.71
N VAL A 85 26.22 -7.82 -21.58
CA VAL A 85 27.40 -6.97 -21.34
C VAL A 85 27.01 -5.51 -21.26
N THR A 86 27.73 -4.75 -20.45
CA THR A 86 27.56 -3.30 -20.35
C THR A 86 28.41 -2.56 -21.37
N MET A 87 28.08 -1.28 -21.60
CA MET A 87 28.87 -0.36 -22.41
C MET A 87 30.33 -0.28 -21.95
N ALA A 88 30.57 -0.29 -20.63
CA ALA A 88 31.94 -0.29 -20.08
C ALA A 88 32.68 -1.62 -20.35
N GLU A 89 31.97 -2.76 -20.29
CA GLU A 89 32.55 -4.08 -20.59
C GLU A 89 32.94 -4.22 -22.07
N VAL A 90 32.20 -3.59 -23.00
CA VAL A 90 32.54 -3.62 -24.44
C VAL A 90 33.55 -2.54 -24.86
N LEU A 91 33.64 -1.42 -24.15
CA LEU A 91 34.63 -0.36 -24.46
C LEU A 91 36.03 -0.64 -23.90
N LYS A 92 36.13 -1.41 -22.82
CA LYS A 92 37.42 -1.75 -22.20
C LYS A 92 38.40 -2.44 -23.16
N PRO A 93 37.98 -3.46 -23.96
CA PRO A 93 38.84 -4.05 -24.98
C PRO A 93 39.36 -3.04 -26.03
N GLU A 94 38.60 -1.98 -26.31
CA GLU A 94 38.99 -0.88 -27.22
C GLU A 94 39.95 0.13 -26.57
N GLY A 95 40.40 -0.14 -25.33
CA GLY A 95 41.42 0.65 -24.64
C GLY A 95 40.88 1.82 -23.81
N TYR A 96 39.56 1.91 -23.61
CA TYR A 96 38.94 2.98 -22.81
C TYR A 96 39.13 2.76 -21.30
N GLY A 97 39.41 3.84 -20.58
CA GLY A 97 39.14 3.92 -19.14
C GLY A 97 37.66 4.25 -18.90
N CYS A 98 36.98 3.53 -18.03
CA CYS A 98 35.53 3.62 -17.84
C CYS A 98 35.17 4.16 -16.46
N TYR A 99 34.47 5.28 -16.40
CA TYR A 99 34.15 6.03 -15.18
C TYR A 99 32.63 6.20 -15.05
N TYR A 100 32.11 6.17 -13.82
CA TYR A 100 30.67 6.34 -13.57
C TYR A 100 30.41 7.28 -12.39
N VAL A 101 29.58 8.31 -12.59
CA VAL A 101 29.08 9.15 -11.49
C VAL A 101 27.55 9.10 -11.39
N GLY A 102 27.02 8.89 -10.18
CA GLY A 102 25.62 9.04 -9.83
C GLY A 102 24.85 7.74 -9.55
N LYS A 103 23.58 7.71 -9.97
CA LYS A 103 22.59 6.66 -9.66
C LYS A 103 22.78 5.41 -10.54
N TRP A 104 23.14 4.27 -9.94
CA TRP A 104 23.26 3.00 -10.66
C TRP A 104 21.91 2.35 -11.01
N HIS A 105 21.06 2.11 -10.00
CA HIS A 105 19.71 1.52 -10.10
C HIS A 105 19.57 0.21 -10.94
N MET A 106 20.65 -0.57 -11.07
CA MET A 106 20.65 -1.89 -11.71
C MET A 106 21.12 -3.00 -10.75
N HIS A 107 20.79 -2.83 -9.47
CA HIS A 107 21.08 -3.71 -8.33
C HIS A 107 22.57 -3.72 -7.88
N PRO A 108 22.86 -3.63 -6.57
CA PRO A 108 24.24 -3.58 -6.03
C PRO A 108 25.06 -4.85 -6.25
N LYS A 109 24.44 -6.05 -6.26
CA LYS A 109 25.14 -7.32 -6.60
C LYS A 109 25.81 -7.25 -7.97
N THR A 110 25.20 -6.56 -8.93
CA THR A 110 25.71 -6.26 -10.27
C THR A 110 26.15 -4.79 -10.33
N GLY A 111 26.83 -4.29 -9.31
CA GLY A 111 27.25 -2.89 -9.20
C GLY A 111 28.29 -2.45 -10.25
N PRO A 112 28.51 -1.13 -10.40
CA PRO A 112 29.34 -0.53 -11.47
C PRO A 112 30.73 -1.16 -11.61
N SER A 113 31.47 -1.31 -10.50
CA SER A 113 32.84 -1.86 -10.52
C SER A 113 32.91 -3.32 -10.95
N LYS A 114 31.82 -4.09 -10.77
CA LYS A 114 31.72 -5.47 -11.25
C LYS A 114 31.34 -5.54 -12.73
N ARG A 115 30.79 -4.45 -13.27
CA ARG A 115 30.22 -4.35 -14.62
C ARG A 115 31.01 -3.38 -15.50
N GLY A 116 32.34 -3.44 -15.37
CA GLY A 116 33.26 -2.79 -16.30
C GLY A 116 33.73 -1.39 -15.91
N PHE A 117 33.19 -0.72 -14.89
CA PHE A 117 33.67 0.61 -14.51
C PHE A 117 34.90 0.54 -13.60
N ASP A 118 35.94 1.31 -13.93
CA ASP A 118 37.19 1.41 -13.17
C ASP A 118 37.00 2.21 -11.89
N GLU A 119 36.26 3.31 -11.96
CA GLU A 119 35.97 4.19 -10.83
C GLU A 119 34.49 4.56 -10.78
N PHE A 120 33.95 4.67 -9.56
CA PHE A 120 32.58 5.10 -9.34
C PHE A 120 32.39 5.99 -8.10
N TYR A 121 31.58 7.04 -8.25
CA TYR A 121 30.99 7.79 -7.15
C TYR A 121 29.48 7.85 -7.29
N GLY A 122 28.74 7.69 -6.21
CA GLY A 122 27.28 7.80 -6.22
C GLY A 122 26.66 6.74 -5.34
N TYR A 123 25.54 6.16 -5.77
CA TYR A 123 24.83 5.15 -4.97
C TYR A 123 24.31 4.00 -5.82
N THR A 124 24.26 2.81 -5.21
CA THR A 124 23.96 1.54 -5.90
C THR A 124 22.67 0.85 -5.45
N ASN A 125 22.11 1.29 -4.32
CA ASN A 125 20.84 0.84 -3.76
C ASN A 125 19.75 1.86 -4.08
N ASP A 126 18.49 1.47 -3.90
CA ASP A 126 17.32 2.35 -3.95
C ASP A 126 17.08 3.07 -5.29
N HIS A 127 15.92 3.72 -5.38
CA HIS A 127 15.47 4.41 -6.59
C HIS A 127 15.57 5.93 -6.48
N SER A 128 15.71 6.46 -5.27
CA SER A 128 15.85 7.87 -4.94
C SER A 128 16.42 8.00 -3.53
N HIS A 129 17.13 9.08 -3.26
CA HIS A 129 17.64 9.40 -1.93
C HIS A 129 17.71 10.90 -1.70
N ASP A 130 17.89 11.32 -0.45
CA ASP A 130 18.06 12.74 -0.08
C ASP A 130 19.33 13.32 -0.74
N GLN A 131 19.19 14.48 -1.39
CA GLN A 131 20.27 15.17 -2.11
C GLN A 131 21.28 15.83 -1.16
N TYR A 132 21.00 15.89 0.14
CA TYR A 132 21.84 16.50 1.17
C TYR A 132 22.52 15.47 2.10
N ASP A 133 22.25 14.17 1.94
CA ASP A 133 22.83 13.11 2.76
C ASP A 133 24.19 12.62 2.22
N ALA A 134 25.26 13.32 2.62
CA ALA A 134 26.63 13.04 2.17
C ALA A 134 27.12 11.60 2.41
N ASP A 135 26.65 10.96 3.49
CA ASP A 135 27.13 9.65 3.93
C ASP A 135 26.56 8.51 3.07
N TYR A 136 25.41 8.74 2.42
CA TYR A 136 24.79 7.75 1.55
C TYR A 136 25.52 7.56 0.22
N TYR A 137 26.22 8.59 -0.26
CA TYR A 137 26.96 8.54 -1.51
C TYR A 137 28.36 7.95 -1.29
N ILE A 138 28.66 6.86 -2.00
CA ILE A 138 29.83 6.00 -1.78
C ILE A 138 30.87 6.13 -2.88
N ARG A 139 32.09 5.74 -2.55
CA ARG A 139 33.21 5.58 -3.49
C ARG A 139 33.48 4.11 -3.75
N LEU A 140 33.58 3.74 -5.03
CA LEU A 140 33.97 2.41 -5.46
C LEU A 140 35.15 2.47 -6.43
N PRO A 141 36.06 1.48 -6.41
CA PRO A 141 36.07 0.31 -5.49
C PRO A 141 36.24 0.70 -4.01
N GLU A 142 35.80 -0.15 -3.07
CA GLU A 142 35.63 0.18 -1.63
C GLU A 142 36.89 0.70 -0.92
N ASN A 143 38.06 0.50 -1.51
CA ASN A 143 39.35 0.98 -1.01
C ASN A 143 39.72 2.40 -1.48
N ARG A 144 38.87 3.08 -2.25
CA ARG A 144 39.07 4.47 -2.66
C ARG A 144 38.61 5.44 -1.57
N VAL A 145 39.40 6.49 -1.35
CA VAL A 145 38.99 7.64 -0.52
C VAL A 145 38.13 8.59 -1.34
N LYS A 146 37.22 9.33 -0.69
CA LYS A 146 36.48 10.41 -1.35
C LYS A 146 37.40 11.61 -1.57
N GLU A 147 37.89 11.81 -2.79
CA GLU A 147 38.69 12.98 -3.19
C GLU A 147 37.94 14.31 -3.06
N ILE A 148 36.61 14.27 -3.22
CA ILE A 148 35.70 15.40 -3.07
C ILE A 148 34.68 14.99 -2.00
N ASP A 149 34.84 15.54 -0.80
CA ASP A 149 34.04 15.20 0.37
C ASP A 149 33.76 16.48 1.18
N PRO A 150 32.88 17.36 0.67
CA PRO A 150 32.57 18.61 1.37
C PRO A 150 31.88 18.32 2.71
N PRO A 151 32.00 19.21 3.70
CA PRO A 151 31.26 19.12 4.95
C PRO A 151 29.76 18.92 4.73
N ALA A 152 29.11 18.15 5.60
CA ALA A 152 27.72 17.74 5.43
C ALA A 152 26.75 18.92 5.21
N ASP A 153 27.01 20.08 5.83
CA ASP A 153 26.23 21.32 5.69
C ASP A 153 26.41 22.03 4.34
N GLN A 154 27.50 21.75 3.62
CA GLN A 154 27.81 22.27 2.28
C GLN A 154 27.54 21.25 1.17
N PHE A 155 27.28 19.98 1.52
CA PHE A 155 27.01 18.92 0.58
C PHE A 155 25.68 19.11 -0.16
N TYR A 156 25.71 19.02 -1.49
CA TYR A 156 24.55 18.85 -2.35
C TYR A 156 24.91 17.92 -3.50
N ALA A 157 24.21 16.78 -3.62
CA ALA A 157 24.62 15.65 -4.45
C ALA A 157 24.83 16.03 -5.93
N THR A 158 23.97 16.86 -6.52
CA THR A 158 24.09 17.30 -7.91
C THR A 158 25.41 18.04 -8.16
N ASP A 159 25.81 18.93 -7.25
CA ASP A 159 27.05 19.69 -7.36
C ASP A 159 28.27 18.76 -7.21
N VAL A 160 28.22 17.83 -6.24
CA VAL A 160 29.31 16.88 -6.01
C VAL A 160 29.42 15.86 -7.16
N PHE A 161 28.31 15.49 -7.80
CA PHE A 161 28.34 14.68 -9.03
C PHE A 161 29.02 15.42 -10.18
N ASN A 162 28.79 16.73 -10.33
CA ASN A 162 29.46 17.55 -11.34
C ASN A 162 30.97 17.61 -11.08
N ASP A 163 31.38 17.86 -9.83
CA ASP A 163 32.79 17.91 -9.45
C ASP A 163 33.49 16.57 -9.70
N TYR A 164 32.82 15.46 -9.37
CA TYR A 164 33.37 14.13 -9.61
C TYR A 164 33.41 13.74 -11.09
N ALA A 165 32.48 14.22 -11.91
CA ALA A 165 32.54 14.02 -13.35
C ALA A 165 33.81 14.65 -13.93
N ILE A 166 34.12 15.89 -13.53
CA ILE A 166 35.34 16.58 -13.96
C ILE A 166 36.59 15.86 -13.42
N GLU A 167 36.58 15.44 -12.16
CA GLU A 167 37.69 14.71 -11.56
C GLU A 167 37.97 13.40 -12.32
N PHE A 168 36.94 12.63 -12.67
CA PHE A 168 37.11 11.42 -13.46
C PHE A 168 37.54 11.66 -14.90
N ILE A 169 37.10 12.76 -15.52
CA ILE A 169 37.64 13.18 -16.82
C ILE A 169 39.13 13.47 -16.69
N ARG A 170 39.58 14.18 -15.65
CA ARG A 170 41.01 14.43 -15.39
C ARG A 170 41.80 13.13 -15.21
N GLN A 171 41.26 12.18 -14.45
CA GLN A 171 41.86 10.86 -14.27
C GLN A 171 41.99 10.14 -15.62
N GLY A 172 40.93 10.11 -16.43
CA GLY A 172 40.94 9.59 -17.79
C GLY A 172 42.02 10.24 -18.67
N GLN A 173 42.03 11.56 -18.75
CA GLN A 173 43.00 12.36 -19.51
C GLN A 173 44.45 12.07 -19.09
N SER A 174 44.70 11.89 -17.79
CA SER A 174 46.05 11.61 -17.27
C SER A 174 46.67 10.29 -17.80
N THR A 175 45.83 9.36 -18.26
CA THR A 175 46.29 8.07 -18.80
C THR A 175 46.77 8.16 -20.26
N ASN A 176 46.51 9.28 -20.95
CA ASN A 176 46.71 9.44 -22.40
C ASN A 176 45.99 8.37 -23.25
N LYS A 177 44.92 7.77 -22.71
CA LYS A 177 44.03 6.83 -23.40
C LYS A 177 42.65 7.48 -23.57
N PRO A 178 41.82 7.01 -24.51
CA PRO A 178 40.42 7.43 -24.54
C PRO A 178 39.72 7.04 -23.23
N TRP A 179 38.70 7.81 -22.86
CA TRP A 179 37.94 7.59 -21.64
C TRP A 179 36.44 7.67 -21.93
N PHE A 180 35.67 6.94 -21.14
CA PHE A 180 34.22 6.92 -21.17
C PHE A 180 33.71 7.31 -19.78
N LEU A 181 32.89 8.35 -19.72
CA LEU A 181 32.21 8.76 -18.50
C LEU A 181 30.70 8.56 -18.66
N PHE A 182 30.12 7.75 -17.79
CA PHE A 182 28.68 7.72 -17.58
C PHE A 182 28.30 8.59 -16.37
N LEU A 183 27.78 9.79 -16.63
CA LEU A 183 27.20 10.66 -15.62
C LEU A 183 25.68 10.46 -15.58
N GLY A 184 25.18 9.74 -14.58
CA GLY A 184 23.76 9.48 -14.37
C GLY A 184 23.25 10.17 -13.11
N HIS A 185 22.82 11.43 -13.23
CA HIS A 185 22.31 12.21 -12.11
C HIS A 185 21.14 11.51 -11.41
N SER A 186 20.92 11.86 -10.13
CA SER A 186 19.69 11.61 -9.38
C SER A 186 18.68 12.76 -9.50
N SER A 187 19.07 13.88 -10.11
CA SER A 187 18.19 15.03 -10.35
C SER A 187 17.56 14.95 -11.75
N PRO A 188 16.33 15.48 -11.94
CA PRO A 188 15.48 16.15 -10.95
C PRO A 188 14.49 15.25 -10.17
N HIS A 189 14.71 13.93 -10.09
CA HIS A 189 13.86 12.98 -9.36
C HIS A 189 13.62 13.39 -7.89
N PHE A 190 12.44 13.03 -7.35
CA PHE A 190 12.13 13.27 -5.94
C PHE A 190 13.13 12.54 -5.00
N PRO A 191 13.38 13.04 -3.77
CA PRO A 191 12.82 14.25 -3.19
C PRO A 191 13.26 15.52 -3.94
N VAL A 192 12.30 16.37 -4.28
CA VAL A 192 12.53 17.61 -5.04
C VAL A 192 13.24 18.59 -4.13
N GLN A 193 14.57 18.67 -4.26
CA GLN A 193 15.47 19.35 -3.33
C GLN A 193 16.57 20.12 -4.08
N ALA A 194 16.71 21.41 -3.77
CA ALA A 194 17.76 22.29 -4.27
C ALA A 194 18.01 23.43 -3.28
N PRO A 195 19.21 24.04 -3.27
CA PRO A 195 19.48 25.23 -2.45
C PRO A 195 18.42 26.32 -2.71
N SER A 196 17.81 26.81 -1.62
CA SER A 196 16.61 27.65 -1.65
C SER A 196 16.79 28.89 -2.53
N GLU A 197 17.97 29.51 -2.51
CA GLU A 197 18.28 30.71 -3.30
C GLU A 197 18.30 30.46 -4.82
N ARG A 198 18.58 29.22 -5.26
CA ARG A 198 18.56 28.87 -6.69
C ARG A 198 17.13 28.79 -7.24
N ALA A 199 16.16 28.50 -6.38
CA ALA A 199 14.75 28.40 -6.76
C ALA A 199 14.06 29.77 -6.85
N ASP A 200 14.53 30.79 -6.12
CA ASP A 200 13.84 32.09 -5.99
C ASP A 200 13.53 32.78 -7.33
N LYS A 201 14.44 32.68 -8.31
CA LYS A 201 14.25 33.32 -9.62
C LYS A 201 13.12 32.68 -10.45
N TYR A 202 12.72 31.46 -10.12
CA TYR A 202 11.67 30.73 -10.83
C TYR A 202 10.28 30.97 -10.25
N GLU A 203 10.16 31.51 -9.02
CA GLU A 203 8.86 31.74 -8.39
C GLU A 203 7.93 32.64 -9.23
N PRO A 204 8.39 33.77 -9.81
CA PRO A 204 7.52 34.60 -10.65
C PRO A 204 7.05 33.89 -11.92
N ILE A 205 7.81 32.89 -12.39
CA ILE A 205 7.48 32.10 -13.58
C ILE A 205 6.37 31.10 -13.23
N TYR A 206 6.58 30.29 -12.18
CA TYR A 206 5.66 29.21 -11.84
C TYR A 206 4.41 29.68 -11.07
N SER A 207 4.41 30.90 -10.54
CA SER A 207 3.19 31.53 -10.00
C SER A 207 2.12 31.78 -11.06
N ARG A 208 2.48 31.71 -12.35
CA ARG A 208 1.57 31.90 -13.49
C ARG A 208 0.72 30.66 -13.78
N GLY A 209 1.10 29.50 -13.22
CA GLY A 209 0.34 28.26 -13.31
C GLY A 209 0.56 27.42 -14.56
N TRP A 210 0.29 26.12 -14.43
CA TRP A 210 0.51 25.15 -15.51
C TRP A 210 -0.37 25.40 -16.73
N ASP A 211 -1.59 25.90 -16.62
CA ASP A 211 -2.47 26.09 -17.79
C ASP A 211 -1.83 27.08 -18.79
N VAL A 212 -1.40 28.25 -18.31
CA VAL A 212 -0.71 29.26 -19.12
C VAL A 212 0.63 28.74 -19.63
N LEU A 213 1.43 28.12 -18.75
CA LEU A 213 2.77 27.65 -19.11
C LEU A 213 2.72 26.52 -20.14
N ARG A 214 1.68 25.68 -20.14
CA ARG A 214 1.48 24.62 -21.15
C ARG A 214 1.31 25.22 -22.53
N GLU A 215 0.42 26.21 -22.67
CA GLU A 215 0.20 26.91 -23.95
C GLU A 215 1.50 27.56 -24.44
N GLU A 216 2.24 28.22 -23.56
CA GLU A 216 3.51 28.86 -23.91
C GLU A 216 4.62 27.87 -24.27
N ARG A 217 4.71 26.71 -23.61
CA ARG A 217 5.64 25.65 -24.01
C ARG A 217 5.32 25.17 -25.41
N PHE A 218 4.06 24.88 -25.71
CA PHE A 218 3.66 24.41 -27.03
C PHE A 218 3.90 25.45 -28.14
N GLU A 219 3.66 26.72 -27.85
CA GLU A 219 3.97 27.82 -28.77
C GLU A 219 5.48 27.95 -29.03
N ARG A 220 6.32 27.88 -27.99
CA ARG A 220 7.78 27.84 -28.16
C ARG A 220 8.25 26.60 -28.92
N MET A 221 7.64 25.43 -28.67
CA MET A 221 7.93 24.21 -29.44
C MET A 221 7.62 24.38 -30.93
N ARG A 222 6.58 25.14 -31.28
CA ARG A 222 6.22 25.49 -32.66
C ARG A 222 7.24 26.45 -33.27
N GLU A 223 7.66 27.47 -32.53
CA GLU A 223 8.70 28.42 -32.96
C GLU A 223 10.05 27.72 -33.20
N LEU A 224 10.40 26.73 -32.37
CA LEU A 224 11.59 25.89 -32.52
C LEU A 224 11.50 24.86 -33.64
N GLY A 225 10.32 24.71 -34.27
CA GLY A 225 10.06 23.70 -35.31
C GLY A 225 10.06 22.26 -34.78
N LEU A 226 9.95 22.06 -33.46
CA LEU A 226 9.74 20.74 -32.85
C LEU A 226 8.32 20.27 -33.20
N VAL A 227 7.34 21.13 -32.93
CA VAL A 227 5.96 21.03 -33.42
C VAL A 227 5.93 21.60 -34.85
N ASP A 228 5.79 20.72 -35.84
CA ASP A 228 5.93 21.03 -37.27
C ASP A 228 4.63 20.96 -38.07
N GLY A 229 3.48 20.76 -37.41
CA GLY A 229 2.17 20.85 -38.06
C GLY A 229 1.02 20.34 -37.22
N ASP A 230 -0.17 20.27 -37.83
CA ASP A 230 -1.46 19.97 -37.17
C ASP A 230 -1.58 18.55 -36.58
N HIS A 231 -0.61 17.68 -36.88
CA HIS A 231 -0.51 16.35 -36.27
C HIS A 231 0.01 16.39 -34.82
N TRP A 232 0.45 17.55 -34.35
CA TRP A 232 0.67 17.85 -32.94
C TRP A 232 -0.49 18.71 -32.44
N LYS A 233 -1.18 18.26 -31.39
CA LYS A 233 -2.33 18.95 -30.83
C LYS A 233 -2.15 19.08 -29.32
N MET A 234 -2.50 20.23 -28.78
CA MET A 234 -2.53 20.41 -27.33
C MET A 234 -3.71 19.63 -26.73
N PRO A 235 -3.48 18.62 -25.88
CA PRO A 235 -4.57 17.99 -25.14
C PRO A 235 -5.09 18.90 -24.03
N LEU A 236 -6.26 18.56 -23.50
CA LEU A 236 -6.75 19.09 -22.22
C LEU A 236 -5.77 18.78 -21.07
N ARG A 237 -6.11 19.20 -19.85
CA ARG A 237 -5.43 18.69 -18.65
C ARG A 237 -5.56 17.18 -18.59
N GLU A 238 -4.42 16.51 -18.43
CA GLU A 238 -4.35 15.05 -18.43
C GLU A 238 -5.06 14.50 -17.19
N ILE A 239 -5.59 13.28 -17.30
CA ILE A 239 -6.23 12.61 -16.18
C ILE A 239 -5.19 12.19 -15.13
N VAL A 240 -5.61 12.21 -13.87
CA VAL A 240 -4.85 11.62 -12.77
C VAL A 240 -5.16 10.12 -12.75
N PRO A 241 -4.16 9.24 -12.84
CA PRO A 241 -4.39 7.80 -12.87
C PRO A 241 -5.21 7.29 -11.68
N VAL A 242 -6.06 6.29 -11.91
CA VAL A 242 -6.89 5.67 -10.87
C VAL A 242 -5.99 4.96 -9.85
N ASP A 243 -6.04 5.45 -8.62
CA ASP A 243 -5.36 4.91 -7.43
C ASP A 243 -6.23 5.27 -6.20
N ARG A 244 -5.71 5.11 -4.98
CA ARG A 244 -6.41 5.53 -3.75
C ARG A 244 -6.62 7.07 -3.75
N ASP A 245 -7.82 7.53 -3.42
CA ASP A 245 -8.19 8.96 -3.56
C ASP A 245 -7.28 9.92 -2.78
N ASP A 246 -6.85 9.56 -1.58
CA ASP A 246 -5.92 10.35 -0.77
C ASP A 246 -4.55 10.54 -1.45
N ILE A 247 -4.02 9.48 -2.08
CA ILE A 247 -2.81 9.52 -2.90
C ILE A 247 -3.04 10.42 -4.11
N ALA A 248 -4.19 10.28 -4.78
CA ALA A 248 -4.58 11.09 -5.93
C ALA A 248 -5.03 12.53 -5.58
N ASN A 249 -4.91 12.96 -4.32
CA ASN A 249 -5.40 14.25 -3.80
C ASN A 249 -6.88 14.55 -4.09
N GLY A 250 -7.72 13.51 -4.20
CA GLY A 250 -9.15 13.62 -4.53
C GLY A 250 -9.47 13.67 -6.02
N PHE A 251 -8.49 13.43 -6.90
CA PHE A 251 -8.65 13.51 -8.36
C PHE A 251 -8.55 12.14 -9.05
N ALA A 252 -8.67 11.01 -8.35
CA ALA A 252 -8.48 9.69 -8.97
C ALA A 252 -9.44 9.48 -10.16
N GLY A 253 -8.88 9.28 -11.37
CA GLY A 253 -9.67 9.14 -12.60
C GLY A 253 -10.22 10.45 -13.17
N GLU A 254 -9.99 11.59 -12.51
CA GLU A 254 -10.42 12.93 -12.92
C GLU A 254 -9.30 13.67 -13.66
N GLN A 255 -9.63 14.74 -14.39
CA GLN A 255 -8.62 15.63 -14.95
C GLN A 255 -7.87 16.38 -13.84
N ASN A 256 -6.57 16.66 -14.06
CA ASN A 256 -5.86 17.61 -13.19
C ASN A 256 -6.65 18.94 -13.08
N PRO A 257 -6.67 19.57 -11.89
CA PRO A 257 -7.42 20.80 -11.66
C PRO A 257 -6.88 21.95 -12.53
N ALA A 258 -7.76 22.89 -12.88
CA ALA A 258 -7.31 24.17 -13.44
C ALA A 258 -6.52 24.95 -12.37
N TRP A 259 -5.45 25.62 -12.75
CA TRP A 259 -4.63 26.41 -11.83
C TRP A 259 -5.46 27.45 -11.07
N ASP A 260 -6.34 28.18 -11.75
CA ASP A 260 -7.17 29.23 -11.16
C ASP A 260 -8.31 28.70 -10.30
N SER A 261 -8.54 27.38 -10.29
CA SER A 261 -9.48 26.74 -9.37
C SER A 261 -8.90 26.48 -7.97
N LEU A 262 -7.59 26.68 -7.81
CA LEU A 262 -6.88 26.41 -6.56
C LEU A 262 -6.88 27.63 -5.63
N GLU A 263 -6.93 27.36 -4.33
CA GLU A 263 -6.75 28.40 -3.32
C GLU A 263 -5.37 29.08 -3.46
N PRO A 264 -5.27 30.41 -3.26
CA PRO A 264 -4.04 31.17 -3.52
C PRO A 264 -2.81 30.65 -2.77
N ASP A 265 -2.97 30.15 -1.55
CA ASP A 265 -1.85 29.59 -0.80
C ASP A 265 -1.37 28.25 -1.35
N ARG A 266 -2.30 27.44 -1.90
CA ARG A 266 -1.93 26.22 -2.62
C ARG A 266 -1.20 26.55 -3.92
N GLN A 267 -1.61 27.59 -4.64
CA GLN A 267 -0.88 28.06 -5.83
C GLN A 267 0.57 28.42 -5.49
N LYS A 268 0.81 29.16 -4.40
CA LYS A 268 2.18 29.53 -3.96
C LYS A 268 3.02 28.30 -3.56
N ASP A 269 2.43 27.36 -2.80
CA ASP A 269 3.09 26.10 -2.41
C ASP A 269 3.55 25.30 -3.65
N LEU A 270 2.64 25.11 -4.61
CA LEU A 270 2.92 24.37 -5.84
C LEU A 270 3.91 25.10 -6.75
N ALA A 271 3.79 26.42 -6.88
CA ALA A 271 4.75 27.24 -7.63
C ALA A 271 6.16 27.11 -7.05
N ARG A 272 6.29 27.07 -5.71
CA ARG A 272 7.58 26.87 -5.06
C ARG A 272 8.14 25.47 -5.28
N ARG A 273 7.32 24.41 -5.21
CA ARG A 273 7.76 23.03 -5.55
C ARG A 273 8.35 22.96 -6.95
N MET A 274 7.66 23.55 -7.94
CA MET A 274 8.16 23.58 -9.33
C MET A 274 9.40 24.47 -9.49
N SER A 275 9.50 25.55 -8.72
CA SER A 275 10.70 26.40 -8.69
C SER A 275 11.93 25.66 -8.18
N VAL A 276 11.77 24.80 -7.17
CA VAL A 276 12.84 23.92 -6.68
C VAL A 276 13.21 22.86 -7.72
N PHE A 277 12.22 22.24 -8.37
CA PHE A 277 12.45 21.31 -9.47
C PHE A 277 13.27 21.97 -10.61
N ALA A 278 12.89 23.17 -11.04
CA ALA A 278 13.63 23.93 -12.04
C ALA A 278 15.07 24.25 -11.62
N ALA A 279 15.29 24.56 -10.34
CA ALA A 279 16.63 24.77 -9.78
C ALA A 279 17.47 23.47 -9.77
N MET A 280 16.86 22.29 -9.63
CA MET A 280 17.56 21.00 -9.78
C MET A 280 18.01 20.80 -11.23
N VAL A 281 17.14 21.08 -12.20
CA VAL A 281 17.45 20.97 -13.63
C VAL A 281 18.56 21.94 -14.04
N GLU A 282 18.51 23.19 -13.57
CA GLU A 282 19.60 24.15 -13.74
C GLU A 282 20.91 23.67 -13.10
N GLY A 283 20.86 23.00 -11.95
CA GLY A 283 22.03 22.41 -11.32
C GLY A 283 22.73 21.36 -12.20
N VAL A 284 21.94 20.57 -12.93
CA VAL A 284 22.45 19.63 -13.95
C VAL A 284 23.06 20.39 -15.12
N ASP A 285 22.36 21.40 -15.67
CA ASP A 285 22.86 22.22 -16.78
C ASP A 285 24.19 22.92 -16.44
N ARG A 286 24.30 23.49 -15.24
CA ARG A 286 25.53 24.15 -14.79
C ARG A 286 26.71 23.19 -14.78
N GLY A 287 26.50 21.96 -14.31
CA GLY A 287 27.49 20.90 -14.35
C GLY A 287 27.98 20.57 -15.75
N ILE A 288 27.04 20.47 -16.68
CA ILE A 288 27.34 20.24 -18.10
C ILE A 288 28.18 21.40 -18.65
N GLY A 289 27.85 22.65 -18.31
CA GLY A 289 28.67 23.82 -18.64
C GLY A 289 30.11 23.70 -18.16
N GLN A 290 30.31 23.33 -16.88
CA GLN A 290 31.64 23.15 -16.30
C GLN A 290 32.42 22.00 -16.97
N ILE A 291 31.76 20.90 -17.32
CA ILE A 291 32.37 19.78 -18.05
C ILE A 291 32.79 20.23 -19.45
N VAL A 292 31.90 20.92 -20.18
CA VAL A 292 32.18 21.44 -21.52
C VAL A 292 33.34 22.43 -21.51
N GLU A 293 33.38 23.34 -20.52
CA GLU A 293 34.48 24.28 -20.33
C GLU A 293 35.79 23.54 -20.07
N HIS A 294 35.81 22.58 -19.15
CA HIS A 294 37.00 21.75 -18.89
C HIS A 294 37.49 21.03 -20.16
N LEU A 295 36.59 20.45 -20.95
CA LEU A 295 36.95 19.78 -22.20
C LEU A 295 37.52 20.76 -23.25
N LYS A 296 37.04 22.00 -23.29
CA LYS A 296 37.58 23.05 -24.18
C LYS A 296 38.97 23.47 -23.72
N ASP A 297 39.16 23.65 -22.41
CA ASP A 297 40.43 24.05 -21.81
C ASP A 297 41.52 23.00 -22.00
N THR A 298 41.17 21.71 -21.98
CA THR A 298 42.12 20.61 -22.24
C THR A 298 42.27 20.26 -23.72
N GLY A 299 41.47 20.86 -24.60
CA GLY A 299 41.49 20.60 -26.05
C GLY A 299 40.82 19.29 -26.49
N ASP A 300 40.05 18.64 -25.62
CA ASP A 300 39.36 17.37 -25.90
C ASP A 300 37.94 17.54 -26.45
N PHE A 301 37.35 18.75 -26.33
CA PHE A 301 35.95 19.03 -26.68
C PHE A 301 35.57 18.57 -28.09
N GLU A 302 36.38 18.92 -29.09
CA GLU A 302 36.13 18.57 -30.50
C GLU A 302 36.08 17.05 -30.74
N ASN A 303 36.80 16.27 -29.92
CA ASN A 303 36.92 14.82 -30.05
C ASN A 303 36.04 14.04 -29.06
N THR A 304 35.14 14.71 -28.35
CA THR A 304 34.27 14.08 -27.35
C THR A 304 32.86 13.96 -27.89
N LEU A 305 32.31 12.73 -27.91
CA LEU A 305 30.89 12.50 -28.15
C LEU A 305 30.11 12.70 -26.85
N ILE A 306 29.33 13.79 -26.79
CA ILE A 306 28.46 14.11 -25.66
C ILE A 306 27.03 13.73 -26.05
N LEU A 307 26.42 12.87 -25.25
CA LEU A 307 25.00 12.48 -25.35
C LEU A 307 24.29 12.92 -24.07
N PHE A 308 23.18 13.65 -24.20
CA PHE A 308 22.31 14.05 -23.09
C PHE A 308 20.89 13.53 -23.32
N LEU A 309 20.30 12.91 -22.30
CA LEU A 309 18.93 12.42 -22.31
C LEU A 309 18.34 12.29 -20.88
N SER A 310 17.02 12.14 -20.77
CA SER A 310 16.30 11.72 -19.53
C SER A 310 16.12 10.20 -19.49
N ASP A 311 15.78 9.56 -18.38
CA ASP A 311 15.58 8.09 -18.31
C ASP A 311 14.12 7.62 -18.44
N ASN A 312 13.16 8.50 -18.23
CA ASN A 312 11.75 8.28 -18.53
C ASN A 312 11.00 9.60 -18.79
N GLY A 313 9.70 9.53 -19.08
CA GLY A 313 8.85 10.72 -19.08
C GLY A 313 8.56 11.27 -17.68
N ALA A 314 7.72 12.30 -17.60
CA ALA A 314 7.53 13.07 -16.37
C ALA A 314 7.06 12.26 -15.16
N CYS A 315 7.58 12.62 -13.98
CA CYS A 315 7.31 11.98 -12.70
C CYS A 315 6.03 12.54 -12.08
N TYR A 316 4.88 11.96 -12.46
CA TYR A 316 3.58 12.40 -11.95
C TYR A 316 3.33 12.05 -10.49
N GLU A 317 4.12 11.14 -9.93
CA GLU A 317 3.91 10.42 -8.67
C GLU A 317 2.77 11.02 -7.83
N TRP A 318 1.61 10.43 -8.10
CA TRP A 318 0.31 10.58 -7.46
C TRP A 318 -0.58 11.70 -7.99
N GLY A 319 -1.28 12.41 -7.10
CA GLY A 319 -2.22 13.44 -7.47
C GLY A 319 -1.57 14.76 -7.87
N PRO A 320 -2.41 15.77 -8.21
CA PRO A 320 -1.98 17.06 -8.73
C PRO A 320 -0.95 17.79 -7.87
N PHE A 321 -0.94 17.53 -6.56
CA PHE A 321 -0.11 18.25 -5.59
C PHE A 321 1.13 17.46 -5.17
N GLY A 322 1.29 16.24 -5.68
CA GLY A 322 2.35 15.33 -5.29
C GLY A 322 2.20 14.86 -3.86
N PHE A 323 3.31 14.47 -3.24
CA PHE A 323 3.34 14.02 -1.85
C PHE A 323 4.43 14.70 -1.03
N ASP A 324 4.32 14.59 0.28
CA ASP A 324 5.36 14.84 1.29
C ASP A 324 5.60 13.55 2.09
N GLY A 325 6.84 13.36 2.57
CA GLY A 325 7.22 12.19 3.36
C GLY A 325 7.23 10.91 2.51
N VAL A 326 6.38 9.95 2.86
CA VAL A 326 6.41 8.60 2.28
C VAL A 326 5.47 8.52 1.06
N SER A 327 6.04 8.12 -0.09
CA SER A 327 5.44 8.09 -1.44
C SER A 327 4.16 7.26 -1.65
N ARG A 328 3.38 6.86 -0.64
CA ARG A 328 2.01 6.30 -0.83
C ARG A 328 1.14 6.53 0.41
N ARG A 329 1.50 7.52 1.24
CA ARG A 329 0.77 7.82 2.48
C ARG A 329 -0.40 8.80 2.25
N GLY A 330 -0.47 9.44 1.09
CA GLY A 330 -1.49 10.46 0.78
C GLY A 330 -1.22 11.80 1.49
N GLU A 331 -0.04 12.00 2.08
CA GLU A 331 0.34 13.24 2.73
C GLU A 331 0.76 14.28 1.68
N THR A 332 0.16 15.47 1.71
CA THR A 332 0.58 16.64 0.93
C THR A 332 0.48 17.87 1.84
N ILE A 333 1.63 18.35 2.31
CA ILE A 333 1.71 19.46 3.27
C ILE A 333 1.53 20.78 2.52
N LEU A 334 0.58 21.61 2.94
CA LEU A 334 0.46 23.00 2.50
C LEU A 334 1.42 23.88 3.31
N ARG A 335 2.41 24.49 2.67
CA ARG A 335 3.27 25.48 3.31
C ARG A 335 2.88 26.88 2.87
N THR A 336 2.90 27.83 3.81
CA THR A 336 2.48 29.22 3.57
C THR A 336 3.46 30.21 4.17
N GLY A 337 3.44 31.46 3.71
CA GLY A 337 4.31 32.52 4.23
C GLY A 337 5.79 32.14 4.19
N GLU A 338 6.48 32.27 5.32
CA GLU A 338 7.92 31.96 5.44
C GLU A 338 8.23 30.45 5.25
N GLN A 339 7.27 29.56 5.51
CA GLN A 339 7.45 28.11 5.36
C GLN A 339 7.67 27.68 3.90
N LEU A 340 7.28 28.50 2.92
CA LEU A 340 7.51 28.21 1.51
C LEU A 340 9.01 28.00 1.22
N ARG A 341 9.89 28.75 1.90
CA ARG A 341 11.35 28.63 1.67
C ARG A 341 11.96 27.35 2.24
N GLU A 342 11.22 26.59 3.05
CA GLU A 342 11.62 25.26 3.53
C GLU A 342 11.48 24.19 2.44
N ILE A 343 10.58 24.39 1.46
CA ILE A 343 10.38 23.45 0.35
C ILE A 343 11.71 23.27 -0.38
N GLY A 344 12.14 22.02 -0.50
CA GLY A 344 13.40 21.64 -1.14
C GLY A 344 14.64 21.71 -0.26
N GLY A 345 14.49 22.15 1.00
CA GLY A 345 15.56 22.17 1.99
C GLY A 345 15.84 20.81 2.62
N ARG A 346 16.87 20.78 3.47
CA ARG A 346 17.28 19.59 4.25
C ARG A 346 16.12 19.07 5.10
N GLY A 347 15.95 17.75 5.13
CA GLY A 347 14.89 17.10 5.92
C GLY A 347 13.49 17.15 5.30
N THR A 348 13.35 17.72 4.11
CA THR A 348 12.11 17.66 3.32
C THR A 348 12.14 16.49 2.36
N HIS A 349 11.00 15.86 2.07
CA HIS A 349 10.94 14.78 1.08
C HIS A 349 9.63 14.87 0.32
N GLN A 350 9.65 15.43 -0.90
CA GLN A 350 8.41 15.72 -1.64
C GLN A 350 8.55 15.48 -3.14
N SER A 351 7.41 15.22 -3.79
CA SER A 351 7.26 15.33 -5.24
C SER A 351 6.53 16.63 -5.63
N TYR A 352 6.51 16.88 -6.94
CA TYR A 352 5.89 18.05 -7.58
C TYR A 352 4.49 17.73 -8.15
N GLY A 353 4.15 16.45 -8.37
CA GLY A 353 2.77 16.00 -8.63
C GLY A 353 2.34 15.98 -10.09
N SER A 354 1.19 15.39 -10.35
CA SER A 354 0.70 15.09 -11.71
C SER A 354 0.37 16.33 -12.54
N ALA A 355 0.01 17.45 -11.91
CA ALA A 355 -0.32 18.69 -12.62
C ALA A 355 0.94 19.32 -13.22
N TRP A 356 2.04 19.39 -12.46
CA TRP A 356 3.32 19.84 -12.99
C TRP A 356 3.94 18.83 -13.96
N ALA A 357 3.80 17.52 -13.72
CA ALA A 357 4.20 16.52 -14.70
C ALA A 357 3.43 16.64 -16.03
N ASN A 358 2.16 17.10 -16.00
CA ASN A 358 1.40 17.38 -17.22
C ASN A 358 1.96 18.59 -17.98
N LEU A 359 2.44 19.63 -17.27
CA LEU A 359 3.23 20.70 -17.90
C LEU A 359 4.50 20.16 -18.53
N GLY A 360 5.28 19.40 -17.76
CA GLY A 360 6.52 18.74 -18.16
C GLY A 360 6.41 17.96 -19.47
N ASN A 361 5.35 17.19 -19.60
CA ASN A 361 5.10 16.33 -20.75
C ASN A 361 4.47 17.02 -21.95
N THR A 362 4.21 18.33 -21.90
CA THR A 362 3.56 19.05 -23.01
C THR A 362 4.18 18.70 -24.37
N PRO A 363 3.38 18.27 -25.38
CA PRO A 363 1.91 18.06 -25.38
C PRO A 363 1.48 16.60 -25.17
N PHE A 364 2.36 15.70 -24.74
CA PHE A 364 2.08 14.28 -24.67
C PHE A 364 1.17 13.87 -23.51
N ARG A 365 0.45 12.77 -23.75
CA ARG A 365 -0.44 12.13 -22.79
C ARG A 365 0.29 11.22 -21.82
N MET A 366 -0.27 11.13 -20.62
CA MET A 366 0.21 10.31 -19.50
C MET A 366 1.65 10.61 -19.11
N TYR A 367 2.26 9.72 -18.31
CA TYR A 367 3.46 10.00 -17.53
C TYR A 367 4.37 8.77 -17.43
N LYS A 368 5.47 8.88 -16.67
CA LYS A 368 6.24 7.74 -16.15
C LYS A 368 5.31 6.61 -15.67
N HIS A 369 5.72 5.36 -15.84
CA HIS A 369 4.96 4.09 -15.71
C HIS A 369 4.07 3.69 -16.91
N PHE A 370 3.73 4.61 -17.82
CA PHE A 370 2.84 4.33 -18.95
C PHE A 370 3.60 4.22 -20.26
N THR A 371 3.04 3.50 -21.24
CA THR A 371 3.62 3.32 -22.58
C THR A 371 3.08 4.30 -23.63
N HIS A 372 2.27 5.26 -23.20
CA HIS A 372 1.90 6.44 -23.98
C HIS A 372 3.13 7.34 -24.17
N GLU A 373 3.10 8.21 -25.18
CA GLU A 373 4.22 9.07 -25.56
C GLU A 373 4.76 9.91 -24.39
N GLY A 374 3.93 10.33 -23.43
CA GLY A 374 4.38 11.07 -22.25
C GLY A 374 5.10 10.24 -21.21
N GLY A 375 5.00 8.90 -21.26
CA GLY A 375 5.79 8.01 -20.41
C GLY A 375 7.09 7.53 -21.05
N ILE A 376 7.11 7.42 -22.38
CA ILE A 376 8.22 6.80 -23.12
C ILE A 376 9.02 7.74 -24.01
N SER A 377 8.58 8.97 -24.29
CA SER A 377 9.37 9.95 -25.07
C SER A 377 10.37 10.67 -24.17
N THR A 378 11.58 10.85 -24.67
CA THR A 378 12.69 11.47 -23.94
C THR A 378 13.38 12.51 -24.83
N PRO A 379 13.77 13.68 -24.27
CA PRO A 379 14.61 14.63 -25.00
C PRO A 379 16.00 14.02 -25.19
N PHE A 380 16.59 14.20 -26.38
CA PHE A 380 17.88 13.61 -26.71
C PHE A 380 18.71 14.56 -27.57
N ILE A 381 19.91 14.86 -27.06
CA ILE A 381 20.86 15.78 -27.67
C ILE A 381 22.17 15.04 -27.85
N ALA A 382 22.77 15.19 -29.04
CA ALA A 382 24.09 14.68 -29.35
C ALA A 382 24.99 15.79 -29.88
N HIS A 383 26.22 15.85 -29.40
CA HIS A 383 27.22 16.83 -29.83
C HIS A 383 28.58 16.16 -29.97
N TRP A 384 29.18 16.22 -31.16
CA TRP A 384 30.51 15.68 -31.45
C TRP A 384 31.13 16.35 -32.69
N PRO A 385 31.83 17.48 -32.55
CA PRO A 385 32.23 18.30 -33.69
C PRO A 385 33.06 17.58 -34.75
N LYS A 386 33.94 16.66 -34.35
CA LYS A 386 34.74 15.87 -35.30
C LYS A 386 33.98 14.75 -36.00
N GLY A 387 32.88 14.26 -35.43
CA GLY A 387 32.21 13.05 -35.92
C GLY A 387 30.77 13.25 -36.41
N ILE A 388 30.13 14.35 -36.05
CA ILE A 388 28.77 14.73 -36.41
C ILE A 388 28.77 16.23 -36.73
N ALA A 389 28.27 16.61 -37.90
CA ALA A 389 28.12 18.02 -38.26
C ALA A 389 26.91 18.64 -37.54
N LYS A 390 27.00 19.93 -37.20
CA LYS A 390 25.87 20.72 -36.74
C LYS A 390 24.68 20.57 -37.69
N ARG A 391 23.49 20.41 -37.13
CA ARG A 391 22.22 20.38 -37.87
C ARG A 391 21.31 21.51 -37.44
N ASN A 392 20.60 22.08 -38.41
CA ASN A 392 19.59 23.12 -38.15
C ASN A 392 18.16 22.55 -38.13
N ASP A 393 17.99 21.27 -38.46
CA ASP A 393 16.72 20.56 -38.48
C ASP A 393 16.64 19.51 -37.36
N TRP A 394 15.42 19.02 -37.13
CA TRP A 394 15.14 17.96 -36.16
C TRP A 394 15.30 16.58 -36.81
N VAL A 395 15.98 15.66 -36.12
CA VAL A 395 15.97 14.24 -36.49
C VAL A 395 14.67 13.63 -35.97
N ARG A 396 13.86 13.10 -36.89
CA ARG A 396 12.48 12.63 -36.62
C ARG A 396 12.36 11.11 -36.66
N GLU A 397 13.43 10.42 -37.02
CA GLU A 397 13.52 8.97 -37.04
C GLU A 397 13.33 8.40 -35.63
N PRO A 398 12.44 7.40 -35.45
CA PRO A 398 12.23 6.75 -34.16
C PRO A 398 13.48 6.00 -33.70
N ALA A 399 13.89 6.26 -32.46
CA ALA A 399 15.01 5.62 -31.79
C ALA A 399 14.59 5.10 -30.41
N HIS A 400 15.43 4.28 -29.79
CA HIS A 400 15.24 3.77 -28.43
C HIS A 400 16.55 3.86 -27.65
N MET A 401 16.53 3.98 -26.33
CA MET A 401 17.75 4.10 -25.50
C MET A 401 18.76 2.96 -25.70
N MET A 402 18.28 1.78 -26.08
CA MET A 402 19.14 0.63 -26.40
C MET A 402 20.05 0.88 -27.61
N ASP A 403 19.76 1.89 -28.42
CA ASP A 403 20.57 2.32 -29.57
C ASP A 403 21.85 3.06 -29.15
N VAL A 404 21.95 3.51 -27.90
CA VAL A 404 23.12 4.28 -27.43
C VAL A 404 24.38 3.39 -27.36
N LEU A 405 24.29 2.16 -26.84
CA LEU A 405 25.44 1.27 -26.78
C LEU A 405 26.07 1.04 -28.17
N PRO A 406 25.33 0.58 -29.21
CA PRO A 406 25.92 0.42 -30.53
C PRO A 406 26.42 1.73 -31.14
N THR A 407 25.79 2.87 -30.83
CA THR A 407 26.26 4.20 -31.26
C THR A 407 27.64 4.52 -30.69
N VAL A 408 27.82 4.32 -29.37
CA VAL A 408 29.08 4.58 -28.69
C VAL A 408 30.16 3.60 -29.14
N LEU A 409 29.80 2.34 -29.35
CA LEU A 409 30.73 1.32 -29.83
C LEU A 409 31.19 1.58 -31.27
N GLU A 410 30.28 1.97 -32.18
CA GLU A 410 30.65 2.39 -33.53
C GLU A 410 31.51 3.65 -33.52
N ALA A 411 31.20 4.64 -32.69
CA ALA A 411 32.02 5.84 -32.53
C ALA A 411 33.45 5.52 -32.04
N ALA A 412 33.58 4.50 -31.18
CA ALA A 412 34.86 4.00 -30.70
C ALA A 412 35.61 3.13 -31.73
N GLY A 413 34.97 2.74 -32.84
CA GLY A 413 35.51 1.82 -33.83
C GLY A 413 35.55 0.35 -33.38
N GLY A 414 34.79 0.00 -32.34
CA GLY A 414 34.72 -1.35 -31.79
C GLY A 414 33.61 -2.20 -32.43
N GLU A 415 33.66 -3.50 -32.17
CA GLU A 415 32.65 -4.46 -32.59
C GLU A 415 31.95 -5.08 -31.38
N TYR A 416 30.64 -5.31 -31.48
CA TYR A 416 29.91 -5.97 -30.39
C TYR A 416 30.27 -7.45 -30.35
N PRO A 417 30.73 -7.99 -29.20
CA PRO A 417 31.22 -9.35 -29.15
C PRO A 417 30.08 -10.38 -29.25
N THR A 418 30.35 -11.56 -29.79
CA THR A 418 29.42 -12.71 -29.73
C THR A 418 29.54 -13.49 -28.42
N SER A 419 30.65 -13.31 -27.69
CA SER A 419 30.91 -13.94 -26.40
C SER A 419 31.73 -13.03 -25.49
N PHE A 420 31.54 -13.14 -24.19
CA PHE A 420 32.25 -12.37 -23.17
C PHE A 420 32.62 -13.27 -22.00
N ALA A 421 33.84 -13.13 -21.48
CA ALA A 421 34.38 -13.96 -20.39
C ALA A 421 34.19 -15.50 -20.59
N GLY A 422 34.24 -15.98 -21.84
CA GLY A 422 34.09 -17.40 -22.16
C GLY A 422 32.64 -17.89 -22.32
N HIS A 423 31.64 -17.01 -22.25
CA HIS A 423 30.22 -17.33 -22.40
C HIS A 423 29.60 -16.62 -23.60
N SER A 424 28.62 -17.25 -24.27
CA SER A 424 27.81 -16.59 -25.30
C SER A 424 26.96 -15.50 -24.65
N ILE A 425 26.81 -14.37 -25.31
CA ILE A 425 25.99 -13.26 -24.83
C ILE A 425 24.80 -13.01 -25.75
N GLN A 426 23.82 -12.25 -25.26
CA GLN A 426 22.66 -11.84 -26.07
C GLN A 426 23.10 -10.92 -27.23
N PRO A 427 22.62 -11.16 -28.47
CA PRO A 427 22.81 -10.22 -29.58
C PRO A 427 22.16 -8.87 -29.30
N LEU A 428 22.76 -7.78 -29.80
CA LEU A 428 22.17 -6.44 -29.67
C LEU A 428 20.80 -6.34 -30.34
N GLU A 429 19.89 -5.63 -29.67
CA GLU A 429 18.62 -5.18 -30.26
C GLU A 429 18.73 -3.74 -30.79
N GLY A 430 19.58 -2.95 -30.14
CA GLY A 430 19.87 -1.58 -30.54
C GLY A 430 20.56 -1.48 -31.89
N LYS A 431 20.34 -0.34 -32.56
CA LYS A 431 21.02 0.04 -33.79
C LYS A 431 21.71 1.38 -33.57
N SER A 432 22.89 1.57 -34.13
CA SER A 432 23.59 2.85 -34.00
C SER A 432 22.76 4.02 -34.56
N LEU A 433 22.82 5.15 -33.86
CA LEU A 433 22.21 6.42 -34.22
C LEU A 433 23.16 7.31 -35.04
N LEU A 434 24.44 6.95 -35.19
CA LEU A 434 25.39 7.75 -35.97
C LEU A 434 24.91 8.04 -37.40
N PRO A 435 24.34 7.07 -38.15
CA PRO A 435 23.83 7.34 -39.50
C PRO A 435 22.76 8.44 -39.51
N VAL A 436 21.74 8.35 -38.64
CA VAL A 436 20.67 9.36 -38.60
C VAL A 436 21.16 10.72 -38.11
N MET A 437 22.08 10.74 -37.14
CA MET A 437 22.71 11.98 -36.70
C MET A 437 23.56 12.62 -37.80
N ARG A 438 24.10 11.83 -38.73
CA ARG A 438 24.83 12.31 -39.93
C ARG A 438 23.91 12.62 -41.13
N GLY A 439 22.60 12.45 -40.98
CA GLY A 439 21.61 12.74 -42.01
C GLY A 439 21.34 11.63 -43.01
N GLU A 440 21.75 10.42 -42.69
CA GLU A 440 21.35 9.22 -43.42
C GLU A 440 20.00 8.74 -42.92
N THR A 441 19.19 8.16 -43.81
CA THR A 441 17.90 7.57 -43.44
C THR A 441 18.11 6.24 -42.73
N SER A 442 17.38 6.00 -41.64
CA SER A 442 17.33 4.66 -41.04
C SER A 442 16.30 3.75 -41.71
N ALA A 443 16.52 2.45 -41.63
CA ALA A 443 15.51 1.48 -42.04
C ALA A 443 14.34 1.47 -41.04
N ASP A 444 13.13 1.32 -41.56
CA ASP A 444 11.92 1.15 -40.74
C ASP A 444 12.10 0.04 -39.69
N ARG A 445 11.65 0.31 -38.47
CA ARG A 445 11.85 -0.59 -37.32
C ARG A 445 10.62 -0.63 -36.42
N LYS A 446 10.41 -1.80 -35.84
CA LYS A 446 9.40 -2.04 -34.81
C LYS A 446 10.02 -1.84 -33.44
N ILE A 447 9.34 -1.13 -32.55
CA ILE A 447 9.77 -0.89 -31.18
C ILE A 447 8.64 -1.35 -30.26
N GLY A 448 8.92 -2.34 -29.42
CA GLY A 448 7.97 -2.86 -28.46
C GLY A 448 8.25 -2.36 -27.06
N PHE A 449 7.19 -2.26 -26.26
CA PHE A 449 7.22 -1.75 -24.90
C PHE A 449 6.43 -2.68 -23.98
N ASP A 450 6.96 -2.88 -22.78
CA ASP A 450 6.31 -3.57 -21.67
C ASP A 450 6.82 -2.99 -20.36
N HIS A 451 5.90 -2.55 -19.50
CA HIS A 451 6.22 -2.22 -18.12
C HIS A 451 5.00 -2.36 -17.20
N GLN A 452 5.01 -3.37 -16.32
CA GLN A 452 3.98 -3.58 -15.30
C GLN A 452 2.55 -3.45 -15.87
N ALA A 453 2.19 -4.30 -16.84
CA ALA A 453 0.90 -4.34 -17.53
C ALA A 453 0.54 -3.13 -18.42
N ALA A 454 1.45 -2.18 -18.60
CA ALA A 454 1.36 -1.21 -19.69
C ALA A 454 2.15 -1.74 -20.89
N HIS A 455 1.53 -1.78 -22.05
CA HIS A 455 2.11 -2.38 -23.26
C HIS A 455 2.00 -1.42 -24.43
N ALA A 456 2.94 -1.49 -25.37
CA ALA A 456 2.80 -0.82 -26.65
C ALA A 456 3.66 -1.47 -27.74
N LEU A 457 3.26 -1.26 -28.99
CA LEU A 457 4.09 -1.53 -30.16
C LEU A 457 3.98 -0.36 -31.12
N ARG A 458 5.12 0.19 -31.53
CA ARG A 458 5.24 1.06 -32.69
C ARG A 458 5.70 0.27 -33.90
N ASP A 459 4.98 0.39 -35.01
CA ASP A 459 5.27 -0.23 -36.30
C ASP A 459 5.10 0.83 -37.40
N GLY A 460 6.22 1.47 -37.77
CA GLY A 460 6.23 2.68 -38.59
C GLY A 460 5.51 3.84 -37.90
N ASP A 461 4.54 4.43 -38.60
CA ASP A 461 3.72 5.53 -38.07
C ASP A 461 2.60 5.04 -37.15
N TRP A 462 2.31 3.74 -37.11
CA TRP A 462 1.21 3.23 -36.30
C TRP A 462 1.71 2.79 -34.93
N LYS A 463 0.92 3.06 -33.90
CA LYS A 463 1.18 2.64 -32.53
C LYS A 463 -0.06 2.04 -31.90
N ILE A 464 0.10 0.93 -31.19
CA ILE A 464 -0.93 0.41 -30.27
C ILE A 464 -0.48 0.61 -28.83
N VAL A 465 -1.42 0.87 -27.94
CA VAL A 465 -1.18 1.04 -26.50
C VAL A 465 -2.21 0.23 -25.72
N TYR A 466 -1.77 -0.48 -24.69
CA TYR A 466 -2.63 -1.07 -23.67
C TYR A 466 -2.31 -0.42 -22.34
N SER A 467 -3.30 0.28 -21.79
CA SER A 467 -3.11 1.12 -20.61
C SER A 467 -3.32 0.36 -19.30
N LYS A 468 -3.14 1.07 -18.19
CA LYS A 468 -3.43 0.62 -16.82
C LYS A 468 -3.97 1.78 -16.00
N ARG A 469 -4.66 1.54 -14.89
CA ARG A 469 -5.13 2.60 -13.96
C ARG A 469 -5.91 3.72 -14.67
N MET A 470 -6.79 3.32 -15.58
CA MET A 470 -7.72 4.20 -16.28
C MET A 470 -9.10 4.09 -15.63
N PRO A 471 -9.92 5.16 -15.64
CA PRO A 471 -11.31 5.10 -15.17
C PRO A 471 -12.18 4.22 -16.08
N GLU A 472 -11.80 4.12 -17.35
CA GLU A 472 -12.48 3.30 -18.35
C GLU A 472 -11.96 1.85 -18.35
N LYS A 473 -12.76 0.94 -18.92
CA LYS A 473 -12.36 -0.46 -19.11
C LYS A 473 -11.10 -0.51 -19.98
N LEU A 474 -10.07 -1.23 -19.52
CA LEU A 474 -8.82 -1.38 -20.24
C LEU A 474 -9.04 -2.14 -21.56
N THR A 475 -8.68 -1.50 -22.67
CA THR A 475 -8.70 -2.05 -24.02
C THR A 475 -7.46 -1.62 -24.79
N TRP A 476 -7.15 -2.31 -25.89
CA TRP A 476 -6.12 -1.84 -26.82
C TRP A 476 -6.60 -0.59 -27.57
N GLU A 477 -5.77 0.43 -27.56
CA GLU A 477 -5.92 1.66 -28.31
C GLU A 477 -5.03 1.62 -29.56
N LEU A 478 -5.41 2.34 -30.62
CA LEU A 478 -4.66 2.43 -31.87
C LEU A 478 -4.51 3.89 -32.30
N TYR A 479 -3.29 4.30 -32.64
CA TYR A 479 -2.95 5.66 -33.05
C TYR A 479 -2.13 5.66 -34.34
N ASN A 480 -2.32 6.68 -35.17
CA ASN A 480 -1.47 7.00 -36.32
C ASN A 480 -0.63 8.24 -35.98
N LEU A 481 0.63 8.05 -35.58
CA LEU A 481 1.51 9.10 -35.09
C LEU A 481 1.91 10.13 -36.15
N ALA A 482 1.78 9.80 -37.44
CA ALA A 482 1.98 10.77 -38.52
C ALA A 482 0.85 11.81 -38.60
N GLU A 483 -0.33 11.47 -38.09
CA GLU A 483 -1.53 12.33 -38.09
C GLU A 483 -1.90 12.80 -36.68
N ASP A 484 -1.44 12.08 -35.65
CA ASP A 484 -1.73 12.33 -34.24
C ASP A 484 -0.57 11.87 -33.36
N ARG A 485 0.45 12.72 -33.30
CA ARG A 485 1.68 12.49 -32.53
C ARG A 485 1.42 12.49 -31.01
N CYS A 486 0.29 13.03 -30.56
CA CYS A 486 -0.06 13.23 -29.15
C CYS A 486 -1.03 12.17 -28.60
N GLU A 487 -1.45 11.20 -29.44
CA GLU A 487 -2.32 10.08 -29.05
C GLU A 487 -3.72 10.51 -28.56
N LEU A 488 -4.36 11.46 -29.25
CA LEU A 488 -5.66 12.00 -28.84
C LEU A 488 -6.85 11.25 -29.45
N ASN A 489 -6.67 10.63 -30.61
CA ASN A 489 -7.73 10.04 -31.42
C ASN A 489 -7.53 8.53 -31.49
N ASN A 490 -8.20 7.78 -30.61
CA ASN A 490 -8.17 6.33 -30.66
C ASN A 490 -8.92 5.81 -31.90
N LEU A 491 -8.17 5.18 -32.80
CA LEU A 491 -8.61 4.65 -34.09
C LEU A 491 -8.96 3.15 -34.06
N ALA A 492 -8.98 2.52 -32.87
CA ALA A 492 -9.22 1.09 -32.69
C ALA A 492 -10.50 0.61 -33.38
N ASP A 493 -11.61 1.31 -33.18
CA ASP A 493 -12.92 0.95 -33.75
C ASP A 493 -12.99 1.19 -35.27
N GLN A 494 -12.21 2.15 -35.78
CA GLN A 494 -12.18 2.50 -37.20
C GLN A 494 -11.27 1.54 -38.00
N HIS A 495 -10.24 0.98 -37.36
CA HIS A 495 -9.26 0.09 -37.99
C HIS A 495 -9.01 -1.21 -37.20
N PRO A 496 -10.06 -2.01 -36.91
CA PRO A 496 -9.96 -3.18 -36.03
C PRO A 496 -9.05 -4.29 -36.58
N GLN A 497 -8.97 -4.44 -37.91
CA GLN A 497 -8.07 -5.41 -38.55
C GLN A 497 -6.59 -5.02 -38.35
N ARG A 498 -6.29 -3.72 -38.39
CA ARG A 498 -4.93 -3.21 -38.13
C ARG A 498 -4.58 -3.41 -36.67
N LEU A 499 -5.49 -3.05 -35.76
CA LEU A 499 -5.33 -3.28 -34.34
C LEU A 499 -5.01 -4.76 -34.06
N ALA A 500 -5.85 -5.69 -34.53
CA ALA A 500 -5.62 -7.12 -34.34
C ALA A 500 -4.25 -7.57 -34.90
N SER A 501 -3.88 -7.12 -36.10
CA SER A 501 -2.57 -7.45 -36.68
C SER A 501 -1.40 -6.91 -35.86
N MET A 502 -1.52 -5.72 -35.27
CA MET A 502 -0.46 -5.13 -34.46
C MET A 502 -0.38 -5.76 -33.08
N VAL A 503 -1.51 -6.13 -32.48
CA VAL A 503 -1.56 -6.90 -31.21
C VAL A 503 -0.83 -8.23 -31.39
N SER A 504 -1.11 -8.98 -32.46
CA SER A 504 -0.39 -10.23 -32.74
C SER A 504 1.12 -10.02 -32.96
N ARG A 505 1.54 -8.89 -33.54
CA ARG A 505 2.97 -8.56 -33.66
C ARG A 505 3.60 -8.22 -32.32
N TRP A 506 2.88 -7.51 -31.46
CA TRP A 506 3.33 -7.21 -30.12
C TRP A 506 3.47 -8.49 -29.30
N GLU A 507 2.51 -9.41 -29.36
CA GLU A 507 2.57 -10.72 -28.70
C GLU A 507 3.77 -11.54 -29.18
N ALA A 508 4.03 -11.56 -30.49
CA ALA A 508 5.20 -12.23 -31.05
C ALA A 508 6.52 -11.61 -30.58
N TRP A 509 6.58 -10.28 -30.53
CA TRP A 509 7.72 -9.54 -29.98
C TRP A 509 7.91 -9.83 -28.49
N ALA A 510 6.85 -9.72 -27.69
CA ALA A 510 6.82 -9.93 -26.25
C ALA A 510 7.34 -11.32 -25.90
N LYS A 511 6.85 -12.36 -26.59
CA LYS A 511 7.33 -13.73 -26.45
C LYS A 511 8.81 -13.87 -26.78
N ARG A 512 9.28 -13.23 -27.87
CA ARG A 512 10.70 -13.29 -28.30
C ARG A 512 11.64 -12.68 -27.27
N VAL A 513 11.25 -11.56 -26.67
CA VAL A 513 12.09 -10.83 -25.71
C VAL A 513 11.87 -11.27 -24.26
N GLY A 514 10.97 -12.24 -24.02
CA GLY A 514 10.75 -12.84 -22.70
C GLY A 514 9.83 -12.03 -21.78
N VAL A 515 8.93 -11.22 -22.33
CA VAL A 515 7.83 -10.61 -21.57
C VAL A 515 6.86 -11.69 -21.13
N THR A 516 6.49 -11.65 -19.85
CA THR A 516 5.47 -12.54 -19.29
C THR A 516 4.13 -11.80 -19.26
N TRP A 517 3.22 -12.16 -20.16
CA TRP A 517 1.90 -11.56 -20.30
C TRP A 517 0.88 -12.57 -20.84
N GLU A 518 -0.36 -12.48 -20.35
CA GLU A 518 -1.52 -13.21 -20.88
C GLU A 518 -2.56 -12.21 -21.40
N PRO A 519 -3.06 -12.38 -22.64
CA PRO A 519 -4.06 -11.47 -23.20
C PRO A 519 -5.37 -11.49 -22.43
N TYR A 520 -5.94 -10.30 -22.18
CA TYR A 520 -7.36 -10.18 -21.82
C TYR A 520 -8.20 -10.54 -23.05
N ALA A 521 -8.58 -11.81 -23.20
CA ALA A 521 -9.49 -12.27 -24.24
C ALA A 521 -10.90 -11.76 -23.92
N GLY A 522 -11.28 -10.64 -24.53
CA GLY A 522 -12.67 -10.20 -24.55
C GLY A 522 -13.55 -11.24 -25.25
N THR A 523 -14.27 -12.04 -24.48
CA THR A 523 -15.56 -12.58 -24.90
C THR A 523 -16.64 -11.79 -24.17
N GLU A 524 -17.59 -11.26 -24.93
CA GLU A 524 -18.89 -10.86 -24.39
C GLU A 524 -19.45 -11.99 -23.54
N LYS A 525 -20.06 -11.60 -22.42
CA LYS A 525 -20.84 -12.46 -21.53
C LYS A 525 -21.95 -13.17 -22.33
N ALA A 526 -21.64 -14.30 -22.94
CA ALA A 526 -22.57 -15.40 -23.02
C ALA A 526 -22.49 -16.13 -21.69
N THR A 527 -23.55 -15.98 -20.90
CA THR A 527 -23.80 -16.76 -19.70
C THR A 527 -23.61 -18.26 -19.96
N SER A 528 -22.55 -18.84 -19.43
CA SER A 528 -22.55 -20.23 -18.99
C SER A 528 -21.47 -20.41 -17.93
N ALA A 529 -21.93 -20.80 -16.75
CA ALA A 529 -21.14 -21.19 -15.60
C ALA A 529 -20.06 -22.22 -15.95
N THR A 530 -18.85 -22.03 -15.43
CA THR A 530 -18.01 -23.15 -14.96
C THR A 530 -17.31 -22.71 -13.68
N GLU A 531 -17.62 -23.45 -12.63
CA GLU A 531 -17.21 -23.32 -11.24
C GLU A 531 -15.68 -23.37 -11.12
N GLU A 532 -15.07 -22.39 -10.45
CA GLU A 532 -13.85 -22.68 -9.70
C GLU A 532 -14.26 -23.61 -8.56
N THR A 533 -13.95 -24.90 -8.71
CA THR A 533 -14.24 -25.89 -7.68
C THR A 533 -13.28 -25.74 -6.52
N ASP A 534 -13.86 -25.78 -5.32
CA ASP A 534 -13.21 -25.56 -4.04
C ASP A 534 -12.04 -26.54 -3.85
N SER A 535 -10.81 -26.05 -4.04
CA SER A 535 -9.64 -26.93 -4.21
C SER A 535 -9.32 -27.70 -2.92
N PRO A 536 -9.35 -29.05 -2.91
CA PRO A 536 -9.08 -29.84 -1.72
C PRO A 536 -7.64 -29.67 -1.23
N LEU A 537 -7.44 -29.60 0.10
CA LEU A 537 -6.11 -29.76 0.66
C LEU A 537 -5.68 -31.19 0.39
N ILE A 538 -4.62 -31.38 -0.39
CA ILE A 538 -4.07 -32.69 -0.76
C ILE A 538 -2.66 -32.92 -0.19
N ALA A 539 -2.06 -31.87 0.38
CA ALA A 539 -0.80 -31.97 1.11
C ALA A 539 -0.87 -32.98 2.27
N ASN A 540 0.04 -33.94 2.26
CA ASN A 540 0.24 -34.99 3.24
C ASN A 540 -1.02 -35.81 3.55
N ARG A 541 -1.90 -35.99 2.55
CA ARG A 541 -3.18 -36.69 2.71
C ARG A 541 -3.31 -37.88 1.77
N THR A 542 -4.01 -38.90 2.24
CA THR A 542 -4.47 -40.00 1.39
C THR A 542 -5.61 -39.48 0.52
N LEU A 543 -5.55 -39.72 -0.79
CA LEU A 543 -6.54 -39.26 -1.75
C LEU A 543 -7.44 -40.41 -2.19
N THR A 544 -8.73 -40.12 -2.32
CA THR A 544 -9.70 -40.94 -3.07
C THR A 544 -10.37 -40.00 -4.07
N LEU A 545 -10.25 -40.33 -5.35
CA LEU A 545 -10.67 -39.52 -6.48
C LEU A 545 -11.71 -40.29 -7.25
N THR A 546 -12.80 -39.65 -7.63
CA THR A 546 -13.75 -40.22 -8.60
C THR A 546 -14.12 -39.19 -9.64
N VAL A 547 -14.19 -39.59 -10.91
CA VAL A 547 -14.64 -38.73 -12.01
C VAL A 547 -15.48 -39.56 -12.98
N GLU A 548 -16.66 -39.06 -13.30
CA GLU A 548 -17.55 -39.64 -14.29
C GLU A 548 -17.54 -38.76 -15.54
N ILE A 549 -17.30 -39.39 -16.69
CA ILE A 549 -17.12 -38.71 -17.98
C ILE A 549 -18.04 -39.30 -19.05
N GLU A 550 -18.29 -38.53 -20.12
CA GLU A 550 -18.96 -38.98 -21.33
C GLU A 550 -18.17 -38.54 -22.57
N ALA A 551 -17.60 -39.50 -23.31
CA ALA A 551 -16.80 -39.23 -24.51
C ALA A 551 -16.69 -40.47 -25.43
N ASP A 552 -16.86 -40.31 -26.73
CA ASP A 552 -16.70 -41.42 -27.70
C ASP A 552 -15.23 -41.78 -27.97
N ASN A 553 -14.32 -40.81 -27.88
CA ASN A 553 -12.87 -41.01 -27.94
C ASN A 553 -12.19 -40.04 -26.95
N PRO A 554 -12.09 -40.40 -25.65
CA PRO A 554 -11.57 -39.51 -24.62
C PRO A 554 -10.07 -39.25 -24.79
N SER A 555 -9.70 -37.98 -24.75
CA SER A 555 -8.32 -37.48 -24.74
C SER A 555 -8.24 -36.27 -23.82
N GLY A 556 -7.08 -36.05 -23.19
CA GLY A 556 -6.85 -34.93 -22.28
C GLY A 556 -7.26 -35.19 -20.82
N VAL A 557 -7.36 -34.14 -20.01
CA VAL A 557 -7.43 -34.24 -18.53
C VAL A 557 -8.86 -34.13 -18.03
N ALA A 558 -9.39 -35.21 -17.45
CA ALA A 558 -10.71 -35.19 -16.83
C ALA A 558 -10.70 -34.50 -15.45
N MET A 559 -9.63 -34.66 -14.68
CA MET A 559 -9.46 -34.02 -13.38
C MET A 559 -7.97 -33.91 -13.05
N ALA A 560 -7.49 -32.76 -12.63
CA ALA A 560 -6.14 -32.61 -12.09
C ALA A 560 -6.10 -31.58 -10.96
N GLN A 561 -5.13 -31.73 -10.06
CA GLN A 561 -4.82 -30.67 -9.10
C GLN A 561 -3.32 -30.63 -8.86
N GLY A 562 -2.78 -29.42 -8.92
CA GLY A 562 -1.36 -29.15 -8.77
C GLY A 562 -0.61 -29.02 -10.08
N GLY A 563 0.72 -29.00 -9.97
CA GLY A 563 1.58 -28.48 -11.02
C GLY A 563 2.94 -29.12 -11.07
N ILE A 564 3.92 -28.47 -11.71
CA ILE A 564 5.24 -29.05 -12.04
C ILE A 564 6.08 -29.55 -10.85
N GLN A 565 5.72 -29.21 -9.61
CA GLN A 565 6.39 -29.71 -8.40
C GLN A 565 5.59 -30.83 -7.72
N HIS A 566 4.29 -30.65 -7.55
CA HIS A 566 3.42 -31.49 -6.73
C HIS A 566 2.02 -31.52 -7.34
N GLY A 567 1.39 -32.70 -7.42
CA GLY A 567 0.01 -32.78 -7.90
C GLY A 567 -0.41 -34.19 -8.30
N TYR A 568 -1.60 -34.30 -8.86
CA TYR A 568 -2.09 -35.51 -9.50
C TYR A 568 -2.95 -35.18 -10.73
N ALA A 569 -3.12 -36.14 -11.64
CA ALA A 569 -4.01 -36.02 -12.77
C ALA A 569 -4.66 -37.35 -13.16
N LEU A 570 -5.98 -37.33 -13.35
CA LEU A 570 -6.76 -38.34 -14.07
C LEU A 570 -6.99 -37.85 -15.51
N HIS A 571 -6.37 -38.54 -16.47
CA HIS A 571 -6.30 -38.13 -17.86
C HIS A 571 -6.26 -39.33 -18.81
N PHE A 572 -6.20 -39.09 -20.12
CA PHE A 572 -6.23 -40.13 -21.15
C PHE A 572 -5.01 -40.07 -22.07
N VAL A 573 -4.37 -41.22 -22.26
CA VAL A 573 -3.26 -41.42 -23.21
C VAL A 573 -3.72 -42.45 -24.25
N ASP A 574 -3.78 -42.04 -25.52
CA ASP A 574 -4.27 -42.86 -26.63
C ASP A 574 -5.65 -43.53 -26.35
N GLY A 575 -6.55 -42.80 -25.68
CA GLY A 575 -7.89 -43.29 -25.32
C GLY A 575 -7.95 -44.17 -24.07
N LYS A 576 -6.81 -44.41 -23.38
CA LYS A 576 -6.73 -45.22 -22.16
C LYS A 576 -6.67 -44.34 -20.91
N PRO A 577 -7.45 -44.63 -19.85
CA PRO A 577 -7.37 -43.89 -18.58
C PRO A 577 -5.99 -44.00 -17.92
N ALA A 578 -5.49 -42.90 -17.37
CA ALA A 578 -4.23 -42.81 -16.65
C ALA A 578 -4.39 -41.97 -15.38
N PHE A 579 -3.75 -42.41 -14.31
CA PHE A 579 -3.61 -41.70 -13.04
C PHE A 579 -2.14 -41.38 -12.78
N ASP A 580 -1.81 -40.09 -12.84
CA ASP A 580 -0.48 -39.57 -12.58
C ASP A 580 -0.43 -38.93 -11.20
N VAL A 581 0.67 -39.15 -10.47
CA VAL A 581 0.97 -38.45 -9.23
C VAL A 581 2.38 -37.89 -9.33
N ARG A 582 2.53 -36.58 -9.09
CA ARG A 582 3.79 -35.86 -9.12
C ARG A 582 4.23 -35.46 -7.71
N VAL A 583 5.45 -35.83 -7.35
CA VAL A 583 6.11 -35.46 -6.08
C VAL A 583 7.54 -35.03 -6.38
N ASP A 584 7.93 -33.85 -5.88
CA ASP A 584 9.25 -33.23 -6.10
C ASP A 584 9.63 -33.20 -7.60
N GLY A 585 8.65 -32.86 -8.43
CA GLY A 585 8.78 -32.77 -9.89
C GLY A 585 8.81 -34.08 -10.66
N LYS A 586 8.79 -35.25 -10.00
CA LYS A 586 8.80 -36.56 -10.66
C LYS A 586 7.40 -37.16 -10.74
N VAL A 587 6.97 -37.56 -11.93
CA VAL A 587 5.67 -38.19 -12.15
C VAL A 587 5.77 -39.71 -12.04
N LYS A 588 4.84 -40.32 -11.32
CA LYS A 588 4.56 -41.74 -11.38
C LYS A 588 3.18 -41.98 -11.98
N ARG A 589 3.14 -42.69 -13.10
CA ARG A 589 1.91 -43.00 -13.86
C ARG A 589 1.42 -44.41 -13.60
N LEU A 590 0.10 -44.55 -13.46
CA LEU A 590 -0.63 -45.82 -13.46
C LEU A 590 -1.68 -45.77 -14.57
N MET A 591 -1.64 -46.71 -15.52
CA MET A 591 -2.43 -46.63 -16.76
C MET A 591 -3.24 -47.90 -17.01
N GLY A 592 -4.47 -47.73 -17.50
CA GLY A 592 -5.35 -48.81 -17.95
C GLY A 592 -4.86 -49.48 -19.23
N THR A 593 -5.29 -50.72 -19.46
CA THR A 593 -4.83 -51.53 -20.61
C THR A 593 -5.72 -51.39 -21.85
N ALA A 594 -6.99 -51.05 -21.67
CA ALA A 594 -8.00 -50.90 -22.72
C ALA A 594 -8.48 -49.46 -22.90
N THR A 595 -8.95 -49.14 -24.11
CA THR A 595 -9.57 -47.85 -24.43
C THR A 595 -11.03 -47.84 -23.99
N VAL A 596 -11.53 -46.68 -23.56
CA VAL A 596 -12.92 -46.54 -23.09
C VAL A 596 -13.72 -45.59 -23.99
N ARG A 597 -15.05 -45.78 -24.07
CA ARG A 597 -15.96 -44.99 -24.91
C ARG A 597 -17.33 -44.84 -24.25
N GLY A 598 -18.03 -43.75 -24.55
CA GLY A 598 -19.34 -43.45 -23.98
C GLY A 598 -19.22 -42.93 -22.55
N ARG A 599 -20.17 -43.28 -21.69
CA ARG A 599 -20.24 -42.85 -20.29
C ARG A 599 -19.45 -43.81 -19.39
N VAL A 600 -18.44 -43.30 -18.69
CA VAL A 600 -17.43 -44.09 -17.95
C VAL A 600 -17.11 -43.42 -16.62
N GLN A 601 -16.99 -44.19 -15.54
CA GLN A 601 -16.52 -43.73 -14.23
C GLN A 601 -15.10 -44.20 -13.96
N LEU A 602 -14.20 -43.27 -13.64
CA LEU A 602 -12.85 -43.54 -13.16
C LEU A 602 -12.80 -43.30 -11.65
N ALA A 603 -12.13 -44.19 -10.93
CA ALA A 603 -11.82 -43.98 -9.52
C ALA A 603 -10.35 -44.27 -9.23
N ALA A 604 -9.69 -43.43 -8.44
CA ALA A 604 -8.28 -43.59 -8.11
C ALA A 604 -8.01 -43.31 -6.64
N THR A 605 -7.02 -44.00 -6.06
CA THR A 605 -6.58 -43.71 -4.69
C THR A 605 -5.08 -43.50 -4.60
N LEU A 606 -4.64 -42.65 -3.68
CA LEU A 606 -3.24 -42.42 -3.35
C LEU A 606 -3.06 -42.52 -1.83
N SER A 607 -2.25 -43.44 -1.37
CA SER A 607 -1.78 -43.53 0.02
C SER A 607 -0.26 -43.40 0.09
N ALA A 608 0.31 -43.32 1.29
CA ALA A 608 1.76 -43.26 1.46
C ALA A 608 2.52 -44.47 0.86
N LYS A 609 1.82 -45.60 0.64
CA LYS A 609 2.42 -46.87 0.19
C LYS A 609 1.96 -47.33 -1.19
N ARG A 610 0.74 -46.98 -1.60
CA ARG A 610 0.09 -47.54 -2.79
C ARG A 610 -0.77 -46.52 -3.51
N MET A 611 -0.81 -46.59 -4.84
CA MET A 611 -1.79 -45.88 -5.67
C MET A 611 -2.58 -46.87 -6.55
N THR A 612 -3.85 -46.60 -6.80
CA THR A 612 -4.76 -47.48 -7.57
C THR A 612 -5.59 -46.70 -8.59
N LEU A 613 -6.06 -47.38 -9.64
CA LEU A 613 -7.00 -46.87 -10.64
C LEU A 613 -8.01 -47.98 -11.01
N THR A 614 -9.30 -47.65 -11.01
CA THR A 614 -10.43 -48.49 -11.44
C THR A 614 -11.25 -47.77 -12.52
N ILE A 615 -11.84 -48.56 -13.40
CA ILE A 615 -12.70 -48.13 -14.52
C ILE A 615 -14.03 -48.87 -14.35
N ASP A 616 -15.15 -48.16 -14.25
CA ASP A 616 -16.51 -48.71 -14.07
C ASP A 616 -16.68 -49.74 -12.94
N GLY A 617 -15.84 -49.66 -11.91
CA GLY A 617 -15.87 -50.57 -10.76
C GLY A 617 -15.20 -51.93 -10.99
N ASP A 618 -14.47 -52.11 -12.08
CA ASP A 618 -13.64 -53.29 -12.34
C ASP A 618 -12.53 -53.49 -11.28
N GLU A 619 -11.81 -54.62 -11.32
CA GLU A 619 -10.73 -54.86 -10.36
C GLU A 619 -9.63 -53.76 -10.44
N PRO A 620 -9.21 -53.19 -9.29
CA PRO A 620 -8.25 -52.09 -9.24
C PRO A 620 -6.87 -52.49 -9.74
N ILE A 621 -6.39 -51.76 -10.74
CA ILE A 621 -4.97 -51.77 -11.11
C ILE A 621 -4.22 -51.01 -10.01
N SER A 622 -3.06 -51.53 -9.56
CA SER A 622 -2.31 -50.90 -8.47
C SER A 622 -0.80 -50.95 -8.66
N THR A 623 -0.12 -49.97 -8.08
CA THR A 623 1.36 -49.93 -8.00
C THR A 623 1.82 -49.27 -6.71
N SER A 624 3.12 -49.32 -6.41
CA SER A 624 3.70 -48.63 -5.26
C SER A 624 3.52 -47.11 -5.42
N SER A 625 3.13 -46.41 -4.36
CA SER A 625 2.97 -44.95 -4.38
C SER A 625 4.34 -44.26 -4.50
N PRO A 626 4.43 -43.07 -5.14
CA PRO A 626 5.61 -42.20 -5.03
C PRO A 626 5.73 -41.54 -3.65
N GLY A 627 4.74 -41.70 -2.77
CA GLY A 627 4.59 -40.97 -1.51
C GLY A 627 3.31 -40.14 -1.52
N LEU A 628 2.95 -39.58 -0.37
CA LEU A 628 1.91 -38.55 -0.34
C LEU A 628 2.46 -37.27 -0.95
N ILE A 629 1.58 -36.45 -1.52
CA ILE A 629 1.94 -35.14 -2.04
C ILE A 629 2.41 -34.28 -0.85
N PRO A 630 3.67 -33.83 -0.77
CA PRO A 630 4.26 -33.36 0.49
C PRO A 630 3.92 -31.91 0.84
N ALA A 631 3.52 -31.10 -0.14
CA ALA A 631 3.14 -29.70 0.02
C ALA A 631 1.90 -29.40 -0.81
N GLN A 632 1.13 -28.40 -0.39
CA GLN A 632 -0.09 -28.03 -1.12
C GLN A 632 0.30 -27.40 -2.45
N PRO A 633 -0.16 -27.93 -3.59
CA PRO A 633 0.16 -27.32 -4.86
C PRO A 633 -0.49 -25.95 -5.03
N VAL A 634 0.21 -25.05 -5.72
CA VAL A 634 -0.26 -23.68 -6.05
C VAL A 634 -1.42 -23.71 -7.04
N ASP A 635 -1.38 -24.64 -8.00
CA ASP A 635 -2.42 -24.80 -9.00
C ASP A 635 -3.62 -25.57 -8.39
N GLY A 636 -4.80 -24.93 -8.48
CA GLY A 636 -6.05 -25.45 -7.95
C GLY A 636 -6.58 -26.69 -8.69
N LEU A 637 -7.65 -27.28 -8.16
CA LEU A 637 -8.38 -28.38 -8.79
C LEU A 637 -8.98 -27.88 -10.10
N SER A 638 -8.64 -28.56 -11.18
CA SER A 638 -9.11 -28.32 -12.53
C SER A 638 -9.92 -29.51 -13.00
N ILE A 639 -11.13 -29.27 -13.50
CA ILE A 639 -12.07 -30.31 -13.94
C ILE A 639 -12.32 -30.14 -15.43
N GLY A 640 -12.03 -31.20 -16.19
CA GLY A 640 -12.14 -31.18 -17.66
C GLY A 640 -11.02 -30.43 -18.38
N PHE A 641 -10.00 -29.96 -17.66
CA PHE A 641 -8.80 -29.35 -18.22
C PHE A 641 -7.66 -29.32 -17.19
N ASP A 642 -6.45 -28.99 -17.65
CA ASP A 642 -5.31 -28.55 -16.83
C ASP A 642 -4.58 -27.45 -17.64
N GLU A 643 -4.81 -26.18 -17.29
CA GLU A 643 -4.50 -25.00 -18.13
C GLU A 643 -3.23 -24.22 -17.74
N ARG A 644 -2.69 -24.44 -16.54
CA ARG A 644 -1.59 -23.63 -15.98
C ARG A 644 -0.26 -24.38 -16.04
N THR A 645 -0.06 -25.34 -15.13
CA THR A 645 1.17 -26.14 -15.11
C THR A 645 0.83 -27.63 -14.95
N ALA A 646 1.37 -28.49 -15.82
CA ALA A 646 0.92 -29.88 -15.93
C ALA A 646 1.17 -30.71 -14.65
N ALA A 647 0.10 -31.14 -13.99
CA ALA A 647 0.18 -32.02 -12.83
C ALA A 647 0.68 -33.43 -13.21
N GLY A 648 0.31 -33.91 -14.40
CA GLY A 648 0.74 -35.20 -14.97
C GLY A 648 1.87 -35.07 -16.01
N ASP A 649 2.24 -36.20 -16.63
CA ASP A 649 3.25 -36.26 -17.69
C ASP A 649 2.61 -36.06 -19.08
N TYR A 650 2.15 -34.84 -19.32
CA TYR A 650 1.55 -34.34 -20.57
C TYR A 650 1.80 -32.83 -20.69
N SER A 651 1.47 -32.22 -21.84
CA SER A 651 1.64 -30.78 -22.08
C SER A 651 0.38 -30.00 -21.67
N SER A 652 0.51 -28.93 -20.88
CA SER A 652 -0.59 -27.99 -20.56
C SER A 652 -0.61 -26.81 -21.57
N PRO A 653 -1.77 -26.24 -21.96
CA PRO A 653 -3.12 -26.61 -21.55
C PRO A 653 -3.57 -27.96 -22.15
N ASN A 654 -4.09 -28.86 -21.32
CA ASN A 654 -4.57 -30.18 -21.75
C ASN A 654 -6.06 -30.35 -21.49
N ARG A 655 -6.89 -29.85 -22.42
CA ARG A 655 -8.35 -29.88 -22.31
C ARG A 655 -8.91 -31.27 -22.59
N PHE A 656 -9.91 -31.68 -21.81
CA PHE A 656 -10.62 -32.93 -22.06
C PHE A 656 -11.50 -32.83 -23.31
N SER A 657 -11.45 -33.85 -24.17
CA SER A 657 -12.24 -33.88 -25.42
C SER A 657 -13.70 -34.34 -25.24
N GLY A 658 -14.12 -34.65 -24.01
CA GLY A 658 -15.48 -35.06 -23.67
C GLY A 658 -16.10 -34.18 -22.59
N LYS A 659 -17.18 -34.66 -21.97
CA LYS A 659 -17.82 -33.99 -20.84
C LYS A 659 -17.47 -34.67 -19.53
N VAL A 660 -17.13 -33.90 -18.50
CA VAL A 660 -17.11 -34.39 -17.12
C VAL A 660 -18.51 -34.18 -16.54
N LEU A 661 -19.15 -35.27 -16.12
CA LEU A 661 -20.51 -35.25 -15.60
C LEU A 661 -20.52 -35.06 -14.08
N HIS A 662 -19.65 -35.78 -13.37
CA HIS A 662 -19.53 -35.72 -11.92
C HIS A 662 -18.08 -35.91 -11.48
N HIS A 663 -17.71 -35.33 -10.35
CA HIS A 663 -16.38 -35.46 -9.82
C HIS A 663 -16.37 -35.35 -8.29
N ASN A 664 -15.46 -36.05 -7.62
CA ASN A 664 -15.25 -35.96 -6.18
C ASN A 664 -13.78 -36.19 -5.84
N VAL A 665 -13.31 -35.49 -4.80
CA VAL A 665 -11.95 -35.59 -4.28
C VAL A 665 -12.00 -35.59 -2.76
N GLU A 666 -11.69 -36.74 -2.17
CA GLU A 666 -11.61 -36.91 -0.72
C GLU A 666 -10.16 -37.01 -0.27
N ALA A 667 -9.74 -36.09 0.59
CA ALA A 667 -8.38 -36.01 1.08
C ALA A 667 -8.33 -36.13 2.62
N THR A 668 -7.90 -37.28 3.12
CA THR A 668 -7.91 -37.60 4.56
C THR A 668 -6.50 -37.62 5.14
N ARG A 669 -6.34 -37.09 6.37
CA ARG A 669 -5.06 -37.17 7.09
C ARG A 669 -4.78 -38.64 7.42
N PRO A 670 -3.55 -39.15 7.21
CA PRO A 670 -3.21 -40.50 7.64
C PRO A 670 -3.51 -40.65 9.13
N ALA A 671 -4.20 -41.72 9.51
CA ALA A 671 -4.47 -42.02 10.91
C ALA A 671 -3.14 -42.01 11.69
N VAL A 672 -3.08 -41.22 12.77
CA VAL A 672 -1.89 -41.09 13.62
C VAL A 672 -1.65 -42.43 14.31
N GLY A 673 -0.81 -43.26 13.70
CA GLY A 673 -0.10 -44.32 14.40
C GLY A 673 0.87 -43.69 15.40
N GLY A 674 0.89 -44.21 16.62
CA GLY A 674 1.64 -43.71 17.78
C GLY A 674 3.13 -43.39 17.54
N PRO A 675 3.77 -42.76 18.53
CA PRO A 675 4.95 -41.91 18.33
C PRO A 675 6.12 -42.73 17.78
N ALA A 676 6.36 -42.57 16.47
CA ALA A 676 7.62 -42.95 15.85
C ALA A 676 8.52 -41.71 15.86
N THR A 677 9.51 -41.79 16.74
CA THR A 677 10.68 -40.91 16.85
C THR A 677 11.20 -40.47 15.47
N LYS A 678 10.94 -39.21 15.08
CA LYS A 678 11.57 -38.62 13.89
C LYS A 678 12.91 -38.01 14.27
N LYS A 679 13.93 -38.64 13.70
CA LYS A 679 15.35 -38.33 13.77
C LYS A 679 15.64 -36.86 13.48
N SER A 680 16.57 -36.34 14.27
CA SER A 680 17.30 -35.11 14.04
C SER A 680 17.85 -35.02 12.62
N ARG A 681 17.71 -33.85 12.00
CA ARG A 681 18.66 -33.37 11.00
C ARG A 681 19.60 -32.42 11.74
N ALA A 682 20.76 -32.95 12.10
CA ALA A 682 21.90 -32.15 12.50
C ALA A 682 22.79 -31.93 11.27
N SER A 683 23.14 -30.67 11.03
CA SER A 683 24.52 -30.30 10.73
C SER A 683 24.75 -28.82 11.07
N GLY A 684 25.44 -28.59 12.18
CA GLY A 684 26.41 -27.49 12.32
C GLY A 684 25.88 -26.12 12.73
N ASP A 685 25.36 -26.00 13.95
CA ASP A 685 25.89 -25.10 15.00
C ASP A 685 25.05 -25.31 16.26
N ASP A 686 25.68 -25.20 17.43
CA ASP A 686 25.06 -25.47 18.74
C ASP A 686 23.88 -24.51 18.97
N LYS A 687 22.65 -24.90 18.59
CA LYS A 687 21.47 -24.02 18.69
C LYS A 687 21.04 -23.89 20.14
N SER A 688 21.54 -22.86 20.81
CA SER A 688 21.01 -22.36 22.07
C SER A 688 19.50 -22.13 21.96
N LYS A 689 18.74 -22.47 23.01
CA LYS A 689 17.32 -22.13 23.12
C LYS A 689 17.12 -20.60 22.96
N PRO A 690 16.05 -20.14 22.30
CA PRO A 690 15.79 -18.71 22.16
C PRO A 690 15.41 -18.09 23.51
N ASN A 691 15.58 -16.78 23.62
CA ASN A 691 15.06 -15.98 24.72
C ASN A 691 13.76 -15.28 24.31
N PHE A 692 13.01 -14.81 25.30
CA PHE A 692 11.75 -14.11 25.08
C PHE A 692 11.64 -12.89 25.98
N VAL A 693 11.28 -11.76 25.38
CA VAL A 693 10.81 -10.57 26.06
C VAL A 693 9.37 -10.31 25.63
N PHE A 694 8.44 -10.51 26.55
CA PHE A 694 7.03 -10.24 26.38
C PHE A 694 6.70 -8.91 27.06
N VAL A 695 6.59 -7.84 26.27
CA VAL A 695 6.20 -6.51 26.72
C VAL A 695 4.68 -6.39 26.67
N LEU A 696 4.08 -6.16 27.82
CA LEU A 696 2.64 -6.00 27.98
C LEU A 696 2.33 -4.62 28.57
N THR A 697 1.68 -3.75 27.81
CA THR A 697 1.18 -2.47 28.31
C THR A 697 -0.21 -2.62 28.92
N ASP A 698 -0.59 -1.65 29.75
CA ASP A 698 -1.91 -1.57 30.39
C ASP A 698 -2.76 -0.56 29.61
N ASP A 699 -3.89 -0.98 29.07
CA ASP A 699 -4.86 -0.05 28.47
C ASP A 699 -4.36 0.75 27.23
N ILE A 700 -3.66 0.13 26.28
CA ILE A 700 -3.31 0.75 24.97
C ILE A 700 -4.08 0.11 23.80
N SER A 701 -4.74 0.93 22.97
CA SER A 701 -5.36 0.49 21.71
C SER A 701 -4.39 0.64 20.52
N PRO A 702 -4.58 -0.09 19.41
CA PRO A 702 -3.69 0.01 18.25
C PRO A 702 -3.54 1.45 17.73
N ASP A 703 -4.65 2.15 17.52
CA ASP A 703 -4.72 3.52 17.02
C ASP A 703 -4.19 4.59 17.99
N ASP A 704 -3.61 4.20 19.13
CA ASP A 704 -2.82 5.06 20.02
C ASP A 704 -1.32 5.08 19.66
N LEU A 705 -0.88 4.16 18.79
CA LEU A 705 0.51 4.00 18.38
C LEU A 705 0.73 4.49 16.95
N SER A 706 1.86 5.14 16.69
CA SER A 706 2.19 5.64 15.35
C SER A 706 2.35 4.52 14.31
N VAL A 707 2.76 3.31 14.75
CA VAL A 707 2.82 2.08 13.92
C VAL A 707 1.48 1.70 13.30
N TYR A 708 0.37 2.11 13.91
CA TYR A 708 -1.01 1.87 13.47
C TYR A 708 -1.71 3.17 13.01
N GLY A 709 -0.95 4.24 12.77
CA GLY A 709 -1.47 5.47 12.16
C GLY A 709 -1.85 6.59 13.12
N ASN A 710 -1.49 6.51 14.41
CA ASN A 710 -1.63 7.66 15.31
C ASN A 710 -0.68 8.79 14.91
N ALA A 711 -1.23 9.95 14.52
CA ALA A 711 -0.45 11.12 14.09
C ALA A 711 -0.03 12.06 15.24
N PHE A 712 -0.54 11.85 16.46
CA PHE A 712 -0.35 12.74 17.61
C PHE A 712 0.79 12.28 18.53
N VAL A 713 1.01 10.97 18.65
CA VAL A 713 1.99 10.38 19.57
C VAL A 713 3.06 9.61 18.79
N PRO A 714 4.30 10.12 18.74
CA PRO A 714 5.39 9.37 18.13
C PRO A 714 5.78 8.17 19.01
N THR A 715 5.84 6.99 18.41
CA THR A 715 6.34 5.75 19.05
C THR A 715 7.53 5.17 18.27
N PRO A 716 8.67 5.90 18.20
CA PRO A 716 9.76 5.59 17.28
C PRO A 716 10.50 4.28 17.60
N ASN A 717 10.50 3.82 18.85
CA ASN A 717 11.14 2.55 19.21
C ASN A 717 10.27 1.37 18.79
N LEU A 718 8.94 1.48 18.92
CA LEU A 718 7.98 0.52 18.41
C LEU A 718 7.94 0.52 16.88
N GLU A 719 8.09 1.67 16.21
CA GLU A 719 8.28 1.73 14.75
C GLU A 719 9.55 1.01 14.30
N ARG A 720 10.65 1.20 15.02
CA ARG A 720 11.90 0.47 14.76
C ARG A 720 11.74 -1.03 14.99
N LEU A 721 11.03 -1.42 16.05
CA LEU A 721 10.72 -2.83 16.33
C LEU A 721 9.86 -3.44 15.21
N ALA A 722 8.82 -2.72 14.77
CA ALA A 722 7.96 -3.09 13.65
C ALA A 722 8.72 -3.21 12.32
N SER A 723 9.70 -2.33 12.06
CA SER A 723 10.51 -2.41 10.82
C SER A 723 11.37 -3.68 10.71
N LYS A 724 11.58 -4.37 11.83
CA LYS A 724 12.33 -5.63 11.94
C LYS A 724 11.47 -6.80 12.43
N GLY A 725 10.16 -6.68 12.30
CA GLY A 725 9.21 -7.66 12.79
C GLY A 725 7.96 -7.70 11.94
N LEU A 726 7.01 -8.49 12.41
CA LEU A 726 5.69 -8.62 11.84
C LEU A 726 4.69 -7.83 12.70
N VAL A 727 3.99 -6.88 12.07
CA VAL A 727 2.88 -6.14 12.67
C VAL A 727 1.57 -6.84 12.32
N PHE A 728 0.73 -7.10 13.32
CA PHE A 728 -0.56 -7.75 13.11
C PHE A 728 -1.67 -6.71 13.10
N ASP A 729 -2.42 -6.67 11.99
CA ASP A 729 -3.58 -5.79 11.81
C ASP A 729 -4.89 -6.40 12.35
N ASN A 730 -4.85 -7.65 12.79
CA ASN A 730 -6.00 -8.41 13.26
C ASN A 730 -5.68 -9.25 14.51
N ALA A 731 -5.19 -8.60 15.57
CA ALA A 731 -4.92 -9.23 16.86
C ALA A 731 -6.00 -8.88 17.89
N TYR A 732 -6.66 -9.90 18.44
CA TYR A 732 -7.84 -9.71 19.31
C TYR A 732 -7.66 -10.32 20.70
N LEU A 733 -8.20 -9.65 21.71
CA LEU A 733 -8.27 -10.13 23.07
C LEU A 733 -9.48 -11.03 23.27
N THR A 734 -9.36 -12.04 24.12
CA THR A 734 -10.51 -12.82 24.57
C THR A 734 -11.41 -12.07 25.56
N ILE A 735 -10.96 -10.94 26.09
CA ILE A 735 -11.72 -10.03 26.97
C ILE A 735 -10.98 -8.71 27.11
N SER A 736 -11.72 -7.59 27.14
CA SER A 736 -11.17 -6.26 27.38
C SER A 736 -11.12 -5.93 28.88
N SER A 737 -10.40 -6.71 29.69
CA SER A 737 -10.28 -6.43 31.13
C SER A 737 -8.99 -7.02 31.68
N CYS A 738 -8.20 -6.21 32.37
CA CYS A 738 -6.83 -6.52 32.79
C CYS A 738 -6.64 -7.92 33.44
N SER A 739 -7.21 -8.23 34.61
CA SER A 739 -7.01 -9.54 35.26
C SER A 739 -7.40 -10.74 34.38
N PRO A 740 -8.64 -10.84 33.86
CA PRO A 740 -9.03 -11.99 33.05
C PRO A 740 -8.31 -12.07 31.70
N SER A 741 -7.94 -10.94 31.09
CA SER A 741 -7.14 -10.90 29.85
C SER A 741 -5.74 -11.50 30.07
N ARG A 742 -5.06 -11.07 31.14
CA ARG A 742 -3.75 -11.60 31.55
C ARG A 742 -3.84 -13.09 31.90
N CYS A 743 -4.88 -13.51 32.62
CA CYS A 743 -5.16 -14.93 32.89
C CYS A 743 -5.37 -15.73 31.59
N SER A 744 -6.07 -15.18 30.59
CA SER A 744 -6.23 -15.80 29.28
C SER A 744 -4.90 -15.94 28.54
N MET A 745 -4.08 -14.89 28.48
CA MET A 745 -2.77 -14.92 27.83
C MET A 745 -1.84 -15.95 28.46
N ILE A 746 -1.75 -15.98 29.80
CA ILE A 746 -0.78 -16.84 30.50
C ILE A 746 -1.17 -18.33 30.53
N THR A 747 -2.46 -18.63 30.36
CA THR A 747 -2.97 -20.01 30.31
C THR A 747 -3.28 -20.49 28.89
N GLY A 748 -3.45 -19.58 27.93
CA GLY A 748 -3.95 -19.88 26.60
C GLY A 748 -5.42 -20.33 26.59
N ARG A 749 -6.24 -19.86 27.55
CA ARG A 749 -7.64 -20.30 27.74
C ARG A 749 -8.62 -19.14 27.74
N TYR A 750 -9.87 -19.39 27.32
CA TYR A 750 -10.93 -18.37 27.37
C TYR A 750 -11.25 -17.99 28.82
N PRO A 751 -11.65 -16.72 29.11
CA PRO A 751 -11.86 -16.21 30.45
C PRO A 751 -12.71 -17.12 31.35
N HIS A 752 -13.88 -17.58 30.89
CA HIS A 752 -14.72 -18.48 31.69
C HIS A 752 -14.06 -19.84 31.97
N ASN A 753 -13.23 -20.37 31.06
CA ASN A 753 -12.49 -21.62 31.26
C ASN A 753 -11.30 -21.48 32.23
N THR A 754 -10.80 -20.25 32.47
CA THR A 754 -9.72 -20.03 33.44
C THR A 754 -10.19 -20.21 34.90
N GLY A 755 -11.49 -20.06 35.17
CA GLY A 755 -12.00 -19.95 36.54
C GLY A 755 -11.72 -18.59 37.20
N ALA A 756 -11.11 -17.65 36.48
CA ALA A 756 -10.93 -16.25 36.84
C ALA A 756 -11.50 -15.28 35.76
N PRO A 757 -12.79 -15.39 35.38
CA PRO A 757 -13.36 -14.59 34.28
C PRO A 757 -13.66 -13.12 34.61
N GLU A 758 -13.56 -12.73 35.89
CA GLU A 758 -13.94 -11.40 36.38
C GLU A 758 -12.73 -10.67 36.99
N LEU A 759 -12.75 -9.33 36.96
CA LEU A 759 -11.69 -8.47 37.52
C LEU A 759 -11.32 -8.88 38.96
N HIS A 760 -10.01 -8.91 39.28
CA HIS A 760 -9.49 -9.28 40.61
C HIS A 760 -9.87 -10.68 41.10
N THR A 761 -10.25 -11.59 40.19
CA THR A 761 -10.39 -13.01 40.55
C THR A 761 -9.03 -13.68 40.44
N THR A 762 -8.56 -14.30 41.52
CA THR A 762 -7.29 -15.02 41.52
C THR A 762 -7.37 -16.23 40.60
N LEU A 763 -6.37 -16.40 39.73
CA LEU A 763 -6.25 -17.60 38.90
C LEU A 763 -6.12 -18.85 39.81
N PRO A 764 -6.98 -19.86 39.68
CA PRO A 764 -6.89 -21.07 40.49
C PRO A 764 -5.58 -21.83 40.23
N GLU A 765 -4.95 -22.37 41.28
CA GLU A 765 -3.70 -23.16 41.16
C GLU A 765 -3.84 -24.41 40.26
N THR A 766 -5.07 -24.88 40.04
CA THR A 766 -5.36 -25.99 39.13
C THR A 766 -5.18 -25.62 37.65
N GLN A 767 -5.05 -24.33 37.34
CA GLN A 767 -4.81 -23.84 35.99
C GLN A 767 -3.31 -23.76 35.73
N ARG A 768 -2.84 -24.59 34.81
CA ARG A 768 -1.45 -24.60 34.40
C ARG A 768 -1.15 -23.42 33.47
N THR A 769 -0.04 -22.72 33.70
CA THR A 769 0.44 -21.62 32.86
C THR A 769 1.53 -22.09 31.88
N PHE A 770 1.73 -21.37 30.77
CA PHE A 770 2.84 -21.68 29.87
C PHE A 770 4.21 -21.33 30.48
N VAL A 771 4.24 -20.36 31.40
CA VAL A 771 5.48 -19.95 32.11
C VAL A 771 5.98 -21.05 33.04
N GLN A 772 5.08 -21.78 33.71
CA GLN A 772 5.46 -22.99 34.45
C GLN A 772 6.16 -24.02 33.53
N SER A 773 5.64 -24.21 32.32
CA SER A 773 6.26 -25.11 31.32
C SER A 773 7.63 -24.60 30.85
N LEU A 774 7.83 -23.29 30.70
CA LEU A 774 9.14 -22.70 30.39
C LEU A 774 10.14 -22.88 31.56
N ARG A 775 9.72 -22.61 32.80
CA ARG A 775 10.55 -22.81 34.00
C ARG A 775 10.99 -24.27 34.13
N GLU A 776 10.06 -25.22 33.96
CA GLU A 776 10.37 -26.66 33.93
C GLU A 776 11.34 -27.04 32.81
N ALA A 777 11.31 -26.31 31.68
CA ALA A 777 12.24 -26.48 30.56
C ALA A 777 13.59 -25.78 30.77
N GLY A 778 13.83 -25.19 31.95
CA GLY A 778 15.10 -24.57 32.33
C GLY A 778 15.25 -23.11 31.92
N TYR A 779 14.15 -22.39 31.70
CA TYR A 779 14.20 -20.94 31.48
C TYR A 779 14.27 -20.21 32.82
N HIS A 780 15.08 -19.16 32.88
CA HIS A 780 14.99 -18.15 33.93
C HIS A 780 13.78 -17.24 33.65
N THR A 781 12.83 -17.19 34.56
CA THR A 781 11.54 -16.54 34.34
C THR A 781 11.36 -15.31 35.24
N VAL A 782 11.06 -14.18 34.62
CA VAL A 782 10.92 -12.88 35.30
C VAL A 782 9.56 -12.28 35.02
N ILE A 783 8.90 -11.76 36.05
CA ILE A 783 7.81 -10.79 35.90
C ILE A 783 8.21 -9.46 36.51
N SER A 784 8.04 -8.37 35.77
CA SER A 784 8.33 -7.02 36.27
C SER A 784 7.20 -6.06 35.93
N GLY A 785 6.61 -5.48 36.96
CA GLY A 785 5.49 -4.55 36.91
C GLY A 785 4.15 -5.23 37.22
N LYS A 786 3.07 -4.88 36.51
CA LYS A 786 1.70 -5.29 36.84
C LYS A 786 1.45 -6.78 36.61
N ASN A 787 1.33 -7.55 37.69
CA ASN A 787 0.96 -8.96 37.64
C ASN A 787 -0.55 -9.18 37.47
N HIS A 788 -1.32 -8.83 38.51
CA HIS A 788 -2.80 -8.81 38.49
C HIS A 788 -3.52 -10.17 38.19
N MET A 789 -2.85 -11.31 38.35
CA MET A 789 -3.40 -12.65 38.09
C MET A 789 -3.48 -13.57 39.31
N ALA A 790 -2.33 -13.92 39.91
CA ALA A 790 -2.19 -14.76 41.10
C ALA A 790 -0.80 -14.54 41.72
N ASP A 791 -0.39 -15.33 42.71
CA ASP A 791 0.99 -15.28 43.21
C ASP A 791 2.02 -15.54 42.09
N PRO A 792 3.03 -14.67 41.87
CA PRO A 792 4.00 -14.83 40.79
C PRO A 792 4.74 -16.17 40.80
N HIS A 793 5.07 -16.70 41.97
CA HIS A 793 5.80 -17.96 42.08
C HIS A 793 4.92 -19.15 41.68
N ALA A 794 3.63 -19.11 42.08
CA ALA A 794 2.63 -20.07 41.63
C ALA A 794 2.40 -20.01 40.11
N LEU A 795 2.51 -18.83 39.49
CA LEU A 795 2.41 -18.65 38.03
C LEU A 795 3.63 -19.16 37.26
N GLY A 796 4.72 -19.52 37.96
CA GLY A 796 5.92 -20.06 37.36
C GLY A 796 7.09 -19.09 37.25
N PHE A 797 7.03 -17.90 37.85
CA PHE A 797 8.12 -16.93 37.82
C PHE A 797 9.15 -17.16 38.94
N ASP A 798 10.44 -17.01 38.61
CA ASP A 798 11.55 -17.08 39.56
C ASP A 798 11.80 -15.72 40.24
N VAL A 799 11.62 -14.65 39.48
CA VAL A 799 11.83 -13.27 39.94
C VAL A 799 10.55 -12.46 39.70
N SER A 800 10.15 -11.69 40.71
CA SER A 800 9.03 -10.77 40.64
C SER A 800 9.40 -9.43 41.25
N THR A 801 9.20 -8.35 40.51
CA THR A 801 9.28 -6.98 41.04
C THR A 801 8.12 -6.15 40.55
N ASP A 802 7.72 -5.16 41.33
CA ASP A 802 6.81 -4.12 40.88
C ASP A 802 7.42 -2.76 41.26
N SER A 803 7.44 -1.83 40.32
CA SER A 803 8.06 -0.52 40.48
C SER A 803 7.09 0.57 40.02
N LYS A 804 7.30 1.79 40.51
CA LYS A 804 6.39 2.91 40.29
C LYS A 804 7.19 4.12 39.77
N PRO A 805 6.59 4.97 38.94
CA PRO A 805 5.17 4.93 38.54
C PRO A 805 4.81 3.90 37.45
N ALA A 806 5.73 3.57 36.53
CA ALA A 806 5.41 2.87 35.27
C ALA A 806 5.57 1.35 35.33
N GLY A 807 6.32 0.81 36.29
CA GLY A 807 6.64 -0.62 36.39
C GLY A 807 7.75 -1.09 35.46
N SER A 808 8.26 -0.20 34.59
CA SER A 808 9.34 -0.45 33.65
C SER A 808 10.74 -0.17 34.20
N GLU A 809 10.84 0.45 35.38
CA GLU A 809 12.09 0.96 35.94
C GLU A 809 13.13 -0.14 36.22
N ARG A 810 12.68 -1.39 36.39
CA ARG A 810 13.54 -2.55 36.65
C ARG A 810 13.77 -3.45 35.43
N TRP A 811 13.13 -3.21 34.29
CA TRP A 811 13.22 -4.09 33.11
C TRP A 811 14.67 -4.31 32.65
N VAL A 812 15.41 -3.22 32.45
CA VAL A 812 16.82 -3.27 32.03
C VAL A 812 17.70 -3.94 33.09
N SER A 813 17.44 -3.71 34.38
CA SER A 813 18.22 -4.36 35.45
C SER A 813 18.00 -5.87 35.49
N HIS A 814 16.79 -6.36 35.25
CA HIS A 814 16.52 -7.80 35.17
C HIS A 814 17.27 -8.45 34.01
N LEU A 815 17.38 -7.76 32.87
CA LEU A 815 18.23 -8.23 31.79
C LEU A 815 19.71 -8.24 32.16
N ARG A 816 20.20 -7.32 33.00
CA ARG A 816 21.62 -7.30 33.41
C ARG A 816 21.95 -8.36 34.47
N ASP A 817 21.02 -8.57 35.41
CA ASP A 817 21.28 -9.32 36.64
C ASP A 817 20.95 -10.82 36.51
N ARG A 818 20.28 -11.23 35.42
CA ARG A 818 19.89 -12.64 35.18
C ARG A 818 21.11 -13.56 34.96
N PRO A 819 20.97 -14.87 35.20
CA PRO A 819 21.95 -15.86 34.76
C PRO A 819 22.18 -15.80 33.24
N THR A 820 23.44 -15.76 32.81
CA THR A 820 23.81 -15.67 31.39
C THR A 820 23.96 -17.03 30.70
N ASP A 821 23.97 -18.11 31.48
CA ASP A 821 24.13 -19.50 31.03
C ASP A 821 22.80 -20.24 30.82
N GLN A 822 21.67 -19.54 30.96
CA GLN A 822 20.31 -20.09 30.81
C GLN A 822 19.50 -19.23 29.82
N PRO A 823 18.57 -19.82 29.05
CA PRO A 823 17.60 -19.04 28.30
C PRO A 823 16.65 -18.32 29.27
N PHE A 824 16.04 -17.22 28.85
CA PHE A 824 15.14 -16.46 29.72
C PHE A 824 13.80 -16.10 29.07
N PHE A 825 12.79 -15.94 29.92
CA PHE A 825 11.49 -15.40 29.59
C PHE A 825 11.17 -14.23 30.53
N CYS A 826 11.04 -13.03 29.97
CA CYS A 826 10.70 -11.82 30.70
C CYS A 826 9.27 -11.38 30.37
N TRP A 827 8.37 -11.43 31.35
CA TRP A 827 7.05 -10.79 31.33
C TRP A 827 7.17 -9.36 31.86
N PHE A 828 7.40 -8.42 30.96
CA PHE A 828 7.57 -7.00 31.26
C PHE A 828 6.23 -6.29 31.12
N ALA A 829 5.53 -6.15 32.24
CA ALA A 829 4.17 -5.65 32.29
C ALA A 829 4.11 -4.23 32.85
N SER A 830 3.92 -3.22 32.01
CA SER A 830 3.83 -1.84 32.47
C SER A 830 2.50 -1.59 33.20
N HIS A 831 2.50 -0.61 34.11
CA HIS A 831 1.27 0.05 34.59
C HIS A 831 0.84 1.16 33.63
N ASP A 832 1.72 1.61 32.74
CA ASP A 832 1.37 2.58 31.72
C ASP A 832 0.56 1.88 30.61
N ALA A 833 -0.50 2.47 30.09
CA ALA A 833 -1.06 3.81 30.36
C ALA A 833 -2.38 3.72 31.16
N HIS A 834 -2.35 3.20 32.38
CA HIS A 834 -3.53 3.03 33.24
C HIS A 834 -3.85 4.26 34.10
N SER A 835 -5.11 4.68 34.08
CA SER A 835 -5.57 5.83 34.88
C SER A 835 -5.46 5.60 36.41
N PRO A 836 -5.09 6.62 37.23
CA PRO A 836 -4.76 7.98 36.85
C PRO A 836 -3.35 8.11 36.26
N PHE A 837 -3.21 8.97 35.25
CA PHE A 837 -1.94 9.18 34.55
C PHE A 837 -0.98 10.04 35.36
N THR A 838 0.31 9.72 35.26
CA THR A 838 1.39 10.29 36.07
C THR A 838 2.50 10.87 35.19
N PRO A 839 2.32 12.07 34.61
CA PRO A 839 3.34 12.67 33.76
C PRO A 839 4.66 12.90 34.49
N ASN A 840 5.78 12.56 33.84
CA ASN A 840 7.13 12.82 34.32
C ASN A 840 8.02 13.35 33.18
N GLU A 841 9.34 13.35 33.36
CA GLU A 841 10.30 13.86 32.35
C GLU A 841 10.88 12.75 31.46
N ASP A 842 10.50 11.48 31.66
CA ASP A 842 11.04 10.35 30.90
C ASP A 842 10.41 10.23 29.49
N ALA A 843 9.37 11.01 29.22
CA ALA A 843 8.64 11.05 27.96
C ALA A 843 8.05 12.45 27.68
N PRO A 844 7.75 12.80 26.42
CA PRO A 844 7.15 14.09 26.08
C PRO A 844 5.80 14.28 26.76
N LYS A 845 5.48 15.53 27.12
CA LYS A 845 4.14 15.95 27.52
C LYS A 845 3.44 16.54 26.31
N PHE A 846 2.14 16.25 26.18
CA PHE A 846 1.35 16.69 25.04
C PHE A 846 0.43 17.85 25.42
N ASP A 847 0.24 18.80 24.49
CA ASP A 847 -0.75 19.87 24.67
C ASP A 847 -2.15 19.30 24.42
N ALA A 848 -2.99 19.32 25.46
CA ALA A 848 -4.39 18.89 25.41
C ALA A 848 -5.19 19.53 24.26
N LYS A 849 -4.84 20.75 23.86
CA LYS A 849 -5.52 21.46 22.74
C LYS A 849 -5.17 20.90 21.37
N SER A 850 -4.01 20.28 21.23
CA SER A 850 -3.49 19.75 19.96
C SER A 850 -3.92 18.32 19.66
N ILE A 851 -4.44 17.60 20.66
CA ILE A 851 -4.79 16.19 20.55
C ILE A 851 -6.15 16.00 19.88
N GLY A 852 -6.25 15.07 18.94
CA GLY A 852 -7.53 14.61 18.39
C GLY A 852 -8.34 13.83 19.44
N VAL A 853 -9.63 14.13 19.55
CA VAL A 853 -10.54 13.42 20.45
C VAL A 853 -11.28 12.33 19.65
N PRO A 854 -11.19 11.05 20.03
CA PRO A 854 -11.93 9.98 19.38
C PRO A 854 -13.44 10.24 19.35
N PRO A 855 -14.15 9.99 18.23
CA PRO A 855 -15.52 10.46 18.01
C PRO A 855 -16.58 9.88 18.96
N MET A 856 -16.27 8.75 19.64
CA MET A 856 -17.13 8.18 20.68
C MET A 856 -17.04 8.90 22.03
N LEU A 857 -16.07 9.79 22.21
CA LEU A 857 -15.90 10.63 23.39
C LEU A 857 -16.48 12.02 23.15
N PHE A 858 -16.79 12.73 24.24
CA PHE A 858 -17.19 14.12 24.16
C PHE A 858 -15.94 15.01 24.09
N ASP A 859 -15.91 15.94 23.14
CA ASP A 859 -14.78 16.85 22.98
C ASP A 859 -14.85 18.01 24.00
N GLY A 860 -14.50 17.69 25.25
CA GLY A 860 -14.41 18.64 26.35
C GLY A 860 -12.98 18.80 26.88
N GLU A 861 -12.76 19.86 27.66
CA GLU A 861 -11.46 20.18 28.25
C GLU A 861 -10.93 19.04 29.13
N GLY A 862 -11.79 18.44 29.96
CA GLY A 862 -11.41 17.32 30.82
C GLY A 862 -11.08 16.05 30.04
N THR A 863 -11.79 15.78 28.94
CA THR A 863 -11.47 14.67 28.03
C THR A 863 -10.09 14.84 27.40
N ARG A 864 -9.81 16.05 26.88
CA ARG A 864 -8.53 16.38 26.25
C ARG A 864 -7.36 16.32 27.24
N GLU A 865 -7.54 16.81 28.46
CA GLU A 865 -6.53 16.70 29.52
C GLU A 865 -6.23 15.24 29.89
N GLN A 866 -7.26 14.40 29.99
CA GLN A 866 -7.08 12.97 30.22
C GLN A 866 -6.33 12.30 29.06
N LEU A 867 -6.67 12.61 27.81
CA LEU A 867 -5.94 12.09 26.64
C LEU A 867 -4.48 12.55 26.60
N ALA A 868 -4.18 13.78 27.01
CA ALA A 868 -2.80 14.27 27.08
C ALA A 868 -1.95 13.51 28.10
N GLY A 869 -2.50 13.25 29.30
CA GLY A 869 -1.85 12.43 30.31
C GLY A 869 -1.66 10.98 29.87
N TYR A 870 -2.69 10.42 29.21
CA TYR A 870 -2.65 9.09 28.62
C TYR A 870 -1.52 8.96 27.58
N TYR A 871 -1.44 9.89 26.64
CA TYR A 871 -0.45 9.85 25.57
C TYR A 871 0.99 10.06 26.03
N HIS A 872 1.20 10.78 27.13
CA HIS A 872 2.50 10.81 27.80
C HIS A 872 2.95 9.40 28.23
N GLU A 873 2.06 8.61 28.83
CA GLU A 873 2.37 7.26 29.28
C GLU A 873 2.55 6.29 28.11
N VAL A 874 1.79 6.45 27.02
CA VAL A 874 2.05 5.72 25.76
C VAL A 874 3.48 5.98 25.27
N ALA A 875 3.92 7.23 25.19
CA ALA A 875 5.29 7.57 24.79
C ALA A 875 6.35 7.06 25.78
N ARG A 876 6.03 6.99 27.08
CA ARG A 876 6.93 6.43 28.11
C ARG A 876 7.10 4.92 27.97
N THR A 877 6.06 4.19 27.58
CA THR A 877 6.19 2.75 27.27
C THR A 877 7.09 2.53 26.05
N ASP A 878 6.95 3.33 24.99
CA ASP A 878 7.84 3.28 23.83
C ASP A 878 9.31 3.50 24.22
N HIS A 879 9.57 4.51 25.06
CA HIS A 879 10.91 4.78 25.58
C HIS A 879 11.49 3.57 26.33
N ALA A 880 10.72 2.94 27.22
CA ALA A 880 11.15 1.76 27.96
C ALA A 880 11.42 0.54 27.06
N VAL A 881 10.63 0.34 26.00
CA VAL A 881 10.90 -0.68 24.97
C VAL A 881 12.23 -0.41 24.28
N GLY A 882 12.50 0.84 23.93
CA GLY A 882 13.79 1.26 23.38
C GLY A 882 14.96 0.87 24.28
N GLN A 883 14.87 1.14 25.58
CA GLN A 883 15.91 0.79 26.55
C GLN A 883 16.15 -0.72 26.65
N VAL A 884 15.08 -1.53 26.61
CA VAL A 884 15.17 -2.99 26.59
C VAL A 884 15.89 -3.49 25.34
N VAL A 885 15.52 -2.99 24.16
CA VAL A 885 16.16 -3.36 22.89
C VAL A 885 17.65 -2.99 22.89
N GLU A 886 18.00 -1.79 23.35
CA GLU A 886 19.40 -1.36 23.44
C GLU A 886 20.22 -2.21 24.42
N GLU A 887 19.63 -2.64 25.53
CA GLU A 887 20.31 -3.55 26.47
C GLU A 887 20.55 -4.93 25.85
N LEU A 888 19.58 -5.49 25.12
CA LEU A 888 19.76 -6.76 24.39
C LEU A 888 20.85 -6.66 23.32
N LYS A 889 20.93 -5.53 22.59
CA LYS A 889 22.01 -5.25 21.63
C LYS A 889 23.37 -5.15 22.33
N ARG A 890 23.44 -4.42 23.44
CA ARG A 890 24.66 -4.24 24.23
C ARG A 890 25.22 -5.59 24.69
N GLN A 891 24.35 -6.52 25.07
CA GLN A 891 24.70 -7.87 25.47
C GLN A 891 24.95 -8.83 24.28
N LYS A 892 24.67 -8.41 23.04
CA LYS A 892 24.79 -9.21 21.80
C LYS A 892 23.91 -10.47 21.80
N ILE A 893 22.71 -10.35 22.34
CA ILE A 893 21.74 -11.45 22.44
C ILE A 893 20.41 -11.15 21.75
N LEU A 894 20.28 -9.96 21.13
CA LEU A 894 19.08 -9.56 20.41
C LEU A 894 18.71 -10.60 19.33
N ASP A 895 19.70 -11.06 18.56
CA ASP A 895 19.50 -12.01 17.45
C ASP A 895 19.04 -13.41 17.89
N ASN A 896 18.99 -13.68 19.20
CA ASN A 896 18.44 -14.91 19.78
C ASN A 896 17.23 -14.62 20.69
N THR A 897 16.65 -13.42 20.64
CA THR A 897 15.58 -12.99 21.56
C THR A 897 14.34 -12.56 20.78
N TYR A 898 13.24 -13.28 20.95
CA TYR A 898 11.93 -12.83 20.49
C TYR A 898 11.45 -11.66 21.34
N ILE A 899 11.08 -10.56 20.70
CA ILE A 899 10.43 -9.43 21.36
C ILE A 899 8.97 -9.39 20.89
N ILE A 900 8.05 -9.55 21.83
CA ILE A 900 6.60 -9.55 21.61
C ILE A 900 6.05 -8.34 22.36
N TYR A 901 5.45 -7.39 21.65
CA TYR A 901 4.78 -6.23 22.23
C TYR A 901 3.27 -6.35 22.03
N CYS A 902 2.49 -6.22 23.10
CA CYS A 902 1.04 -6.09 23.04
C CYS A 902 0.44 -5.36 24.26
N SER A 903 -0.89 -5.16 24.25
CA SER A 903 -1.67 -4.58 25.35
C SER A 903 -2.73 -5.56 25.87
N ASP A 904 -3.09 -5.47 27.15
CA ASP A 904 -4.07 -6.37 27.78
C ASP A 904 -5.55 -5.96 27.58
N ASN A 905 -5.81 -4.70 27.23
CA ASN A 905 -7.12 -4.18 26.83
C ASN A 905 -6.98 -2.82 26.11
N GLY A 906 -8.04 -2.37 25.44
CA GLY A 906 -8.10 -1.03 24.86
C GLY A 906 -8.05 0.09 25.89
N ARG A 907 -7.95 1.34 25.41
CA ARG A 907 -7.74 2.55 26.22
C ARG A 907 -8.74 2.76 27.36
N PRO A 908 -8.34 3.41 28.49
CA PRO A 908 -9.18 3.55 29.68
C PRO A 908 -10.20 4.70 29.56
N PHE A 909 -11.03 4.64 28.52
CA PHE A 909 -12.06 5.63 28.20
C PHE A 909 -13.42 4.97 27.95
N PRO A 910 -14.54 5.72 28.03
CA PRO A 910 -15.86 5.23 27.65
C PRO A 910 -15.86 4.55 26.26
N ARG A 911 -16.57 3.42 26.13
CA ARG A 911 -16.64 2.57 24.91
C ARG A 911 -15.34 1.86 24.50
N CYS A 912 -14.25 2.02 25.23
CA CYS A 912 -12.99 1.33 24.97
C CYS A 912 -12.84 0.14 25.92
N LYS A 913 -12.03 0.26 26.98
CA LYS A 913 -11.85 -0.78 28.01
C LYS A 913 -13.18 -1.38 28.48
N THR A 914 -13.21 -2.70 28.61
CA THR A 914 -14.37 -3.58 28.90
C THR A 914 -15.34 -3.82 27.77
N TYR A 915 -15.37 -3.01 26.72
CA TYR A 915 -16.31 -3.23 25.62
C TYR A 915 -15.77 -4.21 24.57
N LEU A 916 -16.66 -4.82 23.80
CA LEU A 916 -16.33 -5.80 22.75
C LEU A 916 -16.26 -5.21 21.33
N TYR A 917 -16.19 -3.88 21.22
CA TYR A 917 -15.83 -3.19 19.97
C TYR A 917 -14.32 -3.27 19.73
N ASP A 918 -13.87 -2.96 18.52
CA ASP A 918 -12.43 -3.02 18.18
C ASP A 918 -11.64 -2.06 19.09
N SER A 919 -12.23 -0.91 19.44
CA SER A 919 -11.69 0.04 20.43
C SER A 919 -11.46 -0.53 21.85
N GLY A 920 -12.00 -1.71 22.15
CA GLY A 920 -11.83 -2.42 23.42
C GLY A 920 -11.07 -3.74 23.32
N ILE A 921 -11.30 -4.54 22.28
CA ILE A 921 -10.73 -5.90 22.14
C ILE A 921 -9.64 -6.05 21.08
N GLU A 922 -9.49 -5.11 20.14
CA GLU A 922 -8.32 -5.11 19.24
C GLU A 922 -7.10 -4.67 20.05
N THR A 923 -5.98 -5.39 19.94
CA THR A 923 -4.75 -5.10 20.68
C THR A 923 -3.60 -4.90 19.70
N PRO A 924 -2.71 -3.92 19.91
CA PRO A 924 -1.50 -3.84 19.10
C PRO A 924 -0.69 -5.12 19.30
N LEU A 925 -0.10 -5.64 18.22
CA LEU A 925 0.77 -6.80 18.28
C LEU A 925 1.92 -6.65 17.29
N ILE A 926 3.13 -6.60 17.84
CA ILE A 926 4.39 -6.57 17.09
C ILE A 926 5.25 -7.72 17.60
N ILE A 927 5.73 -8.57 16.69
CA ILE A 927 6.65 -9.67 17.01
C ILE A 927 7.90 -9.50 16.16
N SER A 928 9.08 -9.40 16.76
CA SER A 928 10.35 -9.15 16.06
C SER A 928 11.45 -10.09 16.52
N GLU A 929 12.23 -10.58 15.55
CA GLU A 929 13.41 -11.47 15.65
C GLU A 929 13.20 -12.72 16.54
N PRO A 930 14.08 -13.74 16.49
CA PRO A 930 14.68 -14.28 15.28
C PRO A 930 13.65 -14.97 14.37
N ASN A 931 13.96 -15.13 13.09
CA ASN A 931 13.14 -15.90 12.12
C ASN A 931 11.69 -15.40 11.96
N VAL A 932 11.46 -14.11 12.18
CA VAL A 932 10.19 -13.45 11.88
C VAL A 932 10.36 -12.67 10.57
N VAL A 933 9.42 -12.84 9.65
CA VAL A 933 9.36 -12.04 8.41
C VAL A 933 9.03 -10.58 8.72
N ASN A 934 9.66 -9.66 7.98
CA ASN A 934 9.40 -8.24 8.13
C ASN A 934 8.16 -7.85 7.32
N GLY A 935 7.22 -7.12 7.93
CA GLY A 935 6.05 -6.60 7.22
C GLY A 935 4.82 -6.46 8.10
N ARG A 936 3.64 -6.55 7.46
CA ARG A 936 2.34 -6.59 8.14
C ARG A 936 1.57 -7.84 7.74
N THR A 937 0.71 -8.32 8.62
CA THR A 937 -0.19 -9.45 8.35
C THR A 937 -1.62 -9.09 8.70
N ASN A 938 -2.54 -9.53 7.83
CA ASN A 938 -3.98 -9.49 8.07
C ASN A 938 -4.50 -10.77 8.74
N SER A 939 -3.64 -11.74 9.05
CA SER A 939 -4.06 -12.98 9.70
C SER A 939 -4.62 -12.70 11.09
N ILE A 940 -5.77 -13.32 11.38
CA ILE A 940 -6.41 -13.20 12.69
C ILE A 940 -5.56 -13.97 13.71
N VAL A 941 -5.24 -13.31 14.82
CA VAL A 941 -4.62 -13.92 16.00
C VAL A 941 -5.47 -13.54 17.22
N SER A 942 -5.55 -14.40 18.24
CA SER A 942 -6.05 -13.93 19.54
C SER A 942 -5.10 -14.19 20.69
N SER A 943 -5.30 -13.47 21.79
CA SER A 943 -4.37 -13.42 22.91
C SER A 943 -4.08 -14.78 23.57
N ILE A 944 -4.96 -15.78 23.39
CA ILE A 944 -4.73 -17.15 23.85
C ILE A 944 -3.75 -17.94 22.99
N ASP A 945 -3.37 -17.42 21.81
CA ASP A 945 -2.41 -18.00 20.87
C ASP A 945 -0.95 -17.72 21.27
N PHE A 946 -0.71 -16.77 22.18
CA PHE A 946 0.64 -16.46 22.66
C PHE A 946 1.27 -17.66 23.37
N ALA A 947 0.52 -18.33 24.23
CA ALA A 947 0.97 -19.52 24.96
C ALA A 947 1.49 -20.65 24.03
N PRO A 948 0.70 -21.17 23.07
CA PRO A 948 1.17 -22.21 22.17
C PRO A 948 2.31 -21.73 21.24
N THR A 949 2.28 -20.47 20.79
CA THR A 949 3.33 -19.88 19.94
C THR A 949 4.68 -19.86 20.66
N ILE A 950 4.73 -19.31 21.88
CA ILE A 950 5.98 -19.21 22.66
C ILE A 950 6.52 -20.60 23.02
N LEU A 951 5.64 -21.53 23.41
CA LEU A 951 6.05 -22.90 23.73
C LEU A 951 6.62 -23.63 22.50
N GLU A 952 6.02 -23.46 21.33
CA GLU A 952 6.53 -24.03 20.08
C GLU A 952 7.91 -23.47 19.73
N LEU A 953 8.08 -22.13 19.77
CA LEU A 953 9.37 -21.47 19.54
C LEU A 953 10.44 -21.92 20.54
N ALA A 954 10.05 -22.17 21.79
CA ALA A 954 10.93 -22.66 22.84
C ALA A 954 11.28 -24.15 22.72
N GLY A 955 10.62 -24.89 21.81
CA GLY A 955 10.74 -26.35 21.70
C GLY A 955 10.13 -27.10 22.89
N VAL A 956 9.14 -26.52 23.57
CA VAL A 956 8.46 -27.06 24.75
C VAL A 956 7.07 -27.58 24.35
N ALA A 957 6.70 -28.75 24.85
CA ALA A 957 5.40 -29.33 24.54
C ALA A 957 4.25 -28.47 25.07
N CYS A 958 3.30 -28.11 24.21
CA CYS A 958 2.11 -27.36 24.60
C CYS A 958 1.16 -28.23 25.46
N PRO A 959 0.74 -27.77 26.66
CA PRO A 959 -0.25 -28.47 27.47
C PRO A 959 -1.58 -28.63 26.73
N LYS A 960 -2.25 -29.78 26.90
CA LYS A 960 -3.58 -30.05 26.30
C LYS A 960 -4.68 -29.12 26.80
N THR A 961 -4.45 -28.40 27.90
CA THR A 961 -5.39 -27.44 28.48
C THR A 961 -5.40 -26.10 27.73
N VAL A 962 -4.38 -25.82 26.91
CA VAL A 962 -4.32 -24.63 26.05
C VAL A 962 -5.36 -24.77 24.94
N GLN A 963 -6.18 -23.73 24.77
CA GLN A 963 -7.24 -23.66 23.77
C GLN A 963 -6.85 -22.85 22.53
N GLY A 964 -5.79 -22.03 22.65
CA GLY A 964 -5.22 -21.28 21.52
C GLY A 964 -4.49 -22.17 20.52
N VAL A 965 -4.12 -21.57 19.39
CA VAL A 965 -3.34 -22.20 18.31
C VAL A 965 -2.05 -21.44 18.11
N SER A 966 -0.99 -22.15 17.70
CA SER A 966 0.30 -21.50 17.44
C SER A 966 0.22 -20.61 16.20
N ALA A 967 0.80 -19.42 16.29
CA ALA A 967 0.95 -18.46 15.21
C ALA A 967 2.34 -18.52 14.55
N VAL A 968 3.17 -19.53 14.87
CA VAL A 968 4.53 -19.67 14.31
C VAL A 968 4.53 -19.67 12.77
N ASP A 969 3.56 -20.31 12.13
CA ASP A 969 3.44 -20.31 10.67
C ASP A 969 3.25 -18.87 10.13
N VAL A 970 2.51 -18.02 10.84
CA VAL A 970 2.30 -16.61 10.47
C VAL A 970 3.59 -15.80 10.58
N LEU A 971 4.46 -16.14 11.54
CA LEU A 971 5.77 -15.50 11.68
C LEU A 971 6.72 -15.81 10.52
N GLY A 972 6.52 -16.94 9.82
CA GLY A 972 7.31 -17.33 8.64
C GLY A 972 6.65 -16.98 7.30
N ASP A 973 5.33 -16.84 7.27
CA ASP A 973 4.52 -16.46 6.11
C ASP A 973 3.38 -15.52 6.55
N PRO A 974 3.43 -14.22 6.20
CA PRO A 974 2.41 -13.26 6.60
C PRO A 974 0.99 -13.59 6.12
N ASN A 975 0.85 -14.51 5.16
CA ASN A 975 -0.45 -14.93 4.62
C ASN A 975 -0.94 -16.26 5.21
N ALA A 976 -0.17 -16.91 6.09
CA ALA A 976 -0.58 -18.13 6.73
C ALA A 976 -1.81 -17.90 7.61
N ILE A 977 -2.78 -18.81 7.52
CA ILE A 977 -4.01 -18.77 8.31
C ILE A 977 -3.93 -19.86 9.37
N THR A 978 -3.68 -19.47 10.61
CA THR A 978 -3.72 -20.37 11.78
C THR A 978 -5.08 -20.37 12.45
N ARG A 979 -5.89 -19.33 12.23
CA ARG A 979 -7.31 -19.24 12.57
C ARG A 979 -8.07 -18.24 11.68
N GLU A 980 -9.37 -18.45 11.57
CA GLU A 980 -10.28 -17.59 10.79
C GLU A 980 -11.27 -16.82 11.67
N VAL A 981 -11.34 -17.16 12.96
CA VAL A 981 -12.29 -16.56 13.91
C VAL A 981 -11.61 -16.25 15.24
N ALA A 982 -12.04 -15.16 15.88
CA ALA A 982 -11.66 -14.81 17.25
C ALA A 982 -12.91 -14.52 18.09
N PHE A 983 -12.93 -14.98 19.34
CA PHE A 983 -14.03 -14.78 20.28
C PHE A 983 -13.60 -13.89 21.43
N ALA A 984 -14.52 -13.07 21.91
CA ALA A 984 -14.31 -12.24 23.08
C ALA A 984 -15.50 -12.25 24.03
N GLU A 985 -15.21 -12.06 25.32
CA GLU A 985 -16.18 -12.02 26.41
C GLU A 985 -16.16 -10.68 27.10
N ARG A 986 -17.33 -10.24 27.53
CA ARG A 986 -17.46 -9.21 28.55
C ARG A 986 -18.19 -9.81 29.73
N ASN A 987 -17.55 -9.73 30.89
CA ASN A 987 -18.08 -10.22 32.15
C ASN A 987 -18.10 -9.08 33.17
N TRP A 988 -18.40 -9.39 34.42
CA TRP A 988 -18.33 -8.41 35.50
C TRP A 988 -16.91 -7.84 35.65
N HIS A 989 -16.83 -6.52 35.85
CA HIS A 989 -15.58 -5.80 36.11
C HIS A 989 -15.71 -4.84 37.30
N VAL A 990 -16.56 -3.83 37.16
CA VAL A 990 -17.00 -2.92 38.24
C VAL A 990 -18.52 -2.91 38.28
N PHE A 991 -19.13 -2.89 37.08
CA PHE A 991 -20.55 -3.07 36.87
C PHE A 991 -20.84 -4.47 36.31
N GLN A 992 -22.06 -4.93 36.55
CA GLN A 992 -22.61 -6.18 36.06
C GLN A 992 -22.77 -6.13 34.54
N ASN A 993 -22.12 -7.06 33.84
CA ASN A 993 -22.20 -7.17 32.39
C ASN A 993 -22.05 -8.63 31.91
N HIS A 994 -22.64 -8.93 30.75
CA HIS A 994 -22.53 -10.22 30.06
C HIS A 994 -22.77 -10.05 28.56
N GLU A 995 -21.69 -9.91 27.79
CA GLU A 995 -21.70 -9.86 26.33
C GLU A 995 -20.74 -10.89 25.74
N ARG A 996 -21.01 -11.35 24.52
CA ARG A 996 -20.15 -12.26 23.76
C ARG A 996 -19.97 -11.74 22.35
N ALA A 997 -18.78 -11.86 21.81
CA ALA A 997 -18.48 -11.44 20.45
C ALA A 997 -17.75 -12.52 19.65
N VAL A 998 -17.98 -12.50 18.34
CA VAL A 998 -17.20 -13.26 17.35
C VAL A 998 -16.79 -12.34 16.22
N ARG A 999 -15.50 -12.39 15.89
CA ARG A 999 -14.87 -11.74 14.75
C ARG A 999 -14.57 -12.80 13.68
N ALA A 1000 -15.02 -12.59 12.45
CA ALA A 1000 -14.75 -13.44 11.29
C ALA A 1000 -14.53 -12.56 10.05
N GLY A 1001 -13.29 -12.51 9.55
CA GLY A 1001 -12.90 -11.54 8.52
C GLY A 1001 -13.23 -10.11 8.95
N ASP A 1002 -14.00 -9.40 8.13
CA ASP A 1002 -14.48 -8.03 8.37
C ASP A 1002 -15.79 -7.93 9.17
N TRP A 1003 -16.33 -9.05 9.64
CA TRP A 1003 -17.58 -9.08 10.39
C TRP A 1003 -17.34 -9.22 11.89
N LEU A 1004 -17.93 -8.30 12.66
CA LEU A 1004 -18.03 -8.41 14.11
C LEU A 1004 -19.49 -8.55 14.51
N TYR A 1005 -19.80 -9.61 15.27
CA TYR A 1005 -21.09 -9.81 15.89
C TYR A 1005 -20.95 -9.78 17.41
N ILE A 1006 -21.80 -9.01 18.08
CA ILE A 1006 -21.88 -8.90 19.54
C ILE A 1006 -23.30 -9.23 20.00
N TRP A 1007 -23.40 -10.14 20.97
CA TRP A 1007 -24.63 -10.51 21.65
C TRP A 1007 -24.61 -9.99 23.09
N ASN A 1008 -25.64 -9.24 23.49
CA ASN A 1008 -25.84 -8.73 24.83
C ASN A 1008 -26.97 -9.50 25.53
N ALA A 1009 -26.65 -10.19 26.63
CA ALA A 1009 -27.63 -10.98 27.37
C ALA A 1009 -28.60 -10.13 28.21
N TRP A 1010 -28.26 -8.86 28.51
CA TRP A 1010 -29.03 -7.97 29.37
C TRP A 1010 -29.29 -6.59 28.71
N PRO A 1011 -30.01 -6.54 27.58
CA PRO A 1011 -30.27 -5.30 26.84
C PRO A 1011 -31.10 -4.28 27.62
N GLU A 1012 -31.81 -4.69 28.67
CA GLU A 1012 -32.61 -3.81 29.51
C GLU A 1012 -31.77 -2.88 30.41
N ARG A 1013 -30.44 -3.04 30.43
CA ARG A 1013 -29.51 -2.32 31.30
C ARG A 1013 -28.67 -1.30 30.53
N HIS A 1014 -28.04 -0.40 31.26
CA HIS A 1014 -26.96 0.40 30.69
C HIS A 1014 -25.74 -0.48 30.44
N ASN A 1015 -25.02 -0.20 29.36
CA ASN A 1015 -23.79 -0.88 29.06
C ASN A 1015 -22.61 -0.15 29.70
N LEU A 1016 -22.26 -0.49 30.95
CA LEU A 1016 -21.31 0.27 31.78
C LEU A 1016 -19.94 -0.44 31.95
N SER A 1017 -18.90 0.37 32.09
CA SER A 1017 -17.50 0.03 32.43
C SER A 1017 -17.03 0.81 33.67
N GLY A 1018 -15.85 0.51 34.23
CA GLY A 1018 -15.29 1.34 35.31
C GLY A 1018 -15.12 2.80 34.88
N GLU A 1019 -14.70 2.98 33.63
CA GLU A 1019 -14.47 4.23 32.91
C GLU A 1019 -15.77 4.97 32.59
N SER A 1020 -16.93 4.39 32.90
CA SER A 1020 -18.25 5.03 32.79
C SER A 1020 -18.61 5.91 33.99
N ALA A 1021 -17.86 5.79 35.08
CA ALA A 1021 -18.14 6.48 36.33
C ALA A 1021 -17.79 7.97 36.26
N SER A 1022 -18.81 8.82 36.15
CA SER A 1022 -18.68 10.29 36.04
C SER A 1022 -17.95 10.98 37.20
N TYR A 1023 -17.86 10.36 38.37
CA TYR A 1023 -17.18 10.96 39.51
C TYR A 1023 -15.65 10.76 39.47
N SER A 1024 -15.15 9.76 38.72
CA SER A 1024 -13.72 9.43 38.66
C SER A 1024 -13.08 9.65 37.28
N PHE A 1025 -13.87 9.73 36.21
CA PHE A 1025 -13.38 9.98 34.85
C PHE A 1025 -13.99 11.25 34.27
N ALA A 1026 -13.14 12.21 33.88
CA ALA A 1026 -13.58 13.47 33.29
C ALA A 1026 -14.29 13.24 31.95
N ALA A 1027 -13.75 12.37 31.08
CA ALA A 1027 -14.39 12.01 29.82
C ALA A 1027 -15.79 11.41 29.98
N ALA A 1028 -15.99 10.59 31.02
CA ALA A 1028 -17.31 10.07 31.35
C ALA A 1028 -18.25 11.17 31.84
N ARG A 1029 -17.77 12.05 32.73
CA ARG A 1029 -18.56 13.16 33.29
C ARG A 1029 -19.09 14.07 32.18
N GLU A 1030 -18.20 14.52 31.31
CA GLU A 1030 -18.56 15.42 30.21
C GLU A 1030 -19.55 14.76 29.23
N LEU A 1031 -19.37 13.47 28.95
CA LEU A 1031 -20.30 12.71 28.12
C LEU A 1031 -21.70 12.57 28.75
N TRP A 1032 -21.80 12.33 30.06
CA TRP A 1032 -23.08 12.32 30.79
C TRP A 1032 -23.74 13.69 30.83
N GLU A 1033 -22.96 14.76 31.02
CA GLU A 1033 -23.45 16.14 31.01
C GLU A 1033 -23.95 16.56 29.62
N ALA A 1034 -23.22 16.22 28.57
CA ALA A 1034 -23.63 16.43 27.19
C ALA A 1034 -24.93 15.68 26.86
N ALA A 1035 -25.06 14.43 27.32
CA ALA A 1035 -26.29 13.66 27.17
C ALA A 1035 -27.49 14.31 27.88
N LYS A 1036 -27.30 14.75 29.14
CA LYS A 1036 -28.34 15.46 29.91
C LYS A 1036 -28.74 16.79 29.26
N ALA A 1037 -27.80 17.47 28.63
CA ALA A 1037 -28.02 18.72 27.92
C ALA A 1037 -28.59 18.52 26.50
N GLY A 1038 -28.78 17.28 26.03
CA GLY A 1038 -29.24 17.00 24.67
C GLY A 1038 -28.21 17.36 23.59
N LYS A 1039 -26.92 17.41 23.94
CA LYS A 1039 -25.80 17.81 23.07
C LYS A 1039 -24.95 16.65 22.55
N ARG A 1040 -25.30 15.40 22.89
CA ARG A 1040 -24.56 14.22 22.44
C ARG A 1040 -24.89 13.86 20.98
N THR A 1041 -23.92 13.31 20.27
CA THR A 1041 -24.11 12.71 18.94
C THR A 1041 -24.59 11.25 19.05
N ASP A 1042 -24.90 10.63 17.91
CA ASP A 1042 -25.22 9.19 17.86
C ASP A 1042 -23.99 8.31 18.16
N ALA A 1043 -22.79 8.71 17.71
CA ALA A 1043 -21.53 8.06 18.04
C ALA A 1043 -21.25 8.02 19.57
N GLN A 1044 -21.77 9.00 20.29
CA GLN A 1044 -21.66 9.17 21.75
C GLN A 1044 -22.82 8.52 22.54
N ALA A 1045 -23.80 7.92 21.85
CA ALA A 1045 -25.04 7.46 22.46
C ALA A 1045 -24.87 6.27 23.40
N LEU A 1046 -23.95 5.35 23.06
CA LEU A 1046 -23.89 4.00 23.62
C LEU A 1046 -23.87 4.00 25.15
N LEU A 1047 -23.04 4.83 25.77
CA LEU A 1047 -22.91 4.88 27.24
C LEU A 1047 -24.24 5.23 27.92
N THR A 1048 -25.00 6.15 27.33
CA THR A 1048 -26.19 6.76 27.94
C THR A 1048 -27.50 6.14 27.47
N GLN A 1049 -27.44 5.28 26.45
CA GLN A 1049 -28.59 4.59 25.87
C GLN A 1049 -29.16 3.52 26.82
N LYS A 1050 -30.49 3.41 26.85
CA LYS A 1050 -31.25 2.34 27.51
C LYS A 1050 -32.67 2.26 26.93
N PRO A 1051 -33.16 1.08 26.47
CA PRO A 1051 -32.45 -0.20 26.40
C PRO A 1051 -31.35 -0.19 25.33
N GLN A 1052 -30.39 -1.09 25.50
CA GLN A 1052 -29.31 -1.37 24.56
C GLN A 1052 -29.77 -2.38 23.50
N PRO A 1053 -29.13 -2.42 22.32
CA PRO A 1053 -29.37 -3.50 21.36
C PRO A 1053 -28.99 -4.85 21.96
N ALA A 1054 -29.87 -5.85 21.78
CA ALA A 1054 -29.58 -7.23 22.18
C ALA A 1054 -28.58 -7.91 21.23
N GLU A 1055 -28.59 -7.49 19.97
CA GLU A 1055 -27.72 -8.00 18.91
C GLU A 1055 -27.14 -6.83 18.13
N MET A 1056 -25.84 -6.90 17.88
CA MET A 1056 -25.10 -5.90 17.11
C MET A 1056 -24.24 -6.59 16.06
N LEU A 1057 -24.39 -6.19 14.80
CA LEU A 1057 -23.60 -6.69 13.69
C LEU A 1057 -22.93 -5.51 12.98
N PHE A 1058 -21.62 -5.60 12.77
CA PHE A 1058 -20.82 -4.56 12.12
C PHE A 1058 -20.01 -5.17 10.98
N HIS A 1059 -19.94 -4.45 9.87
CA HIS A 1059 -18.91 -4.66 8.85
C HIS A 1059 -17.77 -3.68 9.13
N VAL A 1060 -16.83 -4.11 9.96
CA VAL A 1060 -15.77 -3.24 10.51
C VAL A 1060 -14.84 -2.68 9.45
N GLY A 1061 -14.80 -3.29 8.26
CA GLY A 1061 -14.18 -2.68 7.11
C GLY A 1061 -14.80 -1.32 6.82
N LYS A 1062 -16.09 -1.30 6.49
CA LYS A 1062 -16.83 -0.11 6.06
C LYS A 1062 -17.15 0.86 7.20
N ASP A 1063 -17.19 0.36 8.43
CA ASP A 1063 -17.47 1.13 9.64
C ASP A 1063 -16.43 0.77 10.72
N PRO A 1064 -15.19 1.28 10.60
CA PRO A 1064 -14.09 0.95 11.50
C PRO A 1064 -14.33 1.41 12.93
N ASN A 1065 -15.19 2.41 13.12
CA ASN A 1065 -15.60 2.88 14.44
C ASN A 1065 -16.79 2.11 15.01
N GLN A 1066 -17.49 1.29 14.22
CA GLN A 1066 -18.62 0.44 14.62
C GLN A 1066 -19.80 1.25 15.21
N PHE A 1067 -20.19 2.31 14.51
CA PHE A 1067 -21.31 3.18 14.87
C PHE A 1067 -22.65 2.74 14.28
N VAL A 1068 -22.65 1.95 13.19
CA VAL A 1068 -23.85 1.54 12.46
C VAL A 1068 -24.13 0.06 12.71
N ASN A 1069 -25.15 -0.21 13.55
CA ASN A 1069 -25.60 -1.58 13.79
C ASN A 1069 -26.45 -2.12 12.61
N LEU A 1070 -25.94 -3.12 11.92
CA LEU A 1070 -26.55 -3.76 10.75
C LEU A 1070 -27.53 -4.88 11.10
N ALA A 1071 -27.66 -5.28 12.38
CA ALA A 1071 -28.40 -6.48 12.78
C ALA A 1071 -29.90 -6.43 12.42
N ALA A 1072 -30.50 -5.25 12.30
CA ALA A 1072 -31.90 -5.08 11.93
C ALA A 1072 -32.13 -4.99 10.40
N MET A 1073 -31.08 -4.92 9.60
CA MET A 1073 -31.17 -4.71 8.16
C MET A 1073 -31.47 -6.05 7.43
N PRO A 1074 -32.51 -6.12 6.57
CA PRO A 1074 -32.91 -7.37 5.90
C PRO A 1074 -31.80 -8.04 5.07
N GLU A 1075 -30.99 -7.24 4.39
CA GLU A 1075 -29.90 -7.68 3.51
C GLU A 1075 -28.75 -8.38 4.26
N HIS A 1076 -28.65 -8.19 5.58
CA HIS A 1076 -27.57 -8.74 6.42
C HIS A 1076 -28.02 -9.91 7.30
N GLN A 1077 -29.28 -10.37 7.18
CA GLN A 1077 -29.82 -11.44 8.02
C GLN A 1077 -29.10 -12.77 7.87
N THR A 1078 -28.63 -13.11 6.66
CA THR A 1078 -27.86 -14.34 6.43
C THR A 1078 -26.54 -14.32 7.22
N THR A 1079 -25.78 -13.22 7.10
CA THR A 1079 -24.52 -13.03 7.83
C THR A 1079 -24.75 -13.04 9.34
N LEU A 1080 -25.79 -12.36 9.83
CA LEU A 1080 -26.17 -12.36 11.24
C LEU A 1080 -26.41 -13.79 11.76
N GLN A 1081 -27.14 -14.61 11.02
CA GLN A 1081 -27.44 -15.99 11.40
C GLN A 1081 -26.18 -16.87 11.45
N GLN A 1082 -25.26 -16.70 10.51
CA GLN A 1082 -23.99 -17.43 10.50
C GLN A 1082 -23.10 -17.04 11.69
N MET A 1083 -22.95 -15.74 11.94
CA MET A 1083 -22.18 -15.24 13.08
C MET A 1083 -22.79 -15.68 14.41
N ARG A 1084 -24.12 -15.69 14.52
CA ARG A 1084 -24.85 -16.23 15.68
C ARG A 1084 -24.56 -17.72 15.88
N ALA A 1085 -24.57 -18.51 14.82
CA ALA A 1085 -24.29 -19.94 14.88
C ALA A 1085 -22.85 -20.23 15.36
N LEU A 1086 -21.86 -19.46 14.89
CA LEU A 1086 -20.48 -19.57 15.36
C LEU A 1086 -20.36 -19.26 16.87
N LEU A 1087 -21.02 -18.20 17.32
CA LEU A 1087 -21.01 -17.80 18.72
C LEU A 1087 -21.69 -18.85 19.62
N ASP A 1088 -22.82 -19.40 19.20
CA ASP A 1088 -23.55 -20.43 19.95
C ASP A 1088 -22.80 -21.77 19.98
N GLN A 1089 -22.11 -22.12 18.89
CA GLN A 1089 -21.21 -23.28 18.86
C GLN A 1089 -20.09 -23.11 19.88
N TRP A 1090 -19.37 -21.99 19.84
CA TRP A 1090 -18.29 -21.70 20.78
C TRP A 1090 -18.78 -21.76 22.23
N LYS A 1091 -19.90 -21.07 22.56
CA LYS A 1091 -20.50 -21.10 23.90
C LYS A 1091 -20.77 -22.53 24.38
N LYS A 1092 -21.31 -23.39 23.51
CA LYS A 1092 -21.60 -24.78 23.84
C LYS A 1092 -20.33 -25.60 24.05
N GLU A 1093 -19.35 -25.45 23.16
CA GLU A 1093 -18.10 -26.22 23.17
C GLU A 1093 -17.22 -25.86 24.37
N THR A 1094 -17.20 -24.60 24.78
CA THR A 1094 -16.43 -24.12 25.92
C THR A 1094 -17.21 -24.14 27.24
N GLY A 1095 -18.50 -24.46 27.19
CA GLY A 1095 -19.39 -24.56 28.35
C GLY A 1095 -19.73 -23.20 28.97
N ASP A 1096 -19.70 -22.12 28.19
CA ASP A 1096 -20.13 -20.80 28.64
C ASP A 1096 -21.64 -20.77 28.97
N SER A 1097 -22.03 -19.88 29.89
CA SER A 1097 -23.44 -19.68 30.26
C SER A 1097 -23.68 -18.31 30.88
N VAL A 1098 -24.92 -17.82 30.72
CA VAL A 1098 -25.39 -16.61 31.41
C VAL A 1098 -25.59 -16.92 32.89
N PRO A 1099 -24.88 -16.25 33.82
CA PRO A 1099 -25.01 -16.52 35.25
C PRO A 1099 -26.39 -16.08 35.78
N LYS A 1100 -27.10 -17.00 36.46
CA LYS A 1100 -28.41 -16.72 37.09
C LYS A 1100 -28.33 -15.72 38.25
N HIS A 1101 -27.19 -15.67 38.93
CA HIS A 1101 -26.93 -14.78 40.06
C HIS A 1101 -25.57 -14.11 39.86
N PRO A 1102 -25.44 -13.15 38.93
CA PRO A 1102 -24.14 -12.57 38.59
C PRO A 1102 -23.64 -11.67 39.72
N THR A 1103 -22.34 -11.39 39.73
CA THR A 1103 -21.73 -10.43 40.67
C THR A 1103 -22.40 -9.06 40.52
N ALA A 1104 -22.75 -8.42 41.64
CA ALA A 1104 -23.46 -7.14 41.67
C ALA A 1104 -22.51 -5.94 41.44
N ASP A 1105 -23.04 -4.78 41.07
CA ASP A 1105 -22.25 -3.57 40.87
C ASP A 1105 -21.44 -3.21 42.14
N ARG A 1106 -20.16 -2.86 41.95
CA ARG A 1106 -19.25 -2.49 43.04
C ARG A 1106 -19.57 -1.14 43.67
N GLN A 1107 -20.01 -0.22 42.84
CA GLN A 1107 -20.11 1.20 43.17
C GLN A 1107 -21.23 1.85 42.34
N PRO A 1108 -21.84 2.95 42.81
CA PRO A 1108 -22.83 3.71 42.04
C PRO A 1108 -22.17 4.52 40.92
N LEU A 1109 -22.93 4.80 39.84
CA LEU A 1109 -22.44 5.43 38.62
C LEU A 1109 -22.03 6.93 38.77
N HIS A 1110 -22.76 7.68 39.58
CA HIS A 1110 -22.64 9.15 39.68
C HIS A 1110 -22.17 9.67 41.05
N SER A 1111 -21.65 8.81 41.93
CA SER A 1111 -21.18 9.24 43.25
C SER A 1111 -20.07 8.35 43.79
N SER A 1112 -19.14 8.92 44.55
CA SER A 1112 -18.08 8.20 45.26
C SER A 1112 -18.64 7.49 46.52
N GLY A 1113 -19.48 6.47 46.33
CA GLY A 1113 -19.98 5.64 47.43
C GLY A 1113 -18.97 4.58 47.86
N ALA A 1114 -18.80 4.35 49.16
CA ALA A 1114 -17.89 3.32 49.66
C ALA A 1114 -18.31 1.91 49.20
N SER A 1115 -17.42 1.22 48.47
CA SER A 1115 -17.61 -0.20 48.17
C SER A 1115 -17.40 -0.99 49.46
N GLY A 1116 -18.47 -1.49 50.08
CA GLY A 1116 -18.37 -2.49 51.14
C GLY A 1116 -17.74 -3.80 50.62
N ASN A 1117 -17.38 -4.71 51.51
CA ASN A 1117 -16.91 -6.06 51.14
C ASN A 1117 -17.91 -6.73 50.19
N MET A 1118 -17.58 -6.75 48.91
CA MET A 1118 -18.47 -7.27 47.88
C MET A 1118 -18.39 -8.78 47.84
N LYS A 1119 -19.54 -9.44 47.93
CA LYS A 1119 -19.65 -10.89 47.73
C LYS A 1119 -19.73 -11.19 46.24
N ARG A 1120 -18.85 -12.06 45.74
CA ARG A 1120 -18.89 -12.54 44.36
C ARG A 1120 -20.16 -13.36 44.09
N GLY A 1121 -20.72 -13.17 42.89
CA GLY A 1121 -21.83 -13.98 42.38
C GLY A 1121 -21.33 -15.27 41.75
N LYS A 1122 -22.20 -15.91 40.96
CA LYS A 1122 -21.82 -17.02 40.08
C LYS A 1122 -21.12 -16.49 38.83
N PHE A 1123 -19.99 -17.12 38.51
CA PHE A 1123 -19.27 -16.83 37.27
C PHE A 1123 -19.93 -17.46 36.04
N PRO A 1124 -19.77 -16.85 34.85
CA PRO A 1124 -20.16 -17.48 33.60
C PRO A 1124 -19.56 -18.88 33.44
N GLY A 1125 -20.34 -19.82 32.90
CA GLY A 1125 -19.92 -21.21 32.68
C GLY A 1125 -19.78 -22.09 33.94
N SER A 1126 -19.89 -21.53 35.15
CA SER A 1126 -19.73 -22.30 36.39
C SER A 1126 -20.76 -23.44 36.55
N ASP A 1127 -21.99 -23.24 36.07
CA ASP A 1127 -23.05 -24.26 36.08
C ASP A 1127 -22.75 -25.45 35.16
N ASN A 1128 -21.80 -25.29 34.22
CA ASN A 1128 -21.41 -26.31 33.25
C ASN A 1128 -20.03 -26.94 33.54
N ASN A 1129 -19.43 -26.67 34.71
CA ASN A 1129 -18.05 -27.07 35.03
C ASN A 1129 -17.02 -26.66 33.95
N CYS A 1130 -17.18 -25.46 33.40
CA CYS A 1130 -16.39 -24.99 32.26
C CYS A 1130 -14.85 -24.98 32.50
N THR A 1131 -14.38 -24.91 33.74
CA THR A 1131 -12.94 -24.88 34.06
C THR A 1131 -12.20 -26.18 33.69
N THR A 1132 -12.92 -27.30 33.56
CA THR A 1132 -12.36 -28.60 33.15
C THR A 1132 -12.45 -28.84 31.64
N ILE A 1133 -13.11 -27.95 30.89
CA ILE A 1133 -13.30 -28.11 29.45
C ILE A 1133 -12.04 -27.67 28.71
N ILE A 1134 -11.52 -28.58 27.88
CA ILE A 1134 -10.30 -28.38 27.08
C ILE A 1134 -10.58 -28.31 25.58
N ALA A 1135 -11.85 -28.16 25.19
CA ALA A 1135 -12.20 -27.95 23.80
C ALA A 1135 -11.47 -26.69 23.31
N SER A 1136 -10.67 -26.85 22.26
CA SER A 1136 -10.20 -25.71 21.49
C SER A 1136 -11.43 -24.96 20.98
N GLY A 1137 -11.41 -23.62 21.00
CA GLY A 1137 -12.46 -22.85 20.31
C GLY A 1137 -12.53 -23.24 18.83
N PRO A 1138 -13.57 -22.84 18.09
CA PRO A 1138 -13.72 -23.29 16.71
C PRO A 1138 -12.51 -22.83 15.89
N ILE A 1139 -11.97 -23.76 15.11
CA ILE A 1139 -10.79 -23.60 14.29
C ILE A 1139 -11.18 -23.97 12.88
N MET A 1140 -10.98 -23.00 11.99
CA MET A 1140 -11.37 -22.93 10.59
C MET A 1140 -12.90 -22.99 10.37
N LEU A 1141 -13.39 -22.07 9.55
CA LEU A 1141 -14.76 -22.11 9.05
C LEU A 1141 -14.89 -23.34 8.14
N PRO A 1142 -16.05 -24.04 8.14
CA PRO A 1142 -16.34 -25.04 7.14
C PRO A 1142 -16.27 -24.40 5.75
N ARG A 1143 -15.58 -25.04 4.79
CA ARG A 1143 -15.35 -24.51 3.44
C ARG A 1143 -16.61 -24.08 2.68
N GLU A 1144 -17.78 -24.56 3.09
CA GLU A 1144 -19.08 -24.22 2.52
C GLU A 1144 -19.64 -22.83 2.94
N SER A 1145 -19.00 -22.08 3.87
CA SER A 1145 -19.48 -20.74 4.27
C SER A 1145 -18.76 -19.61 3.50
N SER A 1146 -19.05 -19.46 2.21
CA SER A 1146 -18.40 -18.50 1.29
C SER A 1146 -18.62 -17.01 1.56
N THR A 1147 -19.44 -16.66 2.56
CA THR A 1147 -19.86 -15.28 2.86
C THR A 1147 -19.11 -14.65 4.04
N LEU A 1148 -18.45 -15.45 4.88
CA LEU A 1148 -17.70 -14.98 6.05
C LEU A 1148 -16.16 -15.01 5.86
N SER A 1149 -15.66 -15.71 4.83
CA SER A 1149 -14.23 -15.93 4.58
C SER A 1149 -13.55 -14.82 3.75
N ALA A 1150 -14.25 -13.74 3.41
CA ALA A 1150 -13.68 -12.63 2.66
C ALA A 1150 -12.81 -11.75 3.58
N ASN A 1151 -11.49 -11.94 3.53
CA ASN A 1151 -10.53 -10.97 4.06
C ASN A 1151 -10.52 -9.74 3.15
N VAL A 1152 -11.28 -8.73 3.54
CA VAL A 1152 -11.29 -7.39 2.94
C VAL A 1152 -10.58 -6.46 3.92
N SER A 1153 -9.70 -5.61 3.42
CA SER A 1153 -8.96 -4.62 4.21
C SER A 1153 -9.88 -3.46 4.62
N LYS A 1154 -9.83 -3.04 5.90
CA LYS A 1154 -10.63 -1.92 6.42
C LYS A 1154 -10.37 -0.60 5.64
N PRO A 1155 -11.38 0.06 5.05
CA PRO A 1155 -11.26 1.42 4.52
C PRO A 1155 -11.03 2.47 5.60
N GLN A 1156 -10.14 3.42 5.30
CA GLN A 1156 -10.04 4.69 6.03
C GLN A 1156 -11.22 5.59 5.64
N ASN A 1157 -11.83 6.21 6.66
CA ASN A 1157 -13.07 7.00 6.59
C ASN A 1157 -13.03 8.08 5.49
N SER A 1158 -14.01 8.01 4.61
CA SER A 1158 -14.44 9.03 3.65
C SER A 1158 -15.33 10.08 4.33
N ASP A 1159 -15.17 11.36 3.99
CA ASP A 1159 -16.25 12.35 4.15
C ASP A 1159 -16.85 12.71 2.79
N THR A 1160 -18.17 12.78 2.78
CA THR A 1160 -19.02 12.67 1.60
C THR A 1160 -19.56 14.03 1.17
N LYS A 1161 -19.63 14.20 -0.15
CA LYS A 1161 -20.72 14.79 -0.95
C LYS A 1161 -20.53 16.15 -1.64
N VAL A 1162 -20.59 16.02 -2.97
CA VAL A 1162 -21.55 16.63 -3.91
C VAL A 1162 -21.13 17.96 -4.52
N ALA A 1163 -20.79 17.83 -5.80
CA ALA A 1163 -20.59 18.85 -6.82
C ALA A 1163 -21.91 19.51 -7.25
N MET A 1164 -21.85 20.76 -7.73
CA MET A 1164 -21.75 21.03 -9.18
C MET A 1164 -21.63 22.52 -9.48
N ALA A 1165 -20.80 22.79 -10.49
CA ALA A 1165 -20.44 24.08 -11.08
C ALA A 1165 -21.32 24.43 -12.31
N GLY A 1166 -21.06 25.61 -12.91
CA GLY A 1166 -21.83 26.17 -14.04
C GLY A 1166 -22.17 27.68 -14.01
N ASP A 1167 -21.18 28.54 -14.30
CA ASP A 1167 -21.10 29.38 -15.53
C ASP A 1167 -22.34 30.15 -16.08
N THR A 1168 -22.31 31.31 -16.76
CA THR A 1168 -21.27 32.28 -17.20
C THR A 1168 -21.96 33.57 -17.73
N GLU A 1169 -21.20 34.67 -17.78
CA GLU A 1169 -21.27 35.85 -18.67
C GLU A 1169 -22.59 36.64 -18.90
N SER A 1170 -22.61 37.94 -18.50
CA SER A 1170 -22.19 39.04 -19.40
C SER A 1170 -22.53 40.48 -18.92
N ARG A 1171 -21.56 41.41 -19.16
CA ARG A 1171 -21.64 42.88 -19.42
C ARG A 1171 -21.47 43.94 -18.29
N LYS A 1172 -20.25 44.49 -18.28
CA LYS A 1172 -19.79 45.89 -18.08
C LYS A 1172 -20.85 47.02 -17.86
N ALA A 1173 -20.70 47.81 -16.78
CA ALA A 1173 -20.30 49.25 -16.78
C ALA A 1173 -20.77 50.08 -15.55
N ILE A 1174 -19.79 50.75 -14.90
CA ILE A 1174 -19.79 52.08 -14.22
C ILE A 1174 -20.47 52.26 -12.83
N ILE A 1175 -19.65 52.73 -11.87
CA ILE A 1175 -19.88 53.10 -10.46
C ILE A 1175 -20.67 54.42 -10.29
N ASP A 1176 -21.60 54.48 -9.31
CA ASP A 1176 -22.03 55.70 -8.58
C ASP A 1176 -22.70 55.31 -7.23
N GLU A 1177 -21.96 55.45 -6.14
CA GLU A 1177 -22.30 55.04 -4.75
C GLU A 1177 -23.33 55.94 -4.04
N SER A 1178 -23.98 56.91 -4.70
CA SER A 1178 -24.77 57.97 -4.02
C SER A 1178 -26.31 57.81 -3.98
N LYS A 1179 -26.88 56.62 -4.25
CA LYS A 1179 -28.35 56.43 -4.38
C LYS A 1179 -28.98 55.26 -3.61
N ALA A 1180 -28.41 54.88 -2.47
CA ALA A 1180 -28.87 53.71 -1.70
C ALA A 1180 -30.31 53.77 -1.11
N ASP A 1181 -30.98 54.94 -1.11
CA ASP A 1181 -32.23 55.15 -0.36
C ASP A 1181 -33.53 55.17 -1.21
N GLN A 1182 -33.54 54.67 -2.45
CA GLN A 1182 -34.75 54.63 -3.28
C GLN A 1182 -34.98 53.28 -3.96
N PHE A 1183 -35.46 52.28 -3.20
CA PHE A 1183 -36.14 51.13 -3.80
C PHE A 1183 -37.66 51.37 -3.76
N PRO A 1184 -38.35 51.40 -4.92
CA PRO A 1184 -39.80 51.52 -4.96
C PRO A 1184 -40.48 50.23 -4.49
N ASP A 1185 -41.60 50.32 -3.76
CA ASP A 1185 -42.41 49.20 -3.27
C ASP A 1185 -42.82 48.19 -4.37
N SER A 1186 -42.76 48.61 -5.64
CA SER A 1186 -42.98 47.76 -6.82
C SER A 1186 -41.91 46.70 -7.06
N ALA A 1187 -40.84 46.65 -6.26
CA ALA A 1187 -39.82 45.60 -6.34
C ALA A 1187 -40.25 44.27 -5.69
N PHE A 1188 -41.41 44.23 -5.00
CA PHE A 1188 -41.89 43.05 -4.29
C PHE A 1188 -43.23 42.59 -4.87
N VAL A 1189 -43.27 41.39 -5.46
CA VAL A 1189 -44.53 40.74 -5.85
C VAL A 1189 -44.73 39.53 -4.94
N GLU A 1190 -45.74 39.60 -4.08
CA GLU A 1190 -46.20 38.47 -3.27
C GLU A 1190 -47.31 37.72 -4.01
N VAL A 1191 -47.22 36.39 -4.07
CA VAL A 1191 -48.32 35.51 -4.51
C VAL A 1191 -48.73 34.64 -3.31
N PRO A 1192 -50.00 34.68 -2.87
CA PRO A 1192 -50.41 34.06 -1.62
C PRO A 1192 -50.66 32.55 -1.77
N THR A 1193 -50.27 31.77 -0.75
CA THR A 1193 -50.75 30.39 -0.51
C THR A 1193 -50.89 30.12 1.01
N ASP A 1194 -51.65 29.09 1.35
CA ASP A 1194 -52.45 28.95 2.57
C ASP A 1194 -51.68 28.39 3.80
N ARG A 1195 -50.35 28.50 3.88
CA ARG A 1195 -49.56 27.95 5.00
C ARG A 1195 -48.74 29.02 5.73
N VAL A 1196 -48.75 28.94 7.07
CA VAL A 1196 -48.20 29.95 7.99
C VAL A 1196 -46.66 29.99 7.92
N PRO A 1197 -46.00 31.16 7.73
CA PRO A 1197 -44.55 31.26 7.57
C PRO A 1197 -43.76 31.22 8.89
N GLY A 1198 -42.48 30.81 8.80
CA GLY A 1198 -41.48 30.96 9.87
C GLY A 1198 -40.98 32.41 10.06
N PRO A 1199 -40.10 32.68 11.04
CA PRO A 1199 -39.71 34.04 11.42
C PRO A 1199 -38.91 34.77 10.32
N VAL A 1200 -39.22 36.07 10.13
CA VAL A 1200 -38.58 36.96 9.15
C VAL A 1200 -37.33 37.61 9.76
N ILE A 1201 -36.19 37.49 9.08
CA ILE A 1201 -34.94 38.16 9.45
C ILE A 1201 -34.95 39.59 8.90
N ASP A 1202 -34.49 40.55 9.71
CA ASP A 1202 -34.43 41.95 9.31
C ASP A 1202 -33.27 42.25 8.34
N ALA A 1203 -33.42 43.34 7.60
CA ALA A 1203 -32.49 43.72 6.54
C ALA A 1203 -31.10 44.13 7.04
N GLU A 1204 -30.95 44.45 8.33
CA GLU A 1204 -29.68 44.88 8.92
C GLU A 1204 -28.81 43.66 9.25
N THR A 1205 -29.42 42.58 9.74
CA THR A 1205 -28.78 41.27 9.94
C THR A 1205 -28.28 40.67 8.61
N ILE A 1206 -29.06 40.83 7.54
CA ILE A 1206 -28.67 40.38 6.19
C ILE A 1206 -27.47 41.21 5.68
N ARG A 1207 -27.48 42.53 5.90
CA ARG A 1207 -26.39 43.42 5.50
C ARG A 1207 -25.08 43.09 6.23
N ALA A 1208 -25.16 42.79 7.53
CA ALA A 1208 -24.00 42.43 8.35
C ALA A 1208 -23.35 41.11 7.89
N GLY A 1209 -24.15 40.09 7.57
CA GLY A 1209 -23.64 38.80 7.06
C GLY A 1209 -22.98 38.90 5.68
N VAL A 1210 -23.48 39.80 4.82
CA VAL A 1210 -22.87 40.08 3.50
C VAL A 1210 -21.54 40.82 3.67
N GLN A 1211 -21.46 41.84 4.54
CA GLN A 1211 -20.23 42.60 4.75
C GLN A 1211 -19.11 41.78 5.42
N SER A 1212 -19.45 40.83 6.30
CA SER A 1212 -18.47 39.99 6.99
C SER A 1212 -18.00 38.77 6.20
N HIS A 1213 -18.54 38.54 4.99
CA HIS A 1213 -18.32 37.32 4.19
C HIS A 1213 -18.62 36.01 4.94
N ASP A 1214 -19.47 36.06 5.97
CA ASP A 1214 -19.79 34.90 6.80
C ASP A 1214 -20.97 34.11 6.22
N ARG A 1215 -20.64 33.18 5.31
CA ARG A 1215 -21.61 32.29 4.64
C ARG A 1215 -22.40 31.41 5.64
N ALA A 1216 -21.90 31.20 6.85
CA ALA A 1216 -22.56 30.35 7.85
C ALA A 1216 -23.84 30.96 8.44
N LEU A 1217 -24.00 32.29 8.37
CA LEU A 1217 -25.15 32.99 8.96
C LEU A 1217 -26.48 32.64 8.25
N PHE A 1218 -26.45 32.41 6.94
CA PHE A 1218 -27.62 32.07 6.13
C PHE A 1218 -28.01 30.58 6.22
N ILE A 1219 -27.02 29.71 6.40
CA ILE A 1219 -27.20 28.26 6.58
C ILE A 1219 -27.79 27.97 7.98
N LYS A 1220 -27.31 28.68 9.02
CA LYS A 1220 -27.72 28.46 10.41
C LYS A 1220 -29.17 28.90 10.69
N ALA A 1221 -29.73 29.80 9.88
CA ALA A 1221 -31.12 30.24 9.98
C ALA A 1221 -32.11 29.40 9.15
N GLY A 1222 -31.63 28.41 8.38
CA GLY A 1222 -32.47 27.41 7.72
C GLY A 1222 -33.18 27.86 6.45
N TRP A 1223 -32.70 28.91 5.77
CA TRP A 1223 -33.36 29.46 4.58
C TRP A 1223 -32.95 28.76 3.26
N ILE A 1224 -31.66 28.57 2.99
CA ILE A 1224 -31.15 27.91 1.76
C ILE A 1224 -29.85 27.18 2.10
N ARG A 1225 -29.68 25.95 1.60
CA ARG A 1225 -28.56 25.05 1.96
C ARG A 1225 -27.23 25.42 1.28
N ASP A 1226 -27.30 26.11 0.13
CA ASP A 1226 -26.16 26.66 -0.62
C ASP A 1226 -26.62 27.87 -1.47
N PRO A 1227 -26.59 29.12 -0.96
CA PRO A 1227 -27.03 30.27 -1.74
C PRO A 1227 -25.99 30.71 -2.79
N TYR A 1228 -26.40 30.72 -4.06
CA TYR A 1228 -25.67 31.28 -5.21
C TYR A 1228 -26.23 32.65 -5.60
N ILE A 1229 -25.37 33.59 -5.99
CA ILE A 1229 -25.78 34.85 -6.61
C ILE A 1229 -25.63 34.69 -8.13
N THR A 1230 -26.73 34.81 -8.89
CA THR A 1230 -26.73 34.71 -10.36
C THR A 1230 -27.26 35.99 -11.01
N SER A 1231 -26.75 36.35 -12.19
CA SER A 1231 -27.23 37.50 -12.97
C SER A 1231 -28.39 37.09 -13.87
N GLY A 1232 -29.56 37.71 -13.69
CA GLY A 1232 -30.71 37.51 -14.56
C GLY A 1232 -30.59 38.30 -15.88
N PRO A 1233 -31.38 37.92 -16.90
CA PRO A 1233 -31.31 38.50 -18.25
C PRO A 1233 -31.69 39.99 -18.33
N ASP A 1234 -32.21 40.57 -17.25
CA ASP A 1234 -32.52 42.01 -17.12
C ASP A 1234 -31.37 42.83 -16.50
N GLY A 1235 -30.22 42.20 -16.22
CA GLY A 1235 -29.02 42.85 -15.69
C GLY A 1235 -29.01 43.05 -14.17
N TYR A 1236 -29.82 42.29 -13.43
CA TYR A 1236 -29.87 42.30 -11.96
C TYR A 1236 -29.38 40.96 -11.37
N PHE A 1237 -28.93 40.98 -10.11
CA PHE A 1237 -28.45 39.79 -9.40
C PHE A 1237 -29.54 39.15 -8.52
N TYR A 1238 -29.57 37.82 -8.42
CA TYR A 1238 -30.58 37.01 -7.73
C TYR A 1238 -29.91 35.97 -6.82
N LEU A 1239 -30.48 35.70 -5.65
CA LEU A 1239 -29.97 34.67 -4.71
C LEU A 1239 -30.79 33.37 -4.85
N THR A 1240 -30.18 32.25 -5.28
CA THR A 1240 -30.86 30.94 -5.53
C THR A 1240 -30.08 29.74 -4.98
N GLY A 1241 -30.66 28.53 -5.00
CA GLY A 1241 -30.07 27.32 -4.38
C GLY A 1241 -29.38 26.31 -5.31
N THR A 1242 -29.37 26.51 -6.63
CA THR A 1242 -28.74 25.63 -7.66
C THR A 1242 -28.45 26.42 -8.95
N GLN A 1243 -27.50 25.97 -9.80
CA GLN A 1243 -27.17 26.59 -11.10
C GLN A 1243 -28.00 26.01 -12.28
N PRO A 1244 -28.33 26.80 -13.32
CA PRO A 1244 -29.13 26.36 -14.48
C PRO A 1244 -28.33 25.50 -15.48
N ASN A 1245 -29.03 24.71 -16.31
CA ASN A 1245 -28.42 23.85 -17.36
C ASN A 1245 -28.72 24.42 -18.76
N GLU A 1246 -27.69 24.73 -19.55
CA GLU A 1246 -27.86 25.18 -20.94
C GLU A 1246 -28.50 24.09 -21.82
N GLY A 1247 -29.63 24.44 -22.46
CA GLY A 1247 -30.32 23.60 -23.45
C GLY A 1247 -31.62 22.93 -22.99
N ASP A 1248 -32.10 23.20 -21.78
CA ASP A 1248 -33.40 22.66 -21.30
C ASP A 1248 -34.59 23.30 -22.06
N PRO A 1249 -35.43 22.52 -22.76
CA PRO A 1249 -36.58 23.03 -23.50
C PRO A 1249 -37.61 23.79 -22.65
N ARG A 1250 -37.61 23.60 -21.32
CA ARG A 1250 -38.56 24.23 -20.38
C ARG A 1250 -38.23 25.69 -20.09
N GLU A 1251 -36.96 26.09 -20.16
CA GLU A 1251 -36.49 27.47 -19.92
C GLU A 1251 -36.93 28.44 -21.04
N GLN A 1252 -37.20 27.93 -22.25
CA GLN A 1252 -37.70 28.74 -23.37
C GLN A 1252 -39.14 29.24 -23.18
N SER A 1253 -39.89 28.66 -22.24
CA SER A 1253 -41.32 28.98 -22.01
C SER A 1253 -41.60 29.73 -20.71
N ASN A 1254 -40.70 29.65 -19.72
CA ASN A 1254 -40.76 30.44 -18.50
C ASN A 1254 -39.31 30.75 -18.05
N PRO A 1255 -38.84 32.00 -18.20
CA PRO A 1255 -37.44 32.37 -17.93
C PRO A 1255 -37.05 32.33 -16.44
N TYR A 1256 -37.97 31.93 -15.55
CA TYR A 1256 -37.74 31.80 -14.12
C TYR A 1256 -37.77 30.34 -13.62
N ASN A 1257 -37.87 29.35 -14.51
CA ASN A 1257 -37.90 27.95 -14.12
C ASN A 1257 -36.48 27.36 -14.13
N ILE A 1258 -35.81 27.43 -12.98
CA ILE A 1258 -34.42 26.99 -12.77
C ILE A 1258 -34.33 25.48 -12.50
N GLY A 1259 -34.33 24.69 -13.58
CA GLY A 1259 -33.73 23.35 -13.66
C GLY A 1259 -33.96 22.40 -12.47
N LEU A 1260 -35.12 21.74 -12.44
CA LEU A 1260 -35.33 20.52 -11.66
C LEU A 1260 -36.10 19.52 -12.52
N GLY A 1261 -35.73 18.23 -12.50
CA GLY A 1261 -36.48 17.16 -13.16
C GLY A 1261 -37.91 17.01 -12.60
N ASP A 1262 -38.53 15.85 -12.79
CA ASP A 1262 -39.98 15.61 -12.61
C ASP A 1262 -40.56 15.80 -11.18
N GLN A 1263 -39.79 16.31 -10.20
CA GLN A 1263 -40.25 16.58 -8.84
C GLN A 1263 -40.16 18.09 -8.50
N SER A 1264 -41.32 18.72 -8.42
CA SER A 1264 -41.49 20.11 -7.96
C SER A 1264 -41.41 20.21 -6.44
N ILE A 1265 -40.35 20.81 -5.90
CA ILE A 1265 -40.34 21.40 -4.56
C ILE A 1265 -40.35 22.93 -4.71
N VAL A 1266 -41.51 23.50 -5.01
CA VAL A 1266 -41.77 24.92 -4.74
C VAL A 1266 -42.55 24.99 -3.43
N GLY A 1267 -41.85 25.32 -2.34
CA GLY A 1267 -42.40 25.54 -1.00
C GLY A 1267 -41.80 26.80 -0.37
N SER A 1268 -42.50 27.91 -0.55
CA SER A 1268 -42.48 29.22 0.17
C SER A 1268 -41.14 29.88 0.58
N GLN A 1269 -40.93 31.06 -0.02
CA GLN A 1269 -40.03 32.17 0.32
C GLN A 1269 -38.57 32.11 -0.14
N VAL A 1270 -38.35 32.23 -1.45
CA VAL A 1270 -37.14 32.93 -1.93
C VAL A 1270 -37.50 34.39 -2.12
N ARG A 1271 -37.07 35.27 -1.21
CA ARG A 1271 -37.04 36.71 -1.49
C ARG A 1271 -35.89 36.97 -2.46
N ALA A 1272 -36.21 37.28 -3.71
CA ALA A 1272 -35.21 37.76 -4.66
C ALA A 1272 -34.86 39.21 -4.32
N TYR A 1273 -33.63 39.44 -3.84
CA TYR A 1273 -33.12 40.80 -3.62
C TYR A 1273 -32.62 41.36 -4.95
N ARG A 1274 -33.18 42.49 -5.38
CA ARG A 1274 -32.83 43.18 -6.63
C ARG A 1274 -32.02 44.43 -6.29
N SER A 1275 -30.72 44.44 -6.52
CA SER A 1275 -29.88 45.65 -6.37
C SER A 1275 -28.81 45.72 -7.46
N LYS A 1276 -28.44 46.95 -7.88
CA LYS A 1276 -27.38 47.21 -8.86
C LYS A 1276 -25.97 47.28 -8.25
N GLY A 1277 -25.84 47.38 -6.93
CA GLY A 1277 -24.56 47.60 -6.23
C GLY A 1277 -24.13 46.45 -5.32
N LEU A 1278 -24.55 45.21 -5.60
CA LEU A 1278 -24.23 44.07 -4.73
C LEU A 1278 -22.79 43.54 -4.91
N VAL A 1279 -22.05 44.07 -5.90
CA VAL A 1279 -20.71 43.61 -6.30
C VAL A 1279 -19.62 44.66 -5.96
N GLU A 1280 -19.99 45.84 -5.46
CA GLU A 1280 -19.03 46.82 -4.91
C GLU A 1280 -18.67 46.50 -3.46
#